data_AF-A0A553PVP9-F1
#
_entry.id   AF-A0A553PVP9-F1
#
_cell.length_a   1.000
_cell.length_b   1.000
_cell.length_c   1.000
_cell.angle_alpha   90.00
_cell.angle_beta   90.00
_cell.angle_gamma   90.00
#
_symmetry.space_group_name_H-M   'P 1'
#
loop_
_entity.id
_entity.type
_entity.pdbx_description
1 polymer ?
#
loop_
_entity_poly.entity_id
_entity_poly.type
_entity_poly.pdbx_seq_one_letter_code
_entity_poly.pdbx_strand_id
1 'polypeptide(L)'
;MSGPSGLLSHRNRTILSVAFGFHVWSEISQSRRPGCPPEFMDIKVPKEDPVFVSNSSETLLLQFQRAEWHPSTGKSPNNPRTQVNTVTAWLDGSSIYGSTSSWCDALREFSGGRLASGSSHDLPRRSSSGYLMWSAPDPSANLESHHLYEFGNAWANENIFSVVEGIVWFRYHNYLASRLHKDHPSWSDEELFQNARKRVIATFQVKLVILLVTQCMKQVPICYQKYVDPGVSAEFEAAAVRFGLTLAPSAVYKRNRTCHYKSAGNNDVSKSPGLRLCNTFWNRNNPNLESGRDVDELILGMASQIAEREDNIVVEDLRDFGLPSYNQVREALYMPMVRNWEEINPHTSKQLLLELAELYENDISRLELFVGGLLETQEGPGPVFSNIILDQFERIRNADRFWFENKQNGLFTEDEVKAIRQTTFHDVLVDVTDADMDDIQKNVFFWMKVSFLVACLVARVRTARYKRFLNNLRRSSGNKEPPLGTVAKEWLGPTALRQVTLAFNEKKVFQSFDESGSLLSSHSLGNQVIVSNDHQRRALLLKIPKEYDMVLFFEDADQRSEFLALLHSELEGRIQSLTVIEKSEKEILRDAVTREERGKIVETFFKHAFSKVLDIDKSEAGILSSRTSDALQCELTRAEFAVVLGLKPDSLFVESMFTLADKDGTSEEKSKLLFSMHNIKGDGCLSMEEFTSLLRSFIDISGALSKSQADDGLAAMLQAAGLNNKDSFSWEDFHFLLRDHSAELNIKGMEVLGRKKLISQKRVSFIEKSSFSTAEELTEEDGGPELRQRPTKNQVYVRPQRERSNRKPLQQRIQQFKRFIENYRRHIICIVIMYAITAGLALERCYYYGLQAQHSGMPETSMVGILVSRGSAASISFLFPYMLLTVCRNLITICRETFLNRYIPFDAAIDLHRHMAMSAIFLAVVHSLGHVVNLYVFSISDLSILSCLFPDVFSNNGSELPMKWSFWFFQTVPGLTGIILLFIFAFMYVFASHYFRRISFRGFWITHHLYVLIYVLTVIHGSFALLQEPRFHIFLIPPGLLFLLDKLISLSRKKVEIPVLKAELLPSDVTYLEFKRPPGFVYRSGQWLYLDGPFGEGHQEWTDFGVSVLVGAGIGVTPFASILKDLVFKSSVKFKFHCKKVYFLWVTRTQRQFEWVSEIIREVEDMDVQNLVSVHIYITQLPEKFDLRTTMLYVCERHFQKLWNRSLFTGLRSITHFGRPPFLAFLSSLQEVHPEVEKIGVFSCGPPGLTKNVEKACQQMNKRDHTHFLHHYENF
;
A
#
# COMPACT_ATOMS: atom_id res chain seq x y z
N MET A 1 -24.05 25.17 47.50
CA MET A 1 -22.74 25.42 46.84
C MET A 1 -22.68 26.79 46.17
N SER A 2 -23.67 27.19 45.37
CA SER A 2 -23.82 28.61 44.98
C SER A 2 -24.17 29.48 46.20
N GLY A 3 -23.66 30.71 46.23
CA GLY A 3 -23.85 31.68 47.31
C GLY A 3 -22.83 32.83 47.26
N PRO A 4 -23.03 33.90 48.05
CA PRO A 4 -22.11 35.04 48.09
C PRO A 4 -20.78 34.68 48.79
N SER A 5 -19.66 35.05 48.18
CA SER A 5 -18.30 34.91 48.76
C SER A 5 -17.93 36.13 49.63
N GLY A 6 -16.90 36.00 50.47
CA GLY A 6 -16.53 36.99 51.50
C GLY A 6 -17.26 36.79 52.83
N LEU A 7 -17.85 35.62 53.06
CA LEU A 7 -18.48 35.25 54.32
C LEU A 7 -17.41 34.69 55.25
N LEU A 8 -17.12 35.37 56.35
CA LEU A 8 -15.99 34.99 57.21
C LEU A 8 -16.32 33.77 58.08
N SER A 9 -15.30 32.95 58.32
CA SER A 9 -15.27 31.87 59.32
C SER A 9 -15.86 32.32 60.66
N HIS A 10 -16.81 31.54 61.17
CA HIS A 10 -17.45 31.77 62.48
C HIS A 10 -16.43 31.68 63.63
N ARG A 11 -15.32 30.96 63.41
CA ARG A 11 -14.23 30.80 64.39
C ARG A 11 -13.06 31.77 64.15
N ASN A 12 -13.16 32.66 63.16
CA ASN A 12 -12.07 33.51 62.66
C ASN A 12 -10.82 32.74 62.17
N ARG A 13 -10.99 31.52 61.61
CA ARG A 13 -9.87 30.73 61.04
C ARG A 13 -9.06 31.55 60.05
N THR A 14 -7.76 31.32 59.94
CA THR A 14 -6.91 31.94 58.92
C THR A 14 -6.79 31.09 57.67
N ILE A 15 -6.39 31.72 56.56
CA ILE A 15 -5.98 31.01 55.34
C ILE A 15 -4.88 30.00 55.64
N LEU A 16 -3.93 30.33 56.52
CA LEU A 16 -2.85 29.41 56.87
C LEU A 16 -3.38 28.08 57.47
N SER A 17 -4.50 28.11 58.21
CA SER A 17 -5.17 26.88 58.67
C SER A 17 -5.76 26.04 57.52
N VAL A 18 -6.13 26.68 56.41
CA VAL A 18 -6.66 26.03 55.20
C VAL A 18 -5.51 25.48 54.36
N ALA A 19 -4.44 26.25 54.20
CA ALA A 19 -3.22 25.86 53.48
C ALA A 19 -2.57 24.61 54.10
N PHE A 20 -2.34 24.62 55.41
CA PHE A 20 -1.85 23.46 56.15
C PHE A 20 -2.78 22.24 56.00
N GLY A 21 -4.10 22.45 55.97
CA GLY A 21 -5.10 21.40 55.71
C GLY A 21 -4.96 20.76 54.32
N PHE A 22 -4.78 21.55 53.27
CA PHE A 22 -4.52 21.05 51.91
C PHE A 22 -3.19 20.29 51.81
N HIS A 23 -2.15 20.76 52.52
CA HIS A 23 -0.85 20.07 52.58
C HIS A 23 -0.97 18.71 53.29
N VAL A 24 -1.69 18.65 54.43
CA VAL A 24 -2.00 17.41 55.15
C VAL A 24 -2.83 16.42 54.32
N TRP A 25 -3.81 16.88 53.52
CA TRP A 25 -4.51 15.99 52.60
C TRP A 25 -3.56 15.44 51.52
N SER A 26 -2.75 16.31 50.93
CA SER A 26 -1.76 15.95 49.89
C SER A 26 -0.65 15.01 50.38
N GLU A 27 -0.40 14.96 51.68
CA GLU A 27 0.52 14.02 52.32
C GLU A 27 0.02 12.57 52.23
N ILE A 28 -1.27 12.34 52.49
CA ILE A 28 -1.84 11.01 52.71
C ILE A 28 -2.71 10.49 51.56
N SER A 29 -3.20 11.35 50.66
CA SER A 29 -4.21 11.00 49.67
C SER A 29 -3.94 11.66 48.32
N GLN A 30 -3.88 10.84 47.27
CA GLN A 30 -3.78 11.28 45.89
C GLN A 30 -4.32 10.22 44.91
N SER A 31 -5.63 10.23 44.65
CA SER A 31 -6.26 9.37 43.62
C SER A 31 -6.31 9.99 42.22
N ARG A 32 -6.02 11.30 42.07
CA ARG A 32 -6.34 12.10 40.87
C ARG A 32 -5.53 11.77 39.60
N ARG A 33 -4.70 10.72 39.58
CA ARG A 33 -4.05 10.28 38.34
C ARG A 33 -5.09 9.60 37.43
N PRO A 34 -5.18 9.96 36.15
CA PRO A 34 -6.05 9.26 35.22
C PRO A 34 -5.57 7.82 35.01
N GLY A 35 -6.51 6.87 35.02
CA GLY A 35 -6.24 5.45 34.82
C GLY A 35 -6.11 5.03 33.35
N CYS A 36 -5.56 3.83 33.15
CA CYS A 36 -5.38 3.19 31.85
C CYS A 36 -6.08 1.81 31.81
N PRO A 37 -6.84 1.45 30.75
CA PRO A 37 -7.15 2.25 29.55
C PRO A 37 -7.94 3.55 29.88
N PRO A 38 -7.91 4.55 28.98
CA PRO A 38 -8.45 5.88 29.25
C PRO A 38 -9.99 5.88 29.22
N GLU A 39 -10.60 5.71 30.39
CA GLU A 39 -12.06 5.75 30.56
C GLU A 39 -12.56 7.17 30.88
N PHE A 40 -13.57 7.63 30.15
CA PHE A 40 -14.22 8.93 30.34
C PHE A 40 -15.64 8.78 30.92
N MET A 41 -16.05 9.74 31.75
CA MET A 41 -17.35 9.81 32.40
C MET A 41 -17.92 11.24 32.29
N ASP A 42 -18.17 11.66 31.05
CA ASP A 42 -18.48 13.05 30.70
C ASP A 42 -19.63 13.67 31.50
N ILE A 43 -19.37 14.84 32.07
CA ILE A 43 -20.34 15.62 32.84
C ILE A 43 -21.18 16.44 31.86
N LYS A 44 -22.50 16.20 31.88
CA LYS A 44 -23.48 16.90 31.03
C LYS A 44 -23.82 18.25 31.64
N VAL A 45 -23.49 19.33 30.93
CA VAL A 45 -23.75 20.70 31.40
C VAL A 45 -25.21 21.09 31.09
N PRO A 46 -25.96 21.66 32.05
CA PRO A 46 -27.29 22.24 31.79
C PRO A 46 -27.24 23.33 30.72
N LYS A 47 -28.31 23.52 29.94
CA LYS A 47 -28.34 24.53 28.86
C LYS A 47 -28.44 25.95 29.39
N GLU A 48 -28.84 26.08 30.65
CA GLU A 48 -29.04 27.31 31.40
C GLU A 48 -27.80 27.67 32.24
N ASP A 49 -26.69 26.93 32.13
CA ASP A 49 -25.49 27.15 32.93
C ASP A 49 -24.78 28.48 32.58
N PRO A 50 -24.66 29.41 33.54
CA PRO A 50 -24.17 30.77 33.27
C PRO A 50 -22.64 30.87 33.18
N VAL A 51 -21.89 29.80 33.45
CA VAL A 51 -20.42 29.78 33.40
C VAL A 51 -19.95 29.19 32.07
N PHE A 52 -20.56 28.09 31.64
CA PHE A 52 -20.10 27.30 30.50
C PHE A 52 -20.94 27.49 29.22
N VAL A 53 -22.19 27.96 29.30
CA VAL A 53 -23.13 28.01 28.16
C VAL A 53 -23.51 29.46 27.79
N SER A 54 -22.72 30.09 26.93
CA SER A 54 -23.08 31.39 26.33
C SER A 54 -23.75 31.21 24.95
N ASN A 55 -25.10 31.22 24.93
CA ASN A 55 -25.93 31.24 23.71
C ASN A 55 -25.82 30.04 22.73
N SER A 56 -25.32 28.87 23.14
CA SER A 56 -25.36 27.66 22.30
C SER A 56 -26.65 26.84 22.48
N SER A 57 -27.23 26.35 21.38
CA SER A 57 -28.40 25.46 21.39
C SER A 57 -28.06 23.99 21.69
N GLU A 58 -26.78 23.62 21.57
CA GLU A 58 -26.26 22.27 21.79
C GLU A 58 -25.92 22.03 23.27
N THR A 59 -26.00 20.78 23.71
CA THR A 59 -25.65 20.39 25.09
C THR A 59 -24.14 20.20 25.20
N LEU A 60 -23.48 20.99 26.04
CA LEU A 60 -22.05 20.87 26.29
C LEU A 60 -21.73 19.66 27.18
N LEU A 61 -20.58 19.03 26.92
CA LEU A 61 -20.01 17.96 27.73
C LEU A 61 -18.65 18.43 28.25
N LEU A 62 -18.44 18.34 29.57
CA LEU A 62 -17.12 18.47 30.17
C LEU A 62 -16.53 17.06 30.31
N GLN A 63 -15.37 16.83 29.68
CA GLN A 63 -14.70 15.54 29.75
C GLN A 63 -14.09 15.34 31.14
N PHE A 64 -14.38 14.18 31.74
CA PHE A 64 -13.84 13.79 33.04
C PHE A 64 -13.23 12.38 32.92
N GLN A 65 -11.90 12.27 33.00
CA GLN A 65 -11.21 10.98 32.92
C GLN A 65 -11.17 10.31 34.30
N ARG A 66 -11.44 9.00 34.34
CA ARG A 66 -11.52 8.24 35.61
C ARG A 66 -10.13 8.02 36.22
N ALA A 67 -10.07 8.09 37.56
CA ALA A 67 -8.90 7.82 38.37
C ALA A 67 -8.32 6.39 38.20
N GLU A 68 -7.02 6.23 38.45
CA GLU A 68 -6.29 4.95 38.46
C GLU A 68 -6.87 3.94 39.48
N TRP A 69 -6.86 2.65 39.13
CA TRP A 69 -7.45 1.58 39.93
C TRP A 69 -6.59 0.31 39.99
N HIS A 70 -6.75 -0.46 41.07
CA HIS A 70 -5.89 -1.59 41.34
C HIS A 70 -6.12 -2.74 40.32
N PRO A 71 -5.10 -3.23 39.59
CA PRO A 71 -5.30 -4.12 38.43
C PRO A 71 -5.96 -5.49 38.68
N SER A 72 -6.09 -5.95 39.93
CA SER A 72 -6.87 -7.15 40.26
C SER A 72 -8.38 -6.91 40.42
N THR A 73 -8.79 -5.65 40.57
CA THR A 73 -10.14 -5.20 40.92
C THR A 73 -10.97 -4.81 39.68
N GLY A 74 -12.27 -4.60 39.86
CA GLY A 74 -13.15 -4.08 38.81
C GLY A 74 -13.46 -5.07 37.67
N LYS A 75 -13.14 -6.35 37.86
CA LYS A 75 -13.31 -7.43 36.86
C LYS A 75 -14.46 -8.39 37.18
N SER A 76 -15.11 -8.24 38.32
CA SER A 76 -16.21 -9.11 38.79
C SER A 76 -17.00 -8.40 39.90
N PRO A 77 -18.30 -8.68 40.08
CA PRO A 77 -19.11 -8.04 41.12
C PRO A 77 -18.59 -8.31 42.55
N ASN A 78 -17.99 -9.48 42.78
CA ASN A 78 -17.40 -9.86 44.07
C ASN A 78 -16.04 -9.18 44.35
N ASN A 79 -15.49 -8.42 43.40
CA ASN A 79 -14.27 -7.62 43.56
C ASN A 79 -14.42 -6.31 42.76
N PRO A 80 -15.26 -5.36 43.25
CA PRO A 80 -15.54 -4.10 42.57
C PRO A 80 -14.28 -3.25 42.40
N ARG A 81 -14.30 -2.23 41.54
CA ARG A 81 -13.12 -1.40 41.28
C ARG A 81 -12.71 -0.62 42.54
N THR A 82 -11.42 -0.65 42.89
CA THR A 82 -10.84 0.14 43.98
C THR A 82 -9.75 1.05 43.42
N GLN A 83 -9.84 2.35 43.73
CA GLN A 83 -8.87 3.37 43.34
C GLN A 83 -7.49 3.11 43.95
N VAL A 84 -6.43 3.56 43.28
CA VAL A 84 -5.06 3.53 43.80
C VAL A 84 -4.72 4.86 44.44
N ASN A 85 -4.28 4.85 45.70
CA ASN A 85 -3.60 5.99 46.30
C ASN A 85 -2.16 6.05 45.77
N THR A 86 -1.77 7.16 45.14
CA THR A 86 -0.46 7.30 44.48
C THR A 86 0.62 7.92 45.37
N VAL A 87 0.28 8.27 46.62
CA VAL A 87 1.20 8.64 47.71
C VAL A 87 1.14 7.61 48.84
N THR A 88 1.96 7.76 49.89
CA THR A 88 1.84 6.95 51.10
C THR A 88 0.53 7.24 51.83
N ALA A 89 -0.06 6.25 52.50
CA ALA A 89 -1.19 6.47 53.42
C ALA A 89 -0.73 6.94 54.82
N TRP A 90 0.55 7.28 54.96
CA TRP A 90 1.21 7.61 56.22
C TRP A 90 1.46 9.12 56.31
N LEU A 91 1.63 9.60 57.54
CA LEU A 91 2.08 10.96 57.83
C LEU A 91 3.62 10.94 57.98
N ASP A 92 4.33 10.49 56.94
CA ASP A 92 5.77 10.18 56.94
C ASP A 92 6.65 11.23 56.21
N GLY A 93 6.07 12.39 55.96
CA GLY A 93 6.65 13.53 55.25
C GLY A 93 6.74 13.32 53.74
N SER A 94 5.90 12.47 53.14
CA SER A 94 5.97 12.12 51.72
C SER A 94 5.74 13.31 50.79
N SER A 95 4.94 14.30 51.20
CA SER A 95 4.76 15.58 50.51
C SER A 95 5.99 16.49 50.53
N ILE A 96 6.90 16.28 51.49
CA ILE A 96 8.16 17.02 51.66
C ILE A 96 9.33 16.26 51.00
N TYR A 97 9.38 14.94 51.20
CA TYR A 97 10.53 14.08 50.86
C TYR A 97 10.31 13.14 49.68
N GLY A 98 9.10 13.06 49.14
CA GLY A 98 8.73 12.15 48.05
C GLY A 98 8.32 10.75 48.56
N SER A 99 7.32 10.16 47.90
CA SER A 99 6.80 8.83 48.26
C SER A 99 7.68 7.65 47.82
N THR A 100 8.86 7.89 47.23
CA THR A 100 9.85 6.86 46.86
C THR A 100 11.27 7.32 47.15
N SER A 101 12.21 6.39 47.34
CA SER A 101 13.63 6.72 47.58
C SER A 101 14.22 7.55 46.44
N SER A 102 13.98 7.18 45.18
CA SER A 102 14.50 7.91 44.01
C SER A 102 13.96 9.34 43.90
N TRP A 103 12.75 9.59 44.42
CA TRP A 103 12.19 10.95 44.54
C TRP A 103 12.89 11.73 45.64
N CYS A 104 13.13 11.09 46.79
CA CYS A 104 13.87 11.67 47.91
C CYS A 104 15.30 12.05 47.50
N ASP A 105 15.99 11.16 46.80
CA ASP A 105 17.32 11.39 46.25
C ASP A 105 17.32 12.50 45.18
N ALA A 106 16.29 12.58 44.33
CA ALA A 106 16.14 13.70 43.39
C ALA A 106 16.02 15.06 44.10
N LEU A 107 15.35 15.12 45.26
CA LEU A 107 15.15 16.34 46.05
C LEU A 107 16.34 16.73 46.94
N ARG A 108 17.41 15.91 47.03
CA ARG A 108 18.57 16.18 47.89
C ARG A 108 19.66 17.00 47.20
N GLU A 109 20.35 17.81 48.00
CA GLU A 109 21.60 18.50 47.64
C GLU A 109 22.81 17.55 47.81
N PHE A 110 22.67 16.47 48.59
CA PHE A 110 23.74 15.57 49.06
C PHE A 110 24.93 16.31 49.70
N SER A 111 24.66 17.47 50.30
CA SER A 111 25.64 18.29 51.01
C SER A 111 25.02 18.90 52.27
N GLY A 112 25.66 18.68 53.41
CA GLY A 112 25.25 19.24 54.72
C GLY A 112 23.90 18.74 55.24
N GLY A 113 23.39 17.62 54.72
CA GLY A 113 22.11 17.01 55.08
C GLY A 113 20.88 17.73 54.51
N ARG A 114 21.00 18.41 53.36
CA ARG A 114 20.00 19.37 52.85
C ARG A 114 19.18 18.88 51.65
N LEU A 115 18.00 19.47 51.50
CA LEU A 115 17.19 19.47 50.29
C LEU A 115 17.73 20.52 49.29
N ALA A 116 17.66 20.18 48.00
CA ALA A 116 18.25 20.93 46.89
C ALA A 116 17.66 22.33 46.72
N SER A 117 18.54 23.34 46.74
CA SER A 117 18.14 24.75 46.59
C SER A 117 18.17 25.25 45.15
N GLY A 118 17.41 26.32 44.88
CA GLY A 118 17.41 27.01 43.60
C GLY A 118 18.55 28.02 43.45
N SER A 119 18.36 29.03 42.59
CA SER A 119 19.27 30.18 42.49
C SER A 119 19.30 31.07 43.74
N SER A 120 18.46 30.77 44.74
CA SER A 120 18.43 31.38 46.07
C SER A 120 18.24 30.25 47.09
N HIS A 121 19.01 30.26 48.18
CA HIS A 121 19.06 29.15 49.14
C HIS A 121 17.78 28.99 50.00
N ASP A 122 16.89 29.98 49.96
CA ASP A 122 15.60 30.05 50.65
C ASP A 122 14.42 29.52 49.80
N LEU A 123 14.70 29.02 48.59
CA LEU A 123 13.72 28.45 47.66
C LEU A 123 14.17 27.07 47.16
N PRO A 124 13.23 26.12 46.94
CA PRO A 124 13.53 24.84 46.31
C PRO A 124 14.12 25.00 44.90
N ARG A 125 14.84 23.98 44.44
CA ARG A 125 15.24 23.85 43.04
C ARG A 125 13.99 23.83 42.13
N ARG A 126 14.11 24.34 40.90
CA ARG A 126 13.02 24.33 39.89
C ARG A 126 13.25 23.20 38.87
N SER A 127 12.18 22.49 38.53
CA SER A 127 12.16 21.22 37.79
C SER A 127 12.62 21.38 36.34
N SER A 128 13.91 21.17 36.08
CA SER A 128 14.49 21.19 34.73
C SER A 128 14.03 20.01 33.87
N SER A 129 13.52 18.93 34.49
CA SER A 129 12.91 17.79 33.83
C SER A 129 11.38 17.87 33.84
N GLY A 130 10.75 17.18 32.89
CA GLY A 130 9.29 17.04 32.81
C GLY A 130 8.73 15.79 33.50
N TYR A 131 9.49 15.12 34.38
CA TYR A 131 9.11 13.81 34.95
C TYR A 131 8.80 13.82 36.45
N LEU A 132 9.27 14.81 37.20
CA LEU A 132 9.09 14.87 38.66
C LEU A 132 7.76 15.54 39.06
N MET A 133 7.53 16.77 38.59
CA MET A 133 6.35 17.54 39.02
C MET A 133 5.18 17.40 38.03
N TRP A 134 3.95 17.40 38.55
CA TRP A 134 2.75 17.56 37.72
C TRP A 134 2.77 18.98 37.13
N SER A 135 2.42 19.08 35.85
CA SER A 135 2.84 20.20 35.00
C SER A 135 1.72 20.70 34.09
N ALA A 136 0.50 20.75 34.63
CA ALA A 136 -0.69 21.27 33.97
C ALA A 136 -0.51 22.70 33.44
N PRO A 137 -1.24 23.08 32.38
CA PRO A 137 -1.23 24.45 31.85
C PRO A 137 -1.74 25.46 32.89
N ASP A 138 -1.20 26.67 32.86
CA ASP A 138 -1.70 27.80 33.65
C ASP A 138 -3.03 28.28 33.01
N PRO A 139 -4.19 28.17 33.70
CA PRO A 139 -5.48 28.57 33.13
C PRO A 139 -5.58 30.07 32.79
N SER A 140 -4.64 30.88 33.29
CA SER A 140 -4.56 32.32 33.08
C SER A 140 -3.49 32.76 32.05
N ALA A 141 -2.64 31.86 31.54
CA ALA A 141 -1.52 32.24 30.66
C ALA A 141 -1.05 31.17 29.65
N ASN A 142 -1.07 31.53 28.36
CA ASN A 142 -0.63 30.69 27.22
C ASN A 142 0.91 30.60 27.05
N LEU A 143 1.68 30.33 28.11
CA LEU A 143 3.16 30.36 28.07
C LEU A 143 3.82 28.99 28.30
N GLU A 144 4.36 28.40 27.22
CA GLU A 144 5.04 27.07 27.19
C GLU A 144 6.40 27.01 27.93
N SER A 145 6.80 27.97 28.78
CA SER A 145 8.15 27.98 29.39
C SER A 145 8.26 28.60 30.79
N HIS A 146 9.31 28.22 31.51
CA HIS A 146 9.61 28.37 32.95
C HIS A 146 9.11 27.21 33.82
N HIS A 147 9.95 26.87 34.82
CA HIS A 147 9.94 25.60 35.53
C HIS A 147 9.28 25.73 36.91
N LEU A 148 8.45 24.74 37.27
CA LEU A 148 7.80 24.61 38.58
C LEU A 148 8.81 24.26 39.69
N TYR A 149 8.49 24.51 40.96
CA TYR A 149 9.34 24.13 42.09
C TYR A 149 9.29 22.60 42.35
N GLU A 150 10.41 22.00 42.75
CA GLU A 150 10.48 20.58 43.08
C GLU A 150 10.09 20.35 44.56
N PHE A 151 9.17 19.41 44.79
CA PHE A 151 8.63 19.05 46.10
C PHE A 151 8.38 17.53 46.18
N GLY A 152 8.07 17.00 47.38
CA GLY A 152 7.74 15.58 47.56
C GLY A 152 6.41 15.15 46.92
N ASN A 153 5.38 16.02 46.98
CA ASN A 153 4.13 15.79 46.25
C ASN A 153 4.16 16.47 44.87
N ALA A 154 3.90 15.72 43.80
CA ALA A 154 3.93 16.20 42.42
C ALA A 154 2.97 17.39 42.14
N TRP A 155 1.86 17.49 42.88
CA TRP A 155 0.86 18.55 42.78
C TRP A 155 1.09 19.73 43.73
N ALA A 156 2.22 19.79 44.45
CA ALA A 156 2.48 20.92 45.36
C ALA A 156 2.57 22.30 44.65
N ASN A 157 2.65 22.35 43.31
CA ASN A 157 2.55 23.58 42.50
C ASN A 157 1.13 23.92 42.04
N GLU A 158 0.11 23.17 42.45
CA GLU A 158 -1.27 23.30 41.99
C GLU A 158 -1.85 24.68 42.26
N ASN A 159 -1.60 25.25 43.44
CA ASN A 159 -2.10 26.55 43.86
C ASN A 159 -1.13 27.21 44.86
N ILE A 160 -1.37 28.49 45.18
CA ILE A 160 -0.51 29.29 46.05
C ILE A 160 -0.35 28.74 47.48
N PHE A 161 -1.37 28.05 48.01
CA PHE A 161 -1.32 27.49 49.37
C PHE A 161 -0.31 26.34 49.46
N SER A 162 -0.42 25.38 48.53
CA SER A 162 0.46 24.21 48.47
C SER A 162 1.93 24.60 48.25
N VAL A 163 2.19 25.61 47.41
CA VAL A 163 3.54 26.12 47.15
C VAL A 163 4.16 26.73 48.41
N VAL A 164 3.42 27.58 49.14
CA VAL A 164 3.97 28.28 50.32
C VAL A 164 4.21 27.32 51.49
N GLU A 165 3.28 26.40 51.77
CA GLU A 165 3.51 25.34 52.77
C GLU A 165 4.72 24.45 52.39
N GLY A 166 4.83 24.04 51.12
CA GLY A 166 5.98 23.29 50.64
C GLY A 166 7.32 24.01 50.87
N ILE A 167 7.36 25.33 50.68
CA ILE A 167 8.56 26.15 50.95
C ILE A 167 8.84 26.26 52.45
N VAL A 168 7.82 26.41 53.30
CA VAL A 168 7.97 26.40 54.77
C VAL A 168 8.65 25.12 55.25
N TRP A 169 8.14 23.95 54.83
CA TRP A 169 8.68 22.66 55.27
C TRP A 169 10.06 22.35 54.66
N PHE A 170 10.32 22.76 53.41
CA PHE A 170 11.65 22.74 52.79
C PHE A 170 12.67 23.56 53.59
N ARG A 171 12.33 24.81 53.94
CA ARG A 171 13.21 25.67 54.74
C ARG A 171 13.42 25.12 56.15
N TYR A 172 12.37 24.60 56.79
CA TYR A 172 12.46 24.04 58.15
C TYR A 172 13.40 22.82 58.20
N HIS A 173 13.36 21.96 57.17
CA HIS A 173 14.35 20.89 57.01
C HIS A 173 15.78 21.45 56.87
N ASN A 174 16.01 22.40 55.95
CA ASN A 174 17.34 22.96 55.71
C ASN A 174 17.89 23.75 56.91
N TYR A 175 17.03 24.38 57.70
CA TYR A 175 17.35 24.98 58.99
C TYR A 175 17.77 23.93 60.02
N LEU A 176 16.96 22.87 60.22
CA LEU A 176 17.28 21.79 61.16
C LEU A 176 18.56 21.03 60.77
N ALA A 177 18.79 20.74 59.49
CA ALA A 177 20.04 20.16 58.99
C ALA A 177 21.24 21.09 59.27
N SER A 178 21.10 22.38 59.00
CA SER A 178 22.16 23.38 59.28
C SER A 178 22.40 23.62 60.77
N ARG A 179 21.43 23.33 61.64
CA ARG A 179 21.57 23.32 63.10
C ARG A 179 22.25 22.05 63.59
N LEU A 180 21.77 20.88 63.15
CA LEU A 180 22.40 19.58 63.46
C LEU A 180 23.86 19.53 63.00
N HIS A 181 24.22 20.18 61.90
CA HIS A 181 25.62 20.25 61.43
C HIS A 181 26.51 21.14 62.33
N LYS A 182 25.94 22.12 63.04
CA LYS A 182 26.66 22.90 64.07
C LYS A 182 26.78 22.11 65.38
N ASP A 183 25.69 21.46 65.78
CA ASP A 183 25.61 20.67 67.02
C ASP A 183 26.46 19.38 66.93
N HIS A 184 26.58 18.80 65.73
CA HIS A 184 27.29 17.55 65.43
C HIS A 184 28.16 17.64 64.14
N PRO A 185 29.29 18.38 64.14
CA PRO A 185 30.09 18.61 62.94
C PRO A 185 30.76 17.36 62.33
N SER A 186 30.75 16.23 63.03
CA SER A 186 31.33 14.95 62.58
C SER A 186 30.32 14.02 61.88
N TRP A 187 29.04 14.39 61.79
CA TRP A 187 28.03 13.59 61.09
C TRP A 187 28.14 13.75 59.57
N SER A 188 27.92 12.64 58.86
CA SER A 188 27.81 12.59 57.39
C SER A 188 26.52 13.25 56.87
N ASP A 189 26.46 13.49 55.56
CA ASP A 189 25.26 14.02 54.90
C ASP A 189 24.01 13.18 55.20
N GLU A 190 24.13 11.84 55.16
CA GLU A 190 23.03 10.91 55.43
C GLU A 190 22.57 10.99 56.90
N GLU A 191 23.51 11.05 57.85
CA GLU A 191 23.18 11.16 59.27
C GLU A 191 22.50 12.51 59.58
N LEU A 192 22.97 13.60 58.97
CA LEU A 192 22.35 14.93 59.07
C LEU A 192 20.95 14.94 58.44
N PHE A 193 20.82 14.43 57.22
CA PHE A 193 19.57 14.36 56.47
C PHE A 193 18.51 13.54 57.20
N GLN A 194 18.85 12.34 57.68
CA GLN A 194 17.89 11.46 58.36
C GLN A 194 17.49 12.01 59.75
N ASN A 195 18.42 12.63 60.49
CA ASN A 195 18.08 13.24 61.77
C ASN A 195 17.29 14.56 61.62
N ALA A 196 17.49 15.31 60.54
CA ALA A 196 16.63 16.43 60.16
C ALA A 196 15.25 15.92 59.74
N ARG A 197 15.20 14.96 58.79
CA ARG A 197 13.97 14.33 58.27
C ARG A 197 13.08 13.81 59.41
N LYS A 198 13.60 12.98 60.32
CA LYS A 198 12.79 12.43 61.41
C LYS A 198 12.21 13.53 62.30
N ARG A 199 12.98 14.58 62.61
CA ARG A 199 12.53 15.70 63.46
C ARG A 199 11.46 16.54 62.77
N VAL A 200 11.59 16.80 61.47
CA VAL A 200 10.53 17.45 60.66
C VAL A 200 9.24 16.63 60.67
N ILE A 201 9.32 15.32 60.40
CA ILE A 201 8.15 14.42 60.40
C ILE A 201 7.44 14.44 61.76
N ALA A 202 8.19 14.34 62.87
CA ALA A 202 7.61 14.40 64.20
C ALA A 202 6.96 15.77 64.51
N THR A 203 7.58 16.89 64.12
CA THR A 203 6.97 18.23 64.25
C THR A 203 5.66 18.32 63.46
N PHE A 204 5.63 17.78 62.24
CA PHE A 204 4.44 17.73 61.37
C PHE A 204 3.31 16.89 62.00
N GLN A 205 3.62 15.67 62.45
CA GLN A 205 2.68 14.78 63.15
C GLN A 205 2.05 15.46 64.39
N VAL A 206 2.84 16.18 65.21
CA VAL A 206 2.30 16.94 66.36
C VAL A 206 1.32 18.03 65.92
N LYS A 207 1.61 18.78 64.84
CA LYS A 207 0.77 19.93 64.45
C LYS A 207 -0.64 19.47 64.06
N LEU A 208 -0.71 18.37 63.29
CA LEU A 208 -1.95 17.76 62.87
C LEU A 208 -2.81 17.28 64.06
N VAL A 209 -2.20 16.62 65.05
CA VAL A 209 -2.93 16.19 66.26
C VAL A 209 -3.56 17.40 66.98
N ILE A 210 -2.84 18.50 67.14
CA ILE A 210 -3.37 19.70 67.82
C ILE A 210 -4.52 20.34 67.03
N LEU A 211 -4.44 20.35 65.70
CA LEU A 211 -5.49 20.87 64.82
C LEU A 211 -6.80 20.04 64.93
N LEU A 212 -6.70 18.72 65.03
CA LEU A 212 -7.85 17.81 65.14
C LEU A 212 -8.40 17.69 66.57
N VAL A 213 -7.52 17.65 67.58
CA VAL A 213 -7.88 17.51 69.00
C VAL A 213 -8.71 18.69 69.49
N THR A 214 -8.46 19.90 68.97
CA THR A 214 -9.24 21.09 69.33
C THR A 214 -10.66 21.12 68.74
N GLN A 215 -11.05 20.13 67.93
CA GLN A 215 -12.42 19.99 67.42
C GLN A 215 -13.14 18.71 67.85
N CYS A 216 -12.51 17.52 67.84
CA CYS A 216 -13.27 16.25 67.88
C CYS A 216 -12.83 15.18 68.91
N MET A 217 -11.64 15.27 69.51
CA MET A 217 -11.10 14.15 70.31
C MET A 217 -11.54 14.15 71.79
N LYS A 218 -12.04 13.01 72.27
CA LYS A 218 -11.90 12.61 73.68
C LYS A 218 -10.54 11.95 73.90
N GLN A 219 -10.05 11.89 75.14
CA GLN A 219 -8.75 11.28 75.44
C GLN A 219 -8.79 9.75 75.26
N VAL A 220 -8.13 9.26 74.20
CA VAL A 220 -7.91 7.83 73.91
C VAL A 220 -6.46 7.46 74.29
N PRO A 221 -6.19 6.31 74.94
CA PRO A 221 -4.84 5.90 75.30
C PRO A 221 -3.97 5.59 74.08
N ILE A 222 -2.75 6.12 74.08
CA ILE A 222 -1.80 6.05 72.96
C ILE A 222 -1.02 4.73 73.00
N CYS A 223 -1.22 3.86 72.01
CA CYS A 223 -0.41 2.66 71.78
C CYS A 223 -0.48 2.23 70.30
N TYR A 224 0.62 1.68 69.78
CA TYR A 224 0.72 1.16 68.42
C TYR A 224 -0.09 -0.14 68.26
N GLN A 225 -0.91 -0.23 67.20
CA GLN A 225 -1.85 -1.31 66.93
C GLN A 225 -1.57 -1.96 65.56
N LYS A 226 -0.76 -3.02 65.56
CA LYS A 226 -0.27 -3.72 64.35
C LYS A 226 -1.36 -4.18 63.36
N TYR A 227 -2.60 -4.42 63.82
CA TYR A 227 -3.68 -5.03 63.03
C TYR A 227 -4.74 -4.03 62.55
N VAL A 228 -4.53 -2.72 62.75
CA VAL A 228 -5.39 -1.65 62.20
C VAL A 228 -4.96 -1.34 60.78
N ASP A 229 -5.91 -1.16 59.87
CA ASP A 229 -5.64 -0.77 58.48
C ASP A 229 -5.51 0.78 58.37
N PRO A 230 -4.32 1.31 58.02
CA PRO A 230 -4.10 2.74 57.80
C PRO A 230 -4.72 3.26 56.49
N GLY A 231 -5.17 2.38 55.59
CA GLY A 231 -5.62 2.73 54.25
C GLY A 231 -6.61 3.88 54.22
N VAL A 232 -6.41 4.81 53.27
CA VAL A 232 -7.30 5.97 53.11
C VAL A 232 -8.60 5.52 52.44
N SER A 233 -9.72 5.81 53.10
CA SER A 233 -11.06 5.49 52.56
C SER A 233 -11.50 6.52 51.52
N ALA A 234 -12.34 6.09 50.58
CA ALA A 234 -12.88 6.98 49.54
C ALA A 234 -13.80 8.05 50.16
N GLU A 235 -14.49 7.70 51.25
CA GLU A 235 -15.32 8.57 52.06
C GLU A 235 -14.48 9.69 52.71
N PHE A 236 -13.24 9.41 53.12
CA PHE A 236 -12.33 10.42 53.64
C PHE A 236 -11.87 11.39 52.56
N GLU A 237 -11.54 10.91 51.35
CA GLU A 237 -11.21 11.79 50.23
C GLU A 237 -12.41 12.67 49.84
N ALA A 238 -13.66 12.18 49.98
CA ALA A 238 -14.86 13.00 49.88
C ALA A 238 -14.93 14.08 50.96
N ALA A 239 -14.76 13.72 52.24
CA ALA A 239 -15.00 14.60 53.38
C ALA A 239 -13.91 15.68 53.54
N ALA A 240 -12.64 15.27 53.52
CA ALA A 240 -11.51 16.13 53.85
C ALA A 240 -11.30 17.25 52.82
N VAL A 241 -11.27 16.90 51.52
CA VAL A 241 -11.08 17.88 50.44
C VAL A 241 -12.25 18.86 50.39
N ARG A 242 -13.48 18.35 50.41
CA ARG A 242 -14.67 19.16 50.17
C ARG A 242 -15.00 20.09 51.35
N PHE A 243 -14.67 19.71 52.59
CA PHE A 243 -14.66 20.66 53.72
C PHE A 243 -13.51 21.68 53.61
N GLY A 244 -12.32 21.29 53.12
CA GLY A 244 -11.24 22.25 52.87
C GLY A 244 -11.61 23.37 51.87
N LEU A 245 -12.39 23.02 50.84
CA LEU A 245 -12.81 23.97 49.79
C LEU A 245 -13.83 25.02 50.24
N THR A 246 -14.69 24.78 51.26
CA THR A 246 -15.63 25.83 51.73
C THR A 246 -14.92 26.97 52.46
N LEU A 247 -13.77 26.70 53.09
CA LEU A 247 -12.95 27.69 53.79
C LEU A 247 -12.02 28.50 52.86
N ALA A 248 -11.84 28.06 51.62
CA ALA A 248 -10.86 28.61 50.71
C ALA A 248 -11.33 29.94 50.07
N PRO A 249 -10.58 31.05 50.20
CA PRO A 249 -11.02 32.38 49.78
C PRO A 249 -10.80 32.65 48.30
N SER A 250 -11.57 33.60 47.77
CA SER A 250 -11.39 34.12 46.41
C SER A 250 -10.04 34.82 46.18
N ALA A 251 -9.37 35.36 47.20
CA ALA A 251 -8.07 36.01 47.07
C ALA A 251 -7.22 35.97 48.35
N VAL A 252 -5.89 36.06 48.18
CA VAL A 252 -4.88 35.95 49.25
C VAL A 252 -4.08 37.25 49.37
N TYR A 253 -4.01 37.82 50.57
CA TYR A 253 -3.21 39.03 50.81
C TYR A 253 -1.72 38.74 50.97
N LYS A 254 -0.89 39.75 50.64
CA LYS A 254 0.51 39.84 51.11
C LYS A 254 0.60 40.90 52.20
N ARG A 255 1.31 40.62 53.30
CA ARG A 255 1.53 41.56 54.42
C ARG A 255 3.01 41.59 54.76
N ASN A 256 3.59 42.77 54.97
CA ASN A 256 4.96 42.86 55.48
C ASN A 256 4.99 42.76 57.02
N ARG A 257 6.20 42.68 57.58
CA ARG A 257 6.43 42.68 59.03
C ARG A 257 5.74 43.85 59.75
N THR A 258 5.84 45.08 59.20
CA THR A 258 5.20 46.30 59.75
C THR A 258 3.67 46.37 59.55
N CYS A 259 2.98 45.24 59.54
CA CYS A 259 1.53 45.07 59.37
C CYS A 259 0.89 45.78 58.15
N HIS A 260 1.69 46.14 57.13
CA HIS A 260 1.21 46.83 55.93
C HIS A 260 0.93 45.81 54.82
N TYR A 261 -0.33 45.73 54.37
CA TYR A 261 -0.73 44.90 53.25
C TYR A 261 -0.21 45.46 51.92
N LYS A 262 0.46 44.64 51.11
CA LYS A 262 0.93 45.00 49.78
C LYS A 262 -0.05 44.54 48.71
N SER A 263 -0.31 45.41 47.73
CA SER A 263 -1.03 45.04 46.52
C SER A 263 -0.26 43.99 45.72
N ALA A 264 -0.95 42.92 45.32
CA ALA A 264 -0.38 41.92 44.42
C ALA A 264 -0.27 42.49 42.99
N GLY A 265 0.73 42.04 42.24
CA GLY A 265 0.82 42.25 40.79
C GLY A 265 0.04 41.17 40.05
N ASN A 266 -0.84 41.57 39.13
CA ASN A 266 -1.51 40.67 38.20
C ASN A 266 -0.67 40.51 36.92
N ASN A 267 -0.91 39.45 36.14
CA ASN A 267 -0.23 39.17 34.88
C ASN A 267 -0.29 40.35 33.88
N ASP A 268 -1.39 41.11 33.86
CA ASP A 268 -1.58 42.33 33.04
C ASP A 268 -0.83 43.59 33.52
N VAL A 269 0.09 43.47 34.49
CA VAL A 269 0.81 44.59 35.14
C VAL A 269 -0.14 45.52 35.95
N SER A 270 -1.43 45.18 36.06
CA SER A 270 -2.36 45.82 36.99
C SER A 270 -2.06 45.37 38.44
N LYS A 271 -2.45 46.18 39.43
CA LYS A 271 -2.30 45.84 40.85
C LYS A 271 -3.65 45.59 41.51
N SER A 272 -3.75 44.51 42.27
CA SER A 272 -4.94 44.06 43.00
C SER A 272 -4.71 44.17 44.52
N PRO A 273 -5.77 44.29 45.36
CA PRO A 273 -5.61 44.34 46.81
C PRO A 273 -4.99 43.06 47.40
N GLY A 274 -5.28 41.91 46.79
CA GLY A 274 -4.72 40.60 47.07
C GLY A 274 -4.76 39.72 45.82
N LEU A 275 -3.98 38.64 45.83
CA LEU A 275 -3.78 37.72 44.73
C LEU A 275 -5.01 36.80 44.55
N ARG A 276 -5.80 36.99 43.48
CA ARG A 276 -7.01 36.20 43.18
C ARG A 276 -6.65 34.72 42.95
N LEU A 277 -7.33 33.81 43.65
CA LEU A 277 -6.98 32.39 43.72
C LEU A 277 -7.03 31.69 42.35
N CYS A 278 -8.09 31.90 41.55
CA CYS A 278 -8.19 31.29 40.21
C CYS A 278 -7.01 31.67 39.27
N ASN A 279 -6.40 32.83 39.44
CA ASN A 279 -5.22 33.28 38.66
C ASN A 279 -3.88 32.77 39.24
N THR A 280 -3.91 31.87 40.24
CA THR A 280 -2.69 31.24 40.81
C THR A 280 -2.54 29.77 40.45
N PHE A 281 -3.57 29.13 39.89
CA PHE A 281 -3.51 27.71 39.56
C PHE A 281 -2.42 27.43 38.54
N TRP A 282 -1.45 26.59 38.90
CA TRP A 282 -0.27 26.24 38.10
C TRP A 282 0.56 27.44 37.60
N ASN A 283 0.44 28.61 38.23
CA ASN A 283 1.02 29.86 37.72
C ASN A 283 2.56 29.86 37.77
N ARG A 284 3.17 29.76 36.59
CA ARG A 284 4.62 29.53 36.40
C ARG A 284 5.48 30.79 36.50
N ASN A 285 4.86 31.96 36.39
CA ASN A 285 5.55 33.25 36.32
C ASN A 285 4.82 34.28 37.19
N ASN A 286 4.55 33.91 38.44
CA ASN A 286 3.87 34.74 39.40
C ASN A 286 4.83 35.88 39.88
N PRO A 287 4.56 37.17 39.54
CA PRO A 287 5.42 38.30 39.93
C PRO A 287 5.34 38.62 41.43
N ASN A 288 4.68 37.78 42.22
CA ASN A 288 4.57 37.84 43.66
C ASN A 288 5.32 36.70 44.37
N LEU A 289 6.18 35.96 43.65
CA LEU A 289 7.00 34.83 44.12
C LEU A 289 8.44 34.84 43.52
N GLU A 290 9.01 36.04 43.28
CA GLU A 290 10.35 36.18 42.69
C GLU A 290 11.48 35.96 43.71
N SER A 291 11.27 36.28 44.99
CA SER A 291 12.25 36.13 46.07
C SER A 291 11.70 35.36 47.27
N GLY A 292 12.55 34.82 48.16
CA GLY A 292 12.07 34.19 49.39
C GLY A 292 11.33 35.14 50.33
N ARG A 293 11.67 36.45 50.29
CA ARG A 293 10.93 37.50 51.01
C ARG A 293 9.49 37.65 50.53
N ASP A 294 9.22 37.36 49.26
CA ASP A 294 7.85 37.37 48.74
C ASP A 294 7.01 36.23 49.31
N VAL A 295 7.64 35.11 49.64
CA VAL A 295 7.03 33.98 50.36
C VAL A 295 6.76 34.37 51.82
N ASP A 296 7.70 35.04 52.48
CA ASP A 296 7.50 35.55 53.86
C ASP A 296 6.29 36.49 53.92
N GLU A 297 6.17 37.40 52.95
CA GLU A 297 5.02 38.31 52.88
C GLU A 297 3.70 37.61 52.54
N LEU A 298 3.72 36.44 51.90
CA LEU A 298 2.54 35.58 51.72
C LEU A 298 2.21 34.80 53.00
N ILE A 299 3.20 34.27 53.73
CA ILE A 299 3.02 33.60 55.03
C ILE A 299 2.39 34.58 56.02
N LEU A 300 3.00 35.76 56.18
CA LEU A 300 2.50 36.85 57.02
C LEU A 300 1.10 37.32 56.60
N GLY A 301 0.78 37.27 55.31
CA GLY A 301 -0.53 37.59 54.74
C GLY A 301 -1.59 36.55 55.05
N MET A 302 -1.30 35.26 54.80
CA MET A 302 -2.20 34.13 55.06
C MET A 302 -2.45 33.91 56.55
N ALA A 303 -1.44 34.08 57.40
CA ALA A 303 -1.60 34.12 58.85
C ALA A 303 -2.43 35.33 59.31
N SER A 304 -2.52 36.39 58.51
CA SER A 304 -3.26 37.63 58.83
C SER A 304 -4.46 37.88 57.90
N GLN A 305 -5.09 36.82 57.42
CA GLN A 305 -6.34 36.89 56.67
C GLN A 305 -7.29 35.80 57.15
N ILE A 306 -8.52 36.16 57.47
CA ILE A 306 -9.58 35.22 57.87
C ILE A 306 -10.09 34.48 56.62
N ALA A 307 -10.29 33.18 56.77
CA ALA A 307 -10.84 32.25 55.79
C ALA A 307 -12.35 32.49 55.54
N GLU A 308 -12.88 31.86 54.49
CA GLU A 308 -14.33 31.82 54.25
C GLU A 308 -15.04 30.95 55.31
N ARG A 309 -16.37 30.88 55.25
CA ARG A 309 -17.21 30.31 56.29
C ARG A 309 -17.24 28.78 56.29
N GLU A 310 -17.39 28.20 57.48
CA GLU A 310 -17.79 26.81 57.66
C GLU A 310 -19.26 26.57 57.24
N ASP A 311 -19.60 26.63 55.95
CA ASP A 311 -20.98 26.37 55.47
C ASP A 311 -21.06 25.47 54.21
N ASN A 312 -22.17 25.56 53.45
CA ASN A 312 -22.42 24.76 52.25
C ASN A 312 -22.22 25.54 50.94
N ILE A 313 -21.63 26.73 51.00
CA ILE A 313 -21.23 27.58 49.88
C ILE A 313 -19.77 27.28 49.58
N VAL A 314 -19.45 27.17 48.28
CA VAL A 314 -18.06 27.10 47.81
C VAL A 314 -17.88 28.29 46.87
N VAL A 315 -16.77 29.01 47.04
CA VAL A 315 -16.43 30.15 46.20
C VAL A 315 -16.50 29.79 44.71
N GLU A 316 -16.83 30.78 43.88
CA GLU A 316 -17.00 30.61 42.43
C GLU A 316 -15.78 29.99 41.71
N ASP A 317 -14.59 30.10 42.31
CA ASP A 317 -13.33 29.57 41.80
C ASP A 317 -13.10 28.04 42.00
N LEU A 318 -13.95 27.31 42.76
CA LEU A 318 -13.55 26.01 43.38
C LEU A 318 -14.59 24.85 43.38
N ARG A 319 -15.59 24.82 42.48
CA ARG A 319 -16.70 23.84 42.55
C ARG A 319 -16.49 22.59 41.69
N ASP A 320 -16.57 21.38 42.28
CA ASP A 320 -16.57 20.09 41.56
C ASP A 320 -17.13 18.92 42.43
N PHE A 321 -17.40 17.74 41.84
CA PHE A 321 -18.19 16.60 42.37
C PHE A 321 -17.36 15.28 42.44
N GLY A 322 -17.80 14.09 42.88
CA GLY A 322 -19.01 13.58 43.55
C GLY A 322 -18.75 12.12 44.01
N LEU A 323 -19.38 11.62 45.09
CA LEU A 323 -19.02 10.35 45.80
C LEU A 323 -20.28 9.70 46.48
N PRO A 324 -20.26 8.45 47.05
CA PRO A 324 -21.44 7.55 47.19
C PRO A 324 -22.56 8.03 48.15
N SER A 325 -23.68 7.29 48.22
CA SER A 325 -24.90 7.69 48.97
C SER A 325 -24.66 8.02 50.45
N TYR A 326 -25.20 9.17 50.87
CA TYR A 326 -25.15 9.74 52.21
C TYR A 326 -25.70 8.80 53.28
N ASN A 327 -26.88 8.21 53.06
CA ASN A 327 -27.53 7.35 54.06
C ASN A 327 -26.82 6.00 54.24
N GLN A 328 -26.19 5.46 53.18
CA GLN A 328 -25.38 4.24 53.26
C GLN A 328 -24.13 4.45 54.12
N VAL A 329 -23.45 5.59 53.96
CA VAL A 329 -22.26 5.93 54.74
C VAL A 329 -22.61 6.22 56.20
N ARG A 330 -23.78 6.81 56.48
CA ARG A 330 -24.29 6.95 57.86
C ARG A 330 -24.49 5.61 58.56
N GLU A 331 -25.12 4.64 57.88
CA GLU A 331 -25.32 3.29 58.43
C GLU A 331 -23.98 2.59 58.70
N ALA A 332 -23.02 2.69 57.78
CA ALA A 332 -21.67 2.13 57.95
C ALA A 332 -20.89 2.73 59.14
N LEU A 333 -21.17 4.00 59.49
CA LEU A 333 -20.61 4.70 60.65
C LEU A 333 -21.43 4.52 61.94
N TYR A 334 -22.41 3.59 61.95
CA TYR A 334 -23.35 3.36 63.05
C TYR A 334 -24.19 4.60 63.46
N MET A 335 -24.38 5.54 62.53
CA MET A 335 -25.18 6.75 62.73
C MET A 335 -26.64 6.52 62.31
N PRO A 336 -27.62 7.22 62.93
CA PRO A 336 -29.01 7.13 62.50
C PRO A 336 -29.20 7.68 61.09
N MET A 337 -29.88 6.91 60.24
CA MET A 337 -30.32 7.32 58.90
C MET A 337 -31.24 8.55 58.97
N VAL A 338 -31.09 9.44 57.99
CA VAL A 338 -31.97 10.60 57.80
C VAL A 338 -33.15 10.20 56.91
N ARG A 339 -34.37 10.51 57.35
CA ARG A 339 -35.63 10.09 56.69
C ARG A 339 -36.31 11.23 55.96
N ASN A 340 -36.13 12.47 56.42
CA ASN A 340 -36.75 13.66 55.84
C ASN A 340 -35.68 14.73 55.54
N TRP A 341 -35.86 15.52 54.47
CA TRP A 341 -34.90 16.55 54.07
C TRP A 341 -34.68 17.63 55.15
N GLU A 342 -35.69 17.93 55.97
CA GLU A 342 -35.59 18.88 57.09
C GLU A 342 -34.75 18.36 58.28
N GLU A 343 -34.50 17.06 58.36
CA GLU A 343 -33.67 16.44 59.41
C GLU A 343 -32.16 16.57 59.14
N ILE A 344 -31.75 16.94 57.91
CA ILE A 344 -30.33 17.09 57.55
C ILE A 344 -29.69 18.27 58.29
N ASN A 345 -30.35 19.44 58.27
CA ASN A 345 -29.90 20.63 58.98
C ASN A 345 -31.10 21.59 59.22
N PRO A 346 -31.61 21.70 60.47
CA PRO A 346 -32.75 22.56 60.80
C PRO A 346 -32.57 24.06 60.55
N HIS A 347 -31.33 24.51 60.29
CA HIS A 347 -31.00 25.92 60.06
C HIS A 347 -30.82 26.27 58.57
N THR A 348 -30.86 25.28 57.67
CA THR A 348 -30.78 25.49 56.22
C THR A 348 -32.11 26.03 55.66
N SER A 349 -32.03 26.84 54.59
CA SER A 349 -33.22 27.37 53.91
C SER A 349 -34.14 26.24 53.42
N LYS A 350 -35.42 26.29 53.82
CA LYS A 350 -36.44 25.35 53.36
C LYS A 350 -36.62 25.36 51.83
N GLN A 351 -36.39 26.50 51.18
CA GLN A 351 -36.41 26.58 49.71
C GLN A 351 -35.30 25.74 49.08
N LEU A 352 -34.07 25.84 49.59
CA LEU A 352 -32.93 25.05 49.10
C LEU A 352 -33.16 23.55 49.31
N LEU A 353 -33.79 23.15 50.43
CA LEU A 353 -34.13 21.75 50.68
C LEU A 353 -35.24 21.23 49.75
N LEU A 354 -36.17 22.08 49.32
CA LEU A 354 -37.21 21.73 48.34
C LEU A 354 -36.64 21.60 46.92
N GLU A 355 -35.85 22.58 46.48
CA GLU A 355 -35.15 22.55 45.18
C GLU A 355 -34.21 21.33 45.07
N LEU A 356 -33.56 20.96 46.19
CA LEU A 356 -32.72 19.76 46.26
C LEU A 356 -33.53 18.46 46.29
N ALA A 357 -34.66 18.43 47.01
CA ALA A 357 -35.55 17.28 46.99
C ALA A 357 -36.08 17.02 45.58
N GLU A 358 -36.46 18.06 44.83
CA GLU A 358 -36.87 17.95 43.42
C GLU A 358 -35.75 17.36 42.54
N LEU A 359 -34.50 17.83 42.72
CA LEU A 359 -33.33 17.34 41.99
C LEU A 359 -33.07 15.83 42.17
N TYR A 360 -33.34 15.28 43.35
CA TYR A 360 -33.18 13.84 43.67
C TYR A 360 -34.51 13.06 43.58
N GLU A 361 -35.51 13.49 42.79
CA GLU A 361 -36.82 12.82 42.62
C GLU A 361 -37.61 12.63 43.94
N ASN A 362 -37.34 13.46 44.95
CA ASN A 362 -37.75 13.36 46.36
C ASN A 362 -37.20 12.12 47.12
N ASP A 363 -36.30 11.35 46.51
CA ASP A 363 -35.74 10.11 47.04
C ASP A 363 -34.44 10.36 47.82
N ILE A 364 -34.57 10.55 49.15
CA ILE A 364 -33.45 10.79 50.07
C ILE A 364 -32.46 9.61 50.17
N SER A 365 -32.74 8.44 49.58
CA SER A 365 -31.77 7.35 49.49
C SER A 365 -30.70 7.59 48.41
N ARG A 366 -31.01 8.44 47.41
CA ARG A 366 -30.10 8.81 46.31
C ARG A 366 -29.19 9.98 46.64
N LEU A 367 -29.47 10.73 47.70
CA LEU A 367 -28.65 11.86 48.14
C LEU A 367 -27.20 11.42 48.37
N GLU A 368 -26.25 12.13 47.77
CA GLU A 368 -24.82 11.79 47.79
C GLU A 368 -24.13 12.31 49.06
N LEU A 369 -23.13 11.59 49.57
CA LEU A 369 -22.35 11.89 50.77
C LEU A 369 -21.78 13.31 50.73
N PHE A 370 -21.28 13.73 49.57
CA PHE A 370 -20.72 15.06 49.36
C PHE A 370 -21.77 16.16 49.62
N VAL A 371 -22.96 16.01 49.05
CA VAL A 371 -24.04 17.01 49.17
C VAL A 371 -24.64 16.98 50.57
N GLY A 372 -24.93 15.79 51.11
CA GLY A 372 -25.46 15.63 52.47
C GLY A 372 -24.51 16.14 53.56
N GLY A 373 -23.22 15.82 53.47
CA GLY A 373 -22.21 16.25 54.45
C GLY A 373 -21.89 17.75 54.40
N LEU A 374 -21.94 18.38 53.21
CA LEU A 374 -21.91 19.85 53.12
C LEU A 374 -23.14 20.48 53.80
N LEU A 375 -24.34 19.91 53.63
CA LEU A 375 -25.56 20.45 54.25
C LEU A 375 -25.55 20.35 55.78
N GLU A 376 -24.87 19.37 56.37
CA GLU A 376 -24.66 19.27 57.83
C GLU A 376 -23.71 20.34 58.42
N THR A 377 -22.99 21.11 57.59
CA THR A 377 -21.93 22.04 58.03
C THR A 377 -22.50 23.35 58.62
N GLN A 378 -21.96 23.84 59.73
CA GLN A 378 -22.45 25.06 60.45
C GLN A 378 -21.35 25.91 61.13
N GLU A 379 -20.56 25.31 62.03
CA GLU A 379 -19.40 25.96 62.70
C GLU A 379 -18.08 25.19 62.47
N GLY A 380 -18.16 24.17 61.62
CA GLY A 380 -17.17 23.13 61.39
C GLY A 380 -17.81 22.01 60.56
N PRO A 381 -17.08 20.93 60.26
CA PRO A 381 -17.61 19.85 59.43
C PRO A 381 -18.85 19.22 60.07
N GLY A 382 -19.83 18.86 59.24
CA GLY A 382 -21.00 18.11 59.68
C GLY A 382 -20.67 16.82 60.45
N PRO A 383 -21.56 16.28 61.29
CA PRO A 383 -21.33 15.05 62.05
C PRO A 383 -20.78 13.87 61.23
N VAL A 384 -21.24 13.68 59.99
CA VAL A 384 -20.72 12.61 59.11
C VAL A 384 -19.27 12.88 58.70
N PHE A 385 -18.97 14.06 58.18
CA PHE A 385 -17.60 14.44 57.81
C PHE A 385 -16.65 14.43 59.03
N SER A 386 -17.11 14.89 60.19
CA SER A 386 -16.34 14.86 61.44
C SER A 386 -15.98 13.43 61.87
N ASN A 387 -16.92 12.48 61.79
CA ASN A 387 -16.65 11.07 62.13
C ASN A 387 -15.70 10.41 61.12
N ILE A 388 -15.88 10.63 59.82
CA ILE A 388 -14.99 10.10 58.77
C ILE A 388 -13.56 10.61 58.94
N ILE A 389 -13.40 11.92 59.14
CA ILE A 389 -12.09 12.56 59.32
C ILE A 389 -11.42 12.06 60.60
N LEU A 390 -12.17 11.90 61.69
CA LEU A 390 -11.65 11.37 62.95
C LEU A 390 -11.19 9.91 62.81
N ASP A 391 -12.03 9.01 62.28
CA ASP A 391 -11.70 7.59 62.07
C ASP A 391 -10.40 7.42 61.26
N GLN A 392 -10.28 8.11 60.12
CA GLN A 392 -9.11 7.98 59.26
C GLN A 392 -7.82 8.39 59.99
N PHE A 393 -7.83 9.51 60.72
CA PHE A 393 -6.66 9.96 61.45
C PHE A 393 -6.38 9.12 62.71
N GLU A 394 -7.39 8.56 63.36
CA GLU A 394 -7.19 7.57 64.43
C GLU A 394 -6.56 6.28 63.89
N ARG A 395 -7.03 5.77 62.74
CA ARG A 395 -6.47 4.56 62.10
C ARG A 395 -5.03 4.77 61.66
N ILE A 396 -4.71 5.87 60.96
CA ILE A 396 -3.32 6.18 60.55
C ILE A 396 -2.42 6.31 61.79
N ARG A 397 -2.81 7.09 62.80
CA ARG A 397 -2.04 7.28 64.04
C ARG A 397 -1.80 5.96 64.78
N ASN A 398 -2.82 5.14 64.94
CA ASN A 398 -2.74 3.90 65.71
C ASN A 398 -1.96 2.81 64.94
N ALA A 399 -2.05 2.78 63.61
CA ALA A 399 -1.36 1.83 62.74
C ALA A 399 0.07 2.24 62.36
N ASP A 400 0.49 3.49 62.57
CA ASP A 400 1.83 3.96 62.23
C ASP A 400 2.88 3.45 63.24
N ARG A 401 3.78 2.60 62.76
CA ARG A 401 4.91 2.11 63.55
C ARG A 401 5.93 3.22 63.83
N PHE A 402 6.10 4.17 62.91
CA PHE A 402 7.05 5.28 63.00
C PHE A 402 6.48 6.52 63.70
N TRP A 403 5.24 6.46 64.21
CA TRP A 403 4.60 7.53 64.96
C TRP A 403 5.54 8.04 66.07
N PHE A 404 5.71 9.35 66.18
CA PHE A 404 6.77 9.94 67.02
C PHE A 404 6.66 9.60 68.52
N GLU A 405 5.47 9.21 69.00
CA GLU A 405 5.21 8.82 70.39
C GLU A 405 5.35 7.31 70.65
N ASN A 406 5.51 6.49 69.59
CA ASN A 406 5.62 5.05 69.72
C ASN A 406 7.01 4.63 70.22
N LYS A 407 7.17 4.54 71.55
CA LYS A 407 8.42 4.12 72.22
C LYS A 407 9.02 2.80 71.70
N GLN A 408 8.24 1.94 71.03
CA GLN A 408 8.74 0.69 70.43
C GLN A 408 9.65 0.89 69.21
N ASN A 409 9.63 2.07 68.57
CA ASN A 409 10.42 2.34 67.36
C ASN A 409 11.82 2.92 67.61
N GLY A 410 12.09 3.42 68.82
CA GLY A 410 13.40 3.97 69.21
C GLY A 410 13.83 5.26 68.50
N LEU A 411 12.93 5.98 67.82
CA LEU A 411 13.29 7.18 67.04
C LEU A 411 13.73 8.37 67.91
N PHE A 412 13.16 8.51 69.10
CA PHE A 412 13.29 9.66 70.00
C PHE A 412 13.36 9.25 71.47
N THR A 413 14.06 10.07 72.26
CA THR A 413 14.03 10.04 73.73
C THR A 413 12.76 10.69 74.29
N GLU A 414 12.42 10.44 75.57
CA GLU A 414 11.22 11.04 76.18
C GLU A 414 11.28 12.58 76.25
N ASP A 415 12.46 13.15 76.47
CA ASP A 415 12.67 14.60 76.45
C ASP A 415 12.58 15.19 75.03
N GLU A 416 13.01 14.46 73.99
CA GLU A 416 12.77 14.87 72.60
C GLU A 416 11.27 14.86 72.27
N VAL A 417 10.54 13.79 72.61
CA VAL A 417 9.07 13.73 72.40
C VAL A 417 8.36 14.87 73.13
N LYS A 418 8.81 15.23 74.33
CA LYS A 418 8.31 16.37 75.11
C LYS A 418 8.62 17.71 74.44
N ALA A 419 9.83 17.90 73.90
CA ALA A 419 10.21 19.11 73.17
C ALA A 419 9.41 19.26 71.86
N ILE A 420 9.28 18.20 71.08
CA ILE A 420 8.53 18.18 69.80
C ILE A 420 7.04 18.48 70.04
N ARG A 421 6.46 18.00 71.16
CA ARG A 421 5.11 18.40 71.61
C ARG A 421 4.98 19.88 71.96
N GLN A 422 6.05 20.55 72.41
CA GLN A 422 6.05 21.95 72.81
C GLN A 422 6.25 22.92 71.64
N THR A 423 7.05 22.57 70.64
CA THR A 423 7.21 23.35 69.40
C THR A 423 5.85 23.62 68.75
N THR A 424 5.52 24.86 68.40
CA THR A 424 4.29 25.26 67.70
C THR A 424 4.55 25.58 66.23
N PHE A 425 3.50 25.83 65.44
CA PHE A 425 3.69 26.30 64.06
C PHE A 425 4.09 27.78 63.99
N HIS A 426 3.85 28.55 65.06
CA HIS A 426 4.42 29.90 65.23
C HIS A 426 5.94 29.84 65.33
N ASP A 427 6.48 28.93 66.17
CA ASP A 427 7.93 28.73 66.29
C ASP A 427 8.56 28.29 64.95
N VAL A 428 7.93 27.36 64.23
CA VAL A 428 8.39 26.91 62.90
C VAL A 428 8.44 28.06 61.91
N LEU A 429 7.45 28.96 61.89
CA LEU A 429 7.46 30.12 60.98
C LEU A 429 8.50 31.18 61.38
N VAL A 430 8.74 31.40 62.66
CA VAL A 430 9.81 32.28 63.16
C VAL A 430 11.20 31.71 62.83
N ASP A 431 11.38 30.38 62.88
CA ASP A 431 12.63 29.70 62.49
C ASP A 431 12.96 29.79 60.97
N VAL A 432 11.98 30.10 60.10
CA VAL A 432 12.14 30.01 58.62
C VAL A 432 11.76 31.25 57.80
N THR A 433 11.36 32.35 58.44
CA THR A 433 11.01 33.63 57.77
C THR A 433 11.85 34.79 58.32
N ASP A 434 11.72 36.00 57.75
CA ASP A 434 12.38 37.20 58.28
C ASP A 434 11.71 37.81 59.54
N ALA A 435 10.69 37.16 60.10
CA ALA A 435 9.77 37.72 61.11
C ALA A 435 10.23 37.52 62.58
N ASP A 436 10.01 38.54 63.42
CA ASP A 436 10.21 38.43 64.87
C ASP A 436 8.97 37.82 65.57
N MET A 437 9.16 37.33 66.80
CA MET A 437 8.14 36.65 67.62
C MET A 437 6.76 37.35 67.72
N ASP A 438 6.74 38.70 67.68
CA ASP A 438 5.51 39.50 67.79
C ASP A 438 4.94 39.95 66.42
N ASP A 439 5.63 39.71 65.30
CA ASP A 439 5.12 40.03 63.95
C ASP A 439 4.01 39.06 63.48
N ILE A 440 3.87 37.91 64.14
CA ILE A 440 2.88 36.86 63.87
C ILE A 440 2.18 36.48 65.18
N GLN A 441 0.86 36.30 65.15
CA GLN A 441 0.11 35.90 66.34
C GLN A 441 0.41 34.44 66.74
N LYS A 442 0.53 34.20 68.05
CA LYS A 442 0.98 32.91 68.64
C LYS A 442 0.14 31.69 68.24
N ASN A 443 -1.13 31.89 67.89
CA ASN A 443 -1.95 30.87 67.23
C ASN A 443 -2.26 31.33 65.80
N VAL A 444 -1.33 30.99 64.89
CA VAL A 444 -1.31 31.40 63.48
C VAL A 444 -2.55 30.97 62.68
N PHE A 445 -3.40 30.11 63.27
CA PHE A 445 -4.62 29.60 62.68
C PHE A 445 -5.86 30.51 62.89
N PHE A 446 -5.78 31.66 63.58
CA PHE A 446 -6.93 32.57 63.85
C PHE A 446 -6.57 34.10 63.87
N TRP A 447 -7.47 35.06 63.49
CA TRP A 447 -7.11 36.51 63.30
C TRP A 447 -8.21 37.60 63.58
N MET A 448 -7.86 38.91 63.57
CA MET A 448 -8.71 40.11 63.91
C MET A 448 -8.35 41.41 63.09
N LYS A 449 -9.32 42.32 62.76
CA LYS A 449 -9.34 43.25 61.57
C LYS A 449 -9.02 44.78 61.68
N VAL A 450 -8.54 45.41 60.57
CA VAL A 450 -8.73 46.84 60.09
C VAL A 450 -8.73 46.89 58.50
N SER A 451 -9.02 48.02 57.79
CA SER A 451 -9.54 48.02 56.38
C SER A 451 -9.18 49.18 55.36
N PHE A 452 -8.98 48.80 54.08
CA PHE A 452 -9.38 49.41 52.75
C PHE A 452 -9.06 50.88 52.32
N LEU A 453 -8.40 51.09 51.15
CA LEU A 453 -8.44 52.39 50.39
C LEU A 453 -7.93 52.39 48.91
N VAL A 454 -6.97 51.56 48.47
CA VAL A 454 -6.14 51.85 47.27
C VAL A 454 -6.50 51.04 46.00
N ALA A 455 -7.73 51.16 45.50
CA ALA A 455 -8.22 50.34 44.36
C ALA A 455 -8.19 51.01 42.97
N CYS A 456 -8.04 52.33 42.86
CA CYS A 456 -8.56 53.07 41.69
C CYS A 456 -7.56 53.53 40.61
N LEU A 457 -6.24 53.32 40.74
CA LEU A 457 -5.25 54.13 39.98
C LEU A 457 -4.72 53.51 38.66
N VAL A 458 -4.69 52.18 38.50
CA VAL A 458 -3.76 51.53 37.55
C VAL A 458 -4.33 51.27 36.14
N ALA A 459 -5.65 51.27 35.96
CA ALA A 459 -6.33 50.69 34.79
C ALA A 459 -6.25 51.47 33.44
N ARG A 460 -5.32 52.42 33.26
CA ARG A 460 -5.51 53.50 32.23
C ARG A 460 -4.46 53.67 31.12
N VAL A 461 -3.38 52.89 31.05
CA VAL A 461 -2.15 53.38 30.36
C VAL A 461 -1.64 52.60 29.12
N ARG A 462 -1.90 51.29 28.94
CA ARG A 462 -1.04 50.45 28.07
C ARG A 462 -1.52 49.98 26.69
N THR A 463 -2.73 50.31 26.23
CA THR A 463 -3.30 49.75 24.97
C THR A 463 -2.84 50.43 23.65
N ALA A 464 -1.82 51.29 23.66
CA ALA A 464 -1.69 52.37 22.66
C ALA A 464 -0.65 52.21 21.52
N ARG A 465 0.28 51.23 21.52
CA ARG A 465 1.53 51.35 20.71
C ARG A 465 1.87 50.33 19.61
N TYR A 466 1.34 49.10 19.58
CA TYR A 466 1.96 48.05 18.74
C TYR A 466 1.54 48.03 17.24
N LYS A 467 0.51 48.78 16.84
CA LYS A 467 -0.23 48.55 15.57
C LYS A 467 0.40 49.14 14.28
N ARG A 468 1.73 49.34 14.20
CA ARG A 468 2.38 50.16 13.14
C ARG A 468 3.51 49.54 12.29
N PHE A 469 3.90 48.28 12.48
CA PHE A 469 5.19 47.78 11.96
C PHE A 469 5.17 46.87 10.70
N LEU A 470 4.01 46.60 10.08
CA LEU A 470 3.84 45.37 9.26
C LEU A 470 4.15 45.43 7.74
N ASN A 471 4.20 46.59 7.09
CA ASN A 471 3.70 46.68 5.70
C ASN A 471 4.65 46.81 4.49
N ASN A 472 5.99 46.94 4.63
CA ASN A 472 6.74 47.73 3.64
C ASN A 472 7.65 47.06 2.57
N LEU A 473 7.92 45.74 2.52
CA LEU A 473 8.93 45.19 1.58
C LEU A 473 8.46 43.95 0.79
N ARG A 474 8.31 44.11 -0.55
CA ARG A 474 7.97 43.08 -1.55
C ARG A 474 8.37 43.55 -2.97
N ARG A 475 8.60 42.62 -3.93
CA ARG A 475 9.03 42.80 -5.36
C ARG A 475 10.56 42.98 -5.56
N SER A 476 11.19 42.62 -6.69
CA SER A 476 10.71 42.08 -8.00
C SER A 476 11.73 41.11 -8.69
N SER A 477 11.44 40.65 -9.92
CA SER A 477 12.15 39.59 -10.70
C SER A 477 12.75 40.07 -12.06
N GLY A 478 13.53 39.22 -12.77
CA GLY A 478 13.98 39.40 -14.18
C GLY A 478 14.77 38.21 -14.80
N ASN A 479 14.58 37.91 -16.10
CA ASN A 479 15.11 36.74 -16.86
C ASN A 479 15.99 37.13 -18.09
N LYS A 480 16.67 36.17 -18.76
CA LYS A 480 16.67 35.93 -20.25
C LYS A 480 17.41 34.65 -20.75
N GLU A 481 17.53 34.47 -22.08
CA GLU A 481 17.35 33.20 -22.84
C GLU A 481 18.40 32.85 -23.95
N PRO A 482 18.33 31.66 -24.61
CA PRO A 482 19.23 31.15 -25.67
C PRO A 482 18.54 30.91 -27.05
N PRO A 483 19.22 30.28 -28.04
CA PRO A 483 18.64 29.59 -29.23
C PRO A 483 19.14 28.09 -29.30
N LEU A 484 18.98 27.23 -30.33
CA LEU A 484 18.44 27.24 -31.71
C LEU A 484 18.14 25.78 -32.19
N GLY A 485 17.26 25.55 -33.20
CA GLY A 485 17.25 24.34 -34.06
C GLY A 485 15.96 23.49 -34.06
N THR A 486 15.34 23.25 -35.22
CA THR A 486 13.97 22.71 -35.33
C THR A 486 13.89 21.17 -35.30
N VAL A 487 13.12 20.61 -34.35
CA VAL A 487 12.96 19.17 -34.09
C VAL A 487 11.47 18.81 -34.05
N ALA A 488 11.08 17.61 -34.50
CA ALA A 488 9.69 17.15 -34.48
C ALA A 488 9.53 15.73 -33.89
N LYS A 489 8.29 15.36 -33.56
CA LYS A 489 7.91 14.06 -32.98
C LYS A 489 6.80 13.42 -33.82
N GLU A 490 7.11 12.34 -34.51
CA GLU A 490 6.21 11.52 -35.32
C GLU A 490 5.34 10.62 -34.44
N TRP A 491 4.04 10.51 -34.74
CA TRP A 491 3.10 9.63 -34.06
C TRP A 491 2.87 8.33 -34.84
N LEU A 492 3.24 7.20 -34.22
CA LEU A 492 3.16 5.87 -34.83
C LEU A 492 1.87 5.10 -34.47
N GLY A 493 1.02 5.71 -33.64
CA GLY A 493 -0.21 5.13 -33.11
C GLY A 493 -0.39 5.46 -31.61
N PRO A 494 -1.51 5.06 -30.98
CA PRO A 494 -1.94 5.56 -29.66
C PRO A 494 -1.00 5.35 -28.46
N THR A 495 0.13 4.66 -28.64
CA THR A 495 1.07 4.28 -27.58
C THR A 495 2.53 4.68 -27.85
N ALA A 496 2.84 5.32 -28.99
CA ALA A 496 4.22 5.62 -29.38
C ALA A 496 4.35 6.94 -30.17
N LEU A 497 5.28 7.78 -29.71
CA LEU A 497 5.84 8.93 -30.43
C LEU A 497 7.34 8.68 -30.62
N ARG A 498 7.87 9.05 -31.79
CA ARG A 498 9.29 8.93 -32.16
C ARG A 498 9.83 10.32 -32.49
N GLN A 499 10.94 10.73 -31.88
CA GLN A 499 11.61 11.98 -32.27
C GLN A 499 12.29 11.77 -33.63
N VAL A 500 12.14 12.76 -34.52
CA VAL A 500 12.60 12.71 -35.90
C VAL A 500 13.19 14.05 -36.33
N THR A 501 14.28 14.00 -37.08
CA THR A 501 14.79 15.14 -37.84
C THR A 501 14.14 15.13 -39.22
N LEU A 502 13.58 16.28 -39.62
CA LEU A 502 12.82 16.42 -40.86
C LEU A 502 13.67 17.12 -41.92
N ALA A 503 13.75 16.54 -43.11
CA ALA A 503 14.46 17.14 -44.24
C ALA A 503 13.82 16.77 -45.58
N PHE A 504 14.16 17.53 -46.62
CA PHE A 504 13.78 17.25 -48.00
C PHE A 504 15.01 16.83 -48.80
N ASN A 505 14.85 15.82 -49.66
CA ASN A 505 15.88 15.32 -50.56
C ASN A 505 15.88 16.13 -51.88
N GLU A 506 17.01 16.18 -52.60
CA GLU A 506 17.21 16.90 -53.87
C GLU A 506 16.12 16.65 -54.93
N LYS A 507 15.46 15.48 -54.89
CA LYS A 507 14.34 15.12 -55.79
C LYS A 507 12.97 15.66 -55.34
N LYS A 508 12.96 16.62 -54.41
CA LYS A 508 11.77 17.16 -53.70
C LYS A 508 10.89 16.02 -53.17
N VAL A 509 11.51 15.11 -52.42
CA VAL A 509 10.89 13.98 -51.72
C VAL A 509 11.10 14.20 -50.22
N PHE A 510 10.05 14.05 -49.42
CA PHE A 510 10.09 14.26 -47.98
C PHE A 510 10.71 13.03 -47.29
N GLN A 511 11.67 13.26 -46.39
CA GLN A 511 12.40 12.22 -45.69
C GLN A 511 12.43 12.44 -44.17
N SER A 512 12.23 11.35 -43.43
CA SER A 512 12.35 11.33 -41.97
C SER A 512 13.61 10.60 -41.55
N PHE A 513 14.37 11.17 -40.62
CA PHE A 513 15.61 10.60 -40.10
C PHE A 513 15.49 10.38 -38.60
N ASP A 514 16.11 9.31 -38.09
CA ASP A 514 16.24 9.10 -36.65
C ASP A 514 17.41 9.88 -36.04
N GLU A 515 17.56 9.77 -34.71
CA GLU A 515 18.62 10.42 -33.93
C GLU A 515 20.05 9.96 -34.29
N SER A 516 20.19 8.89 -35.09
CA SER A 516 21.49 8.42 -35.63
C SER A 516 21.77 8.90 -37.07
N GLY A 517 20.82 9.60 -37.70
CA GLY A 517 20.87 9.96 -39.12
C GLY A 517 20.45 8.83 -40.07
N SER A 518 19.86 7.75 -39.57
CA SER A 518 19.34 6.67 -40.41
C SER A 518 18.00 7.06 -41.03
N LEU A 519 17.84 6.82 -42.33
CA LEU A 519 16.61 7.10 -43.07
C LEU A 519 15.48 6.16 -42.61
N LEU A 520 14.44 6.72 -42.01
CA LEU A 520 13.30 5.98 -41.46
C LEU A 520 12.18 5.78 -42.49
N SER A 521 11.86 6.81 -43.26
CA SER A 521 10.88 6.77 -44.34
C SER A 521 11.11 7.87 -45.38
N SER A 522 10.56 7.68 -46.57
CA SER A 522 10.73 8.58 -47.73
C SER A 522 9.45 8.55 -48.56
N HIS A 523 8.67 9.63 -48.55
CA HIS A 523 7.30 9.65 -49.07
C HIS A 523 7.07 10.72 -50.15
N SER A 524 6.22 10.41 -51.13
CA SER A 524 5.64 11.38 -52.07
C SER A 524 4.38 12.01 -51.47
N LEU A 525 4.45 13.28 -51.09
CA LEU A 525 3.34 14.01 -50.46
C LEU A 525 2.18 14.26 -51.43
N GLY A 526 0.95 14.20 -50.91
CA GLY A 526 -0.27 14.52 -51.66
C GLY A 526 -0.77 15.95 -51.49
N ASN A 527 -1.84 16.31 -52.20
CA ASN A 527 -2.39 17.66 -52.27
C ASN A 527 -3.19 18.10 -51.03
N GLN A 528 -3.12 17.37 -49.90
CA GLN A 528 -3.89 17.65 -48.68
C GLN A 528 -3.02 17.60 -47.43
N VAL A 529 -3.09 18.66 -46.62
CA VAL A 529 -2.45 18.74 -45.30
C VAL A 529 -3.52 19.16 -44.29
N ILE A 530 -3.56 18.49 -43.14
CA ILE A 530 -4.54 18.75 -42.09
C ILE A 530 -3.82 19.28 -40.85
N VAL A 531 -4.32 20.38 -40.27
CA VAL A 531 -3.58 21.22 -39.32
C VAL A 531 -4.42 21.44 -38.07
N SER A 532 -3.83 21.27 -36.88
CA SER A 532 -4.56 21.42 -35.60
C SER A 532 -4.97 22.88 -35.36
N ASN A 533 -6.25 23.10 -35.07
CA ASN A 533 -6.81 24.41 -34.75
C ASN A 533 -7.09 24.63 -33.25
N ASP A 534 -7.04 23.56 -32.47
CA ASP A 534 -7.27 23.47 -31.03
C ASP A 534 -5.97 23.35 -30.20
N HIS A 535 -6.11 23.40 -28.87
CA HIS A 535 -5.01 23.35 -27.90
C HIS A 535 -3.82 24.25 -28.33
N GLN A 536 -2.57 23.77 -28.22
CA GLN A 536 -1.37 24.56 -28.58
C GLN A 536 -1.07 24.57 -30.10
N ARG A 537 -1.98 24.11 -30.96
CA ARG A 537 -1.82 24.13 -32.44
C ARG A 537 -0.47 23.58 -32.91
N ARG A 538 -0.06 22.45 -32.32
CA ARG A 538 1.26 21.82 -32.50
C ARG A 538 1.26 20.64 -33.49
N ALA A 539 0.08 20.06 -33.74
CA ALA A 539 -0.07 18.87 -34.57
C ALA A 539 -0.33 19.21 -36.04
N LEU A 540 0.20 18.36 -36.92
CA LEU A 540 0.12 18.43 -38.37
C LEU A 540 -0.01 17.00 -38.93
N LEU A 541 -0.88 16.80 -39.92
CA LEU A 541 -1.16 15.52 -40.57
C LEU A 541 -0.97 15.66 -42.08
N LEU A 542 -0.03 14.87 -42.61
CA LEU A 542 0.23 14.74 -44.04
C LEU A 542 -0.60 13.57 -44.58
N LYS A 543 -1.55 13.87 -45.48
CA LYS A 543 -2.31 12.83 -46.18
C LYS A 543 -1.48 12.29 -47.34
N ILE A 544 -1.05 11.03 -47.24
CA ILE A 544 -0.19 10.39 -48.24
C ILE A 544 -1.08 9.52 -49.14
N PRO A 545 -1.20 9.81 -50.45
CA PRO A 545 -2.08 9.05 -51.33
C PRO A 545 -1.57 7.61 -51.48
N LYS A 546 -2.50 6.66 -51.44
CA LYS A 546 -2.26 5.20 -51.54
C LYS A 546 -1.44 4.53 -50.42
N GLU A 547 -0.81 5.25 -49.49
CA GLU A 547 -0.03 4.68 -48.36
C GLU A 547 -0.78 4.74 -47.00
N TYR A 548 -0.06 4.89 -45.88
CA TYR A 548 -0.60 5.24 -44.56
C TYR A 548 -0.28 6.71 -44.25
N ASP A 549 -1.03 7.31 -43.33
CA ASP A 549 -0.86 8.74 -43.02
C ASP A 549 0.26 9.00 -42.02
N MET A 550 0.89 10.17 -42.12
CA MET A 550 1.92 10.61 -41.18
C MET A 550 1.44 11.80 -40.34
N VAL A 551 1.59 11.69 -39.02
CA VAL A 551 1.24 12.76 -38.06
C VAL A 551 2.49 13.22 -37.32
N LEU A 552 2.73 14.53 -37.34
CA LEU A 552 3.89 15.20 -36.77
C LEU A 552 3.44 16.18 -35.67
N PHE A 553 4.17 16.17 -34.56
CA PHE A 553 4.05 17.10 -33.44
C PHE A 553 5.31 17.95 -33.33
N PHE A 554 5.15 19.26 -33.39
CA PHE A 554 6.21 20.24 -33.13
C PHE A 554 6.16 20.67 -31.66
N GLU A 555 7.14 21.43 -31.18
CA GLU A 555 7.12 21.91 -29.80
C GLU A 555 6.13 23.07 -29.67
N ASP A 556 6.20 24.03 -30.61
CA ASP A 556 5.35 25.22 -30.66
C ASP A 556 4.58 25.34 -31.98
N ALA A 557 3.49 26.13 -31.95
CA ALA A 557 2.72 26.49 -33.14
C ALA A 557 3.57 27.25 -34.18
N ASP A 558 4.59 27.99 -33.73
CA ASP A 558 5.48 28.75 -34.58
C ASP A 558 6.46 27.85 -35.34
N GLN A 559 7.11 26.89 -34.67
CA GLN A 559 7.91 25.84 -35.33
C GLN A 559 7.10 25.06 -36.38
N ARG A 560 5.84 24.72 -36.06
CA ARG A 560 4.94 24.07 -37.02
C ARG A 560 4.65 24.96 -38.24
N SER A 561 4.52 26.27 -38.03
CA SER A 561 4.18 27.24 -39.07
C SER A 561 5.39 27.59 -39.95
N GLU A 562 6.59 27.65 -39.37
CA GLU A 562 7.88 27.68 -40.06
C GLU A 562 8.05 26.42 -40.94
N PHE A 563 7.80 25.23 -40.39
CA PHE A 563 7.82 23.98 -41.16
C PHE A 563 6.76 23.93 -42.26
N LEU A 564 5.55 24.46 -42.04
CA LEU A 564 4.53 24.60 -43.09
C LEU A 564 5.00 25.53 -44.21
N ALA A 565 5.65 26.66 -43.90
CA ALA A 565 6.21 27.56 -44.91
C ALA A 565 7.33 26.88 -45.72
N LEU A 566 8.22 26.14 -45.07
CA LEU A 566 9.24 25.30 -45.71
C LEU A 566 8.61 24.26 -46.64
N LEU A 567 7.59 23.54 -46.17
CA LEU A 567 6.89 22.51 -46.95
C LEU A 567 6.10 23.08 -48.14
N HIS A 568 5.54 24.29 -48.01
CA HIS A 568 4.96 25.03 -49.14
C HIS A 568 6.03 25.40 -50.19
N SER A 569 7.16 25.96 -49.75
CA SER A 569 8.28 26.36 -50.63
C SER A 569 8.88 25.16 -51.38
N GLU A 570 9.07 24.02 -50.70
CA GLU A 570 9.62 22.82 -51.32
C GLU A 570 8.64 22.10 -52.27
N LEU A 571 7.32 22.21 -52.07
CA LEU A 571 6.33 21.61 -52.99
C LEU A 571 5.96 22.50 -54.18
N GLU A 572 6.36 23.77 -54.18
CA GLU A 572 6.06 24.71 -55.25
C GLU A 572 6.61 24.23 -56.60
N GLY A 573 5.75 24.24 -57.63
CA GLY A 573 6.00 23.72 -58.97
C GLY A 573 5.58 22.27 -59.24
N ARG A 574 5.27 21.44 -58.21
CA ARG A 574 4.89 20.02 -58.39
C ARG A 574 3.39 19.74 -58.20
N ILE A 575 2.69 20.60 -57.46
CA ILE A 575 1.27 20.48 -57.12
C ILE A 575 0.57 21.80 -57.45
N GLN A 576 -0.59 21.77 -58.11
CA GLN A 576 -1.31 22.99 -58.53
C GLN A 576 -1.95 23.78 -57.37
N SER A 577 -2.33 23.11 -56.28
CA SER A 577 -2.70 23.74 -55.01
C SER A 577 -2.57 22.75 -53.84
N LEU A 578 -2.04 23.22 -52.71
CA LEU A 578 -1.99 22.45 -51.46
C LEU A 578 -3.20 22.82 -50.61
N THR A 579 -4.14 21.88 -50.44
CA THR A 579 -5.35 22.11 -49.65
C THR A 579 -5.04 21.92 -48.16
N VAL A 580 -4.93 23.03 -47.42
CA VAL A 580 -4.79 23.04 -45.96
C VAL A 580 -6.18 22.99 -45.30
N ILE A 581 -6.40 22.03 -44.40
CA ILE A 581 -7.69 21.83 -43.71
C ILE A 581 -7.49 21.92 -42.19
N GLU A 582 -8.19 22.83 -41.53
CA GLU A 582 -8.18 22.95 -40.07
C GLU A 582 -9.13 21.95 -39.40
N LYS A 583 -8.64 21.22 -38.39
CA LYS A 583 -9.39 20.26 -37.56
C LYS A 583 -8.82 20.21 -36.14
N SER A 584 -9.55 19.63 -35.18
CA SER A 584 -8.99 19.39 -33.84
C SER A 584 -7.91 18.28 -33.83
N GLU A 585 -7.00 18.28 -32.86
CA GLU A 585 -5.96 17.26 -32.63
C GLU A 585 -6.64 15.87 -32.46
N LYS A 586 -7.82 15.85 -31.83
CA LYS A 586 -8.69 14.66 -31.65
C LYS A 586 -9.49 14.25 -32.90
N GLU A 587 -9.52 15.07 -33.94
CA GLU A 587 -10.04 14.70 -35.27
C GLU A 587 -8.91 14.26 -36.18
N ILE A 588 -7.77 14.95 -36.15
CA ILE A 588 -6.52 14.56 -36.83
C ILE A 588 -6.13 13.13 -36.46
N LEU A 589 -6.03 12.80 -35.17
CA LEU A 589 -5.68 11.46 -34.68
C LEU A 589 -6.79 10.40 -34.90
N ARG A 590 -7.95 10.79 -35.44
CA ARG A 590 -9.12 9.94 -35.73
C ARG A 590 -9.40 9.81 -37.22
N ASP A 591 -8.85 10.71 -38.04
CA ASP A 591 -8.94 10.71 -39.50
C ASP A 591 -7.63 10.30 -40.18
N ALA A 592 -6.51 10.28 -39.44
CA ALA A 592 -5.29 9.58 -39.84
C ALA A 592 -5.51 8.06 -39.84
N VAL A 593 -5.01 7.37 -40.87
CA VAL A 593 -4.97 5.90 -40.97
C VAL A 593 -3.57 5.43 -40.61
N THR A 594 -3.41 4.78 -39.46
CA THR A 594 -2.11 4.25 -39.02
C THR A 594 -1.71 3.01 -39.81
N ARG A 595 -0.40 2.68 -39.79
CA ARG A 595 0.14 1.44 -40.39
C ARG A 595 -0.51 0.16 -39.85
N GLU A 596 -0.91 0.13 -38.58
CA GLU A 596 -1.60 -1.04 -37.99
C GLU A 596 -3.07 -1.15 -38.46
N GLU A 597 -3.75 -0.03 -38.66
CA GLU A 597 -5.11 0.00 -39.21
C GLU A 597 -5.14 -0.35 -40.69
N ARG A 598 -4.19 0.18 -41.48
CA ARG A 598 -3.97 -0.20 -42.89
C ARG A 598 -3.79 -1.72 -43.03
N GLY A 599 -2.95 -2.34 -42.18
CA GLY A 599 -2.78 -3.80 -42.15
C GLY A 599 -4.07 -4.59 -41.90
N LYS A 600 -4.91 -4.13 -40.96
CA LYS A 600 -6.23 -4.75 -40.68
C LYS A 600 -7.22 -4.59 -41.83
N ILE A 601 -7.21 -3.43 -42.49
CA ILE A 601 -8.05 -3.16 -43.67
C ILE A 601 -7.69 -4.10 -44.81
N VAL A 602 -6.39 -4.30 -45.08
CA VAL A 602 -5.89 -5.26 -46.09
C VAL A 602 -6.27 -6.70 -45.73
N GLU A 603 -6.17 -7.10 -44.46
CA GLU A 603 -6.61 -8.42 -43.98
C GLU A 603 -8.13 -8.63 -44.21
N THR A 604 -8.95 -7.60 -43.98
CA THR A 604 -10.41 -7.63 -44.22
C THR A 604 -10.76 -7.66 -45.71
N PHE A 605 -10.03 -6.94 -46.56
CA PHE A 605 -10.20 -6.96 -48.02
C PHE A 605 -10.03 -8.39 -48.57
N PHE A 606 -8.92 -9.04 -48.26
CA PHE A 606 -8.65 -10.40 -48.76
C PHE A 606 -9.64 -11.44 -48.24
N LYS A 607 -10.18 -11.29 -47.01
CA LYS A 607 -11.29 -12.14 -46.52
C LYS A 607 -12.56 -12.00 -47.34
N HIS A 608 -12.90 -10.80 -47.79
CA HIS A 608 -14.04 -10.59 -48.70
C HIS A 608 -13.79 -11.12 -50.11
N ALA A 609 -12.55 -11.02 -50.61
CA ALA A 609 -12.16 -11.58 -51.90
C ALA A 609 -12.24 -13.12 -51.90
N PHE A 610 -11.68 -13.79 -50.87
CA PHE A 610 -11.62 -15.24 -50.77
C PHE A 610 -12.81 -15.88 -50.04
N SER A 611 -13.86 -15.14 -49.67
CA SER A 611 -14.97 -15.69 -48.84
C SER A 611 -15.64 -16.92 -49.47
N LYS A 612 -15.76 -16.96 -50.81
CA LYS A 612 -16.28 -18.11 -51.57
C LYS A 612 -15.35 -19.33 -51.56
N VAL A 613 -14.04 -19.14 -51.39
CA VAL A 613 -13.03 -20.22 -51.38
C VAL A 613 -12.84 -20.78 -49.97
N LEU A 614 -13.16 -19.99 -48.95
CA LEU A 614 -13.04 -20.34 -47.53
C LEU A 614 -14.31 -20.98 -46.93
N ASP A 615 -15.41 -21.11 -47.68
CA ASP A 615 -16.75 -21.48 -47.19
C ASP A 615 -17.28 -20.54 -46.06
N ILE A 616 -17.09 -19.22 -46.21
CA ILE A 616 -17.49 -18.22 -45.20
C ILE A 616 -18.62 -17.30 -45.72
N ASP A 617 -19.67 -17.15 -44.91
CA ASP A 617 -20.74 -16.17 -45.13
C ASP A 617 -20.18 -14.74 -45.17
N LYS A 618 -20.55 -13.94 -46.18
CA LYS A 618 -20.00 -12.56 -46.35
C LYS A 618 -20.24 -11.62 -45.18
N SER A 619 -21.20 -11.92 -44.31
CA SER A 619 -21.45 -11.20 -43.04
C SER A 619 -20.40 -11.50 -41.96
N GLU A 620 -19.74 -12.66 -42.00
CA GLU A 620 -18.73 -13.08 -41.01
C GLU A 620 -17.32 -12.57 -41.34
N ALA A 621 -17.07 -12.20 -42.61
CA ALA A 621 -15.82 -11.56 -43.06
C ALA A 621 -15.61 -10.12 -42.53
N GLY A 622 -16.59 -9.55 -41.82
CA GLY A 622 -16.57 -8.20 -41.25
C GLY A 622 -17.30 -7.17 -42.11
N ILE A 623 -17.80 -6.11 -41.47
CA ILE A 623 -18.54 -5.03 -42.15
C ILE A 623 -17.54 -4.09 -42.83
N LEU A 624 -17.61 -3.96 -44.16
CA LEU A 624 -16.97 -2.86 -44.88
C LEU A 624 -17.63 -1.54 -44.45
N SER A 625 -16.85 -0.65 -43.83
CA SER A 625 -17.30 0.71 -43.52
C SER A 625 -17.24 1.59 -44.78
N SER A 626 -17.86 2.77 -44.74
CA SER A 626 -17.70 3.76 -45.83
C SER A 626 -16.25 4.18 -46.05
N ARG A 627 -15.41 4.23 -45.00
CA ARG A 627 -13.96 4.48 -45.11
C ARG A 627 -13.20 3.37 -45.87
N THR A 628 -13.85 2.24 -46.15
CA THR A 628 -13.22 1.07 -46.78
C THR A 628 -13.41 1.05 -48.30
N SER A 629 -14.24 1.90 -48.90
CA SER A 629 -14.27 2.07 -50.37
C SER A 629 -12.98 2.66 -50.91
N ASP A 630 -12.40 3.59 -50.18
CA ASP A 630 -11.22 4.34 -50.62
C ASP A 630 -9.96 3.44 -50.51
N ALA A 631 -9.98 2.50 -49.57
CA ALA A 631 -9.00 1.42 -49.47
C ALA A 631 -9.11 0.38 -50.60
N LEU A 632 -10.26 0.23 -51.27
CA LEU A 632 -10.38 -0.61 -52.48
C LEU A 632 -9.71 0.03 -53.72
N GLN A 633 -9.26 1.28 -53.62
CA GLN A 633 -8.52 2.00 -54.67
C GLN A 633 -7.03 2.20 -54.33
N CYS A 634 -6.53 1.56 -53.26
CA CYS A 634 -5.15 1.69 -52.82
C CYS A 634 -4.27 0.56 -53.36
N GLU A 635 -3.15 0.94 -53.98
CA GLU A 635 -2.07 0.01 -54.31
C GLU A 635 -1.33 -0.45 -53.03
N LEU A 636 -0.91 -1.71 -53.02
CA LEU A 636 -0.02 -2.29 -52.02
C LEU A 636 1.42 -2.16 -52.51
N THR A 637 2.38 -1.81 -51.64
CA THR A 637 3.80 -1.92 -52.00
C THR A 637 4.30 -3.36 -51.86
N ARG A 638 5.35 -3.75 -52.61
CA ARG A 638 5.95 -5.09 -52.51
C ARG A 638 6.38 -5.43 -51.07
N ALA A 639 6.90 -4.46 -50.33
CA ALA A 639 7.31 -4.62 -48.95
C ALA A 639 6.12 -4.81 -47.99
N GLU A 640 5.03 -4.06 -48.16
CA GLU A 640 3.80 -4.28 -47.39
C GLU A 640 3.19 -5.66 -47.69
N PHE A 641 3.11 -6.03 -48.96
CA PHE A 641 2.59 -7.32 -49.40
C PHE A 641 3.37 -8.49 -48.78
N ALA A 642 4.71 -8.43 -48.80
CA ALA A 642 5.57 -9.40 -48.15
C ALA A 642 5.31 -9.54 -46.64
N VAL A 643 5.24 -8.40 -45.93
CA VAL A 643 5.02 -8.37 -44.48
C VAL A 643 3.66 -8.96 -44.10
N VAL A 644 2.59 -8.68 -44.85
CA VAL A 644 1.25 -9.23 -44.57
C VAL A 644 1.15 -10.73 -44.90
N LEU A 645 2.01 -11.24 -45.80
CA LEU A 645 2.20 -12.68 -46.06
C LEU A 645 3.12 -13.39 -45.04
N GLY A 646 3.87 -12.65 -44.21
CA GLY A 646 4.92 -13.20 -43.37
C GLY A 646 6.10 -13.76 -44.17
N LEU A 647 6.46 -13.08 -45.26
CA LEU A 647 7.57 -13.41 -46.15
C LEU A 647 8.54 -12.22 -46.26
N LYS A 648 9.75 -12.45 -46.79
CA LYS A 648 10.72 -11.37 -47.02
C LYS A 648 10.41 -10.63 -48.35
N PRO A 649 10.67 -9.31 -48.48
CA PRO A 649 10.35 -8.53 -49.69
C PRO A 649 11.07 -8.96 -50.97
N ASP A 650 12.20 -9.65 -50.81
CA ASP A 650 13.10 -10.23 -51.81
C ASP A 650 12.80 -11.72 -52.11
N SER A 651 11.75 -12.30 -51.50
CA SER A 651 11.39 -13.69 -51.77
C SER A 651 10.74 -13.86 -53.15
N LEU A 652 11.20 -14.86 -53.91
CA LEU A 652 10.75 -15.14 -55.28
C LEU A 652 9.22 -15.24 -55.42
N PHE A 653 8.53 -15.83 -54.43
CA PHE A 653 7.07 -15.90 -54.39
C PHE A 653 6.42 -14.50 -54.34
N VAL A 654 6.93 -13.61 -53.48
CA VAL A 654 6.44 -12.23 -53.35
C VAL A 654 6.70 -11.48 -54.64
N GLU A 655 7.92 -11.55 -55.18
CA GLU A 655 8.29 -10.84 -56.40
C GLU A 655 7.44 -11.28 -57.60
N SER A 656 7.28 -12.59 -57.79
CA SER A 656 6.52 -13.17 -58.89
C SER A 656 5.02 -12.93 -58.78
N MET A 657 4.43 -13.08 -57.58
CA MET A 657 3.01 -12.81 -57.38
C MET A 657 2.69 -11.31 -57.52
N PHE A 658 3.62 -10.44 -57.10
CA PHE A 658 3.47 -8.99 -57.27
C PHE A 658 3.56 -8.59 -58.75
N THR A 659 4.57 -9.04 -59.50
CA THR A 659 4.70 -8.71 -60.94
C THR A 659 3.59 -9.30 -61.81
N LEU A 660 3.00 -10.43 -61.42
CA LEU A 660 1.83 -11.04 -62.09
C LEU A 660 0.50 -10.33 -61.74
N ALA A 661 0.43 -9.66 -60.59
CA ALA A 661 -0.71 -8.85 -60.17
C ALA A 661 -0.70 -7.43 -60.80
N ASP A 662 0.47 -6.82 -60.97
CA ASP A 662 0.73 -5.42 -61.38
C ASP A 662 0.31 -5.05 -62.83
N LYS A 663 -0.50 -5.88 -63.49
CA LYS A 663 -1.03 -5.66 -64.85
C LYS A 663 -2.44 -6.23 -65.00
N ASP A 664 -3.36 -5.44 -65.52
CA ASP A 664 -4.73 -5.88 -65.82
C ASP A 664 -4.81 -6.74 -67.10
N GLY A 665 -5.67 -7.77 -67.09
CA GLY A 665 -5.90 -8.66 -68.22
C GLY A 665 -6.46 -10.02 -67.81
N THR A 666 -7.14 -10.71 -68.73
CA THR A 666 -7.64 -12.08 -68.56
C THR A 666 -6.51 -13.11 -68.51
N SER A 667 -6.80 -14.34 -68.08
CA SER A 667 -5.78 -15.41 -67.99
C SER A 667 -5.12 -15.73 -69.32
N GLU A 668 -5.85 -15.62 -70.44
CA GLU A 668 -5.29 -15.84 -71.78
C GLU A 668 -4.37 -14.68 -72.18
N GLU A 669 -4.81 -13.43 -71.97
CA GLU A 669 -4.02 -12.22 -72.23
C GLU A 669 -2.75 -12.18 -71.37
N LYS A 670 -2.79 -12.59 -70.10
CA LYS A 670 -1.60 -12.69 -69.25
C LYS A 670 -0.61 -13.74 -69.75
N SER A 671 -1.07 -14.86 -70.31
CA SER A 671 -0.18 -15.84 -70.95
C SER A 671 0.46 -15.29 -72.24
N LYS A 672 -0.31 -14.55 -73.05
CA LYS A 672 0.18 -13.86 -74.25
C LYS A 672 1.21 -12.79 -73.90
N LEU A 673 0.99 -12.04 -72.82
CA LEU A 673 1.87 -10.97 -72.36
C LEU A 673 3.20 -11.50 -71.78
N LEU A 674 3.18 -12.63 -71.05
CA LEU A 674 4.39 -13.30 -70.56
C LEU A 674 5.24 -13.84 -71.71
N PHE A 675 4.59 -14.41 -72.73
CA PHE A 675 5.23 -14.90 -73.96
C PHE A 675 5.84 -13.74 -74.76
N SER A 676 5.09 -12.65 -74.98
CA SER A 676 5.60 -11.48 -75.71
C SER A 676 6.69 -10.72 -74.95
N MET A 677 6.71 -10.77 -73.61
CA MET A 677 7.79 -10.18 -72.80
C MET A 677 9.16 -10.85 -73.00
N HIS A 678 9.18 -12.14 -73.38
CA HIS A 678 10.42 -12.87 -73.65
C HIS A 678 10.79 -12.90 -75.14
N ASN A 679 9.89 -12.48 -76.04
CA ASN A 679 10.21 -12.28 -77.44
C ASN A 679 10.87 -10.91 -77.64
N ILE A 680 12.19 -10.89 -77.47
CA ILE A 680 13.02 -9.68 -77.62
C ILE A 680 13.04 -9.16 -79.07
N LYS A 681 12.67 -10.00 -80.05
CA LYS A 681 12.70 -9.70 -81.49
C LYS A 681 11.37 -9.18 -82.05
N GLY A 682 10.26 -9.42 -81.35
CA GLY A 682 8.91 -9.02 -81.75
C GLY A 682 8.30 -9.82 -82.92
N ASP A 683 8.85 -10.99 -83.25
CA ASP A 683 8.50 -11.78 -84.45
C ASP A 683 7.30 -12.73 -84.30
N GLY A 684 6.79 -12.93 -83.08
CA GLY A 684 5.69 -13.85 -82.74
C GLY A 684 6.10 -15.24 -82.23
N CYS A 685 7.39 -15.58 -82.23
CA CYS A 685 7.92 -16.86 -81.75
C CYS A 685 8.96 -16.70 -80.63
N LEU A 686 9.33 -17.78 -79.94
CA LEU A 686 10.47 -17.83 -79.02
C LEU A 686 11.48 -18.86 -79.53
N SER A 687 12.77 -18.52 -79.53
CA SER A 687 13.82 -19.53 -79.73
C SER A 687 13.89 -20.50 -78.55
N MET A 688 14.53 -21.66 -78.72
CA MET A 688 14.71 -22.63 -77.64
C MET A 688 15.33 -22.02 -76.37
N GLU A 689 16.30 -21.09 -76.47
CA GLU A 689 16.88 -20.44 -75.30
C GLU A 689 15.92 -19.47 -74.60
N GLU A 690 15.18 -18.67 -75.37
CA GLU A 690 14.17 -17.72 -74.85
C GLU A 690 12.98 -18.47 -74.21
N PHE A 691 12.52 -19.55 -74.84
CA PHE A 691 11.47 -20.45 -74.33
C PHE A 691 11.91 -21.20 -73.07
N THR A 692 13.14 -21.72 -73.07
CA THR A 692 13.78 -22.33 -71.89
C THR A 692 13.94 -21.30 -70.77
N SER A 693 14.27 -20.04 -71.07
CA SER A 693 14.35 -18.97 -70.06
C SER A 693 12.97 -18.61 -69.49
N LEU A 694 11.92 -18.55 -70.31
CA LEU A 694 10.55 -18.34 -69.87
C LEU A 694 10.08 -19.48 -68.97
N LEU A 695 10.32 -20.74 -69.35
CA LEU A 695 9.95 -21.91 -68.54
C LEU A 695 10.81 -22.04 -67.28
N ARG A 696 12.10 -21.69 -67.31
CA ARG A 696 12.93 -21.52 -66.10
C ARG A 696 12.31 -20.48 -65.16
N SER A 697 11.89 -19.31 -65.66
CA SER A 697 11.21 -18.32 -64.81
C SER A 697 9.96 -18.92 -64.14
N PHE A 698 9.18 -19.72 -64.87
CA PHE A 698 7.97 -20.38 -64.34
C PHE A 698 8.26 -21.52 -63.34
N ILE A 699 9.44 -22.14 -63.42
CA ILE A 699 9.93 -23.14 -62.47
C ILE A 699 10.55 -22.44 -61.24
N ASP A 700 11.30 -21.37 -61.42
CA ASP A 700 11.92 -20.56 -60.36
C ASP A 700 10.87 -19.85 -59.47
N ILE A 701 9.67 -19.55 -60.00
CA ILE A 701 8.48 -19.14 -59.22
C ILE A 701 8.22 -20.07 -58.03
N SER A 702 8.53 -21.37 -58.16
CA SER A 702 8.32 -22.36 -57.10
C SER A 702 9.38 -22.32 -55.99
N GLY A 703 10.55 -21.74 -56.25
CA GLY A 703 11.71 -21.73 -55.35
C GLY A 703 12.18 -23.13 -54.88
N ALA A 704 11.81 -24.20 -55.60
CA ALA A 704 11.80 -25.57 -55.08
C ALA A 704 12.92 -26.48 -55.60
N LEU A 705 13.65 -26.07 -56.65
CA LEU A 705 14.62 -26.92 -57.37
C LEU A 705 16.01 -26.27 -57.40
N SER A 706 17.04 -27.11 -57.46
CA SER A 706 18.37 -26.67 -57.89
C SER A 706 18.41 -26.49 -59.42
N LYS A 707 19.34 -25.67 -59.91
CA LYS A 707 19.40 -25.27 -61.33
C LYS A 707 19.44 -26.47 -62.31
N SER A 708 20.19 -27.53 -61.97
CA SER A 708 20.25 -28.77 -62.75
C SER A 708 18.93 -29.56 -62.73
N GLN A 709 18.22 -29.60 -61.60
CA GLN A 709 16.93 -30.30 -61.49
C GLN A 709 15.83 -29.58 -62.28
N ALA A 710 15.91 -28.26 -62.41
CA ALA A 710 15.04 -27.48 -63.29
C ALA A 710 15.31 -27.82 -64.77
N ASP A 711 16.59 -27.89 -65.17
CA ASP A 711 16.98 -28.26 -66.54
C ASP A 711 16.60 -29.72 -66.89
N ASP A 712 16.81 -30.68 -65.98
CA ASP A 712 16.39 -32.09 -66.13
C ASP A 712 14.87 -32.22 -66.29
N GLY A 713 14.11 -31.54 -65.42
CA GLY A 713 12.64 -31.56 -65.46
C GLY A 713 12.07 -30.91 -66.71
N LEU A 714 12.70 -29.83 -67.18
CA LEU A 714 12.33 -29.13 -68.40
C LEU A 714 12.58 -29.98 -69.65
N ALA A 715 13.70 -30.69 -69.72
CA ALA A 715 13.97 -31.66 -70.79
C ALA A 715 12.90 -32.78 -70.84
N ALA A 716 12.47 -33.28 -69.68
CA ALA A 716 11.41 -34.28 -69.60
C ALA A 716 10.03 -33.72 -70.05
N MET A 717 9.71 -32.47 -69.73
CA MET A 717 8.47 -31.81 -70.18
C MET A 717 8.44 -31.57 -71.70
N LEU A 718 9.54 -31.09 -72.28
CA LEU A 718 9.67 -30.90 -73.73
C LEU A 718 9.59 -32.24 -74.48
N GLN A 719 10.17 -33.30 -73.92
CA GLN A 719 10.08 -34.66 -74.46
C GLN A 719 8.65 -35.21 -74.40
N ALA A 720 7.95 -35.03 -73.27
CA ALA A 720 6.57 -35.47 -73.10
C ALA A 720 5.58 -34.75 -74.04
N ALA A 721 5.82 -33.46 -74.33
CA ALA A 721 5.04 -32.68 -75.28
C ALA A 721 5.40 -32.95 -76.77
N GLY A 722 6.40 -33.79 -77.05
CA GLY A 722 6.87 -34.07 -78.41
C GLY A 722 7.60 -32.90 -79.09
N LEU A 723 8.04 -31.90 -78.31
CA LEU A 723 8.51 -30.60 -78.78
C LEU A 723 10.03 -30.50 -79.00
N ASN A 724 10.80 -31.55 -78.67
CA ASN A 724 12.27 -31.56 -78.70
C ASN A 724 12.95 -31.20 -80.04
N ASN A 725 12.23 -31.24 -81.16
CA ASN A 725 12.79 -31.02 -82.51
C ASN A 725 12.31 -29.70 -83.17
N LYS A 726 11.84 -28.72 -82.39
CA LYS A 726 11.54 -27.36 -82.86
C LYS A 726 12.61 -26.37 -82.40
N ASP A 727 13.14 -25.58 -83.35
CA ASP A 727 14.07 -24.48 -83.04
C ASP A 727 13.34 -23.20 -82.57
N SER A 728 12.04 -23.09 -82.89
CA SER A 728 11.18 -21.95 -82.55
C SER A 728 9.77 -22.41 -82.14
N PHE A 729 9.25 -21.82 -81.06
CA PHE A 729 7.95 -22.12 -80.45
C PHE A 729 6.98 -20.96 -80.62
N SER A 730 5.70 -21.22 -80.93
CA SER A 730 4.65 -20.18 -80.98
C SER A 730 3.93 -20.03 -79.64
N TRP A 731 3.06 -19.01 -79.52
CA TRP A 731 2.19 -18.88 -78.34
C TRP A 731 1.21 -20.06 -78.23
N GLU A 732 0.74 -20.62 -79.35
CA GLU A 732 -0.09 -21.82 -79.35
C GLU A 732 0.67 -23.04 -78.82
N ASP A 733 1.96 -23.21 -79.13
CA ASP A 733 2.79 -24.28 -78.55
C ASP A 733 2.90 -24.11 -77.02
N PHE A 734 3.20 -22.90 -76.55
CA PHE A 734 3.28 -22.59 -75.11
C PHE A 734 1.94 -22.83 -74.40
N HIS A 735 0.84 -22.35 -74.98
CA HIS A 735 -0.50 -22.51 -74.42
C HIS A 735 -0.95 -23.98 -74.47
N PHE A 736 -0.56 -24.75 -75.50
CA PHE A 736 -0.85 -26.19 -75.61
C PHE A 736 -0.11 -27.00 -74.54
N LEU A 737 1.17 -26.69 -74.28
CA LEU A 737 1.97 -27.31 -73.22
C LEU A 737 1.32 -27.13 -71.83
N LEU A 738 0.67 -25.99 -71.59
CA LEU A 738 -0.17 -25.75 -70.41
C LEU A 738 -1.55 -26.43 -70.49
N ARG A 739 -2.11 -26.59 -71.69
CA ARG A 739 -3.50 -27.03 -71.91
C ARG A 739 -3.72 -28.49 -71.53
N ASP A 740 -2.80 -29.38 -71.87
CA ASP A 740 -2.90 -30.82 -71.53
C ASP A 740 -2.68 -31.11 -70.04
N HIS A 741 -2.38 -30.10 -69.23
CA HIS A 741 -2.43 -30.15 -67.76
C HIS A 741 -3.54 -29.27 -67.15
N SER A 742 -4.36 -28.60 -67.99
CA SER A 742 -5.41 -27.65 -67.55
C SER A 742 -6.81 -28.27 -67.37
N ALA A 743 -7.00 -29.54 -67.74
CA ALA A 743 -8.33 -30.15 -67.86
C ALA A 743 -9.14 -30.22 -66.55
N GLU A 744 -8.50 -30.05 -65.39
CA GLU A 744 -9.16 -30.01 -64.06
C GLU A 744 -9.41 -28.57 -63.54
N LEU A 745 -8.95 -27.53 -64.25
CA LEU A 745 -9.06 -26.12 -63.84
C LEU A 745 -10.43 -25.51 -64.19
N ASN A 746 -11.46 -25.84 -63.40
CA ASN A 746 -12.82 -25.30 -63.57
C ASN A 746 -12.97 -23.83 -63.14
N ILE A 747 -12.34 -22.91 -63.86
CA ILE A 747 -12.38 -21.46 -63.59
C ILE A 747 -13.48 -20.78 -64.43
N LYS A 748 -14.74 -21.06 -64.08
CA LYS A 748 -15.92 -20.28 -64.55
C LYS A 748 -16.76 -19.80 -63.37
N GLY A 749 -16.25 -18.77 -62.67
CA GLY A 749 -16.86 -18.26 -61.42
C GLY A 749 -16.83 -16.73 -61.23
N MET A 750 -16.38 -15.95 -62.22
CA MET A 750 -16.20 -14.50 -62.15
C MET A 750 -16.68 -13.77 -63.43
N GLU A 751 -18.00 -13.66 -63.60
CA GLU A 751 -18.63 -12.67 -64.48
C GLU A 751 -19.68 -11.87 -63.71
N VAL A 752 -19.75 -10.55 -63.96
CA VAL A 752 -20.64 -9.63 -63.23
C VAL A 752 -21.91 -9.38 -64.06
N LEU A 753 -22.95 -10.19 -63.82
CA LEU A 753 -24.25 -10.04 -64.48
C LEU A 753 -25.07 -8.89 -63.86
N GLY A 754 -25.39 -7.88 -64.67
CA GLY A 754 -26.11 -6.68 -64.24
C GLY A 754 -27.64 -6.79 -64.26
N ARG A 755 -28.28 -6.31 -63.18
CA ARG A 755 -29.68 -5.79 -63.09
C ARG A 755 -30.78 -6.47 -63.95
N LYS A 756 -31.70 -7.23 -63.31
CA LYS A 756 -33.13 -6.87 -63.10
C LYS A 756 -33.99 -7.99 -62.46
N LYS A 757 -35.17 -7.58 -61.95
CA LYS A 757 -36.28 -8.35 -61.31
C LYS A 757 -35.91 -9.02 -59.97
N LEU A 758 -36.53 -8.73 -58.80
CA LEU A 758 -37.94 -8.52 -58.40
C LEU A 758 -38.72 -9.85 -58.27
N ILE A 759 -39.64 -9.94 -57.27
CA ILE A 759 -40.53 -11.07 -56.93
C ILE A 759 -39.81 -12.20 -56.14
N SER A 760 -40.35 -12.77 -55.06
CA SER A 760 -41.38 -12.31 -54.10
C SER A 760 -41.26 -13.08 -52.77
N GLN A 761 -41.90 -12.56 -51.73
CA GLN A 761 -42.15 -13.26 -50.47
C GLN A 761 -42.89 -14.59 -50.68
N LYS A 762 -42.58 -15.59 -49.85
CA LYS A 762 -43.61 -16.42 -49.22
C LYS A 762 -43.19 -16.84 -47.81
N ARG A 763 -43.81 -16.21 -46.80
CA ARG A 763 -43.93 -16.80 -45.47
C ARG A 763 -44.89 -17.98 -45.55
N VAL A 764 -44.62 -19.05 -44.81
CA VAL A 764 -45.65 -19.82 -44.11
C VAL A 764 -45.17 -19.96 -42.66
N SER A 765 -46.11 -19.96 -41.72
CA SER A 765 -45.89 -19.99 -40.27
C SER A 765 -46.78 -21.05 -39.62
N PHE A 766 -46.98 -20.96 -38.30
CA PHE A 766 -47.87 -21.76 -37.43
C PHE A 766 -47.19 -23.04 -36.86
N ILE A 767 -47.11 -23.25 -35.53
CA ILE A 767 -48.14 -23.36 -34.45
C ILE A 767 -48.83 -24.74 -34.53
N GLU A 768 -48.91 -25.58 -33.50
CA GLU A 768 -48.44 -25.53 -32.09
C GLU A 768 -48.39 -26.95 -31.47
N LYS A 769 -47.67 -27.13 -30.34
CA LYS A 769 -47.89 -28.20 -29.30
C LYS A 769 -47.72 -29.68 -29.77
N SER A 770 -47.43 -30.66 -28.91
CA SER A 770 -47.06 -30.67 -27.48
C SER A 770 -46.28 -31.95 -27.09
N SER A 771 -45.44 -31.84 -26.06
CA SER A 771 -45.15 -32.85 -25.01
C SER A 771 -44.51 -34.22 -25.34
N PHE A 772 -43.59 -34.57 -24.44
CA PHE A 772 -43.04 -35.90 -24.09
C PHE A 772 -41.85 -36.49 -24.86
N SER A 773 -41.02 -37.19 -24.09
CA SER A 773 -39.87 -38.02 -24.49
C SER A 773 -40.36 -39.32 -25.15
N THR A 774 -39.61 -39.98 -26.02
CA THR A 774 -38.20 -40.41 -25.85
C THR A 774 -37.55 -40.60 -27.23
N ALA A 775 -36.21 -40.45 -27.33
CA ALA A 775 -35.49 -40.54 -28.60
C ALA A 775 -34.37 -41.60 -28.56
N GLU A 776 -34.73 -42.83 -28.90
CA GLU A 776 -33.89 -43.65 -29.77
C GLU A 776 -34.40 -43.43 -31.20
N GLU A 777 -33.52 -43.15 -32.17
CA GLU A 777 -33.39 -43.97 -33.38
C GLU A 777 -32.34 -43.41 -34.37
N LEU A 778 -31.83 -44.39 -35.13
CA LEU A 778 -31.40 -44.40 -36.53
C LEU A 778 -30.99 -43.12 -37.28
N THR A 779 -29.89 -43.34 -38.02
CA THR A 779 -29.50 -42.73 -39.29
C THR A 779 -30.62 -42.47 -40.29
N GLU A 780 -30.54 -41.33 -40.98
CA GLU A 780 -30.80 -41.25 -42.43
C GLU A 780 -29.66 -40.48 -43.12
N GLU A 781 -29.41 -40.80 -44.40
CA GLU A 781 -28.44 -40.10 -45.26
C GLU A 781 -29.14 -39.00 -46.07
N ASP A 782 -28.43 -37.90 -46.37
CA ASP A 782 -28.63 -37.16 -47.63
C ASP A 782 -27.25 -36.77 -48.18
N GLY A 783 -27.11 -36.75 -49.51
CA GLY A 783 -25.84 -37.02 -50.18
C GLY A 783 -25.45 -36.05 -51.31
N GLY A 784 -24.14 -35.80 -51.43
CA GLY A 784 -23.50 -35.18 -52.58
C GLY A 784 -22.18 -35.92 -52.89
N PRO A 785 -21.84 -36.20 -54.16
CA PRO A 785 -20.81 -37.19 -54.49
C PRO A 785 -19.38 -36.61 -54.50
N GLU A 786 -18.64 -36.79 -53.40
CA GLU A 786 -17.17 -36.89 -53.44
C GLU A 786 -16.75 -38.37 -53.44
N LEU A 787 -15.74 -38.74 -54.23
CA LEU A 787 -15.35 -40.15 -54.41
C LEU A 787 -14.90 -40.79 -53.09
N ARG A 788 -15.63 -41.83 -52.64
CA ARG A 788 -15.25 -42.70 -51.51
C ARG A 788 -14.02 -43.57 -51.86
N GLN A 789 -12.83 -42.96 -51.96
CA GLN A 789 -11.58 -43.71 -51.89
C GLN A 789 -11.50 -44.41 -50.52
N ARG A 790 -11.51 -45.75 -50.53
CA ARG A 790 -11.10 -46.56 -49.37
C ARG A 790 -9.63 -46.26 -49.06
N PRO A 791 -9.20 -46.25 -47.79
CA PRO A 791 -7.78 -46.11 -47.47
C PRO A 791 -7.00 -47.27 -48.09
N THR A 792 -5.91 -46.96 -48.79
CA THR A 792 -4.91 -47.95 -49.17
C THR A 792 -4.19 -48.42 -47.90
N LYS A 793 -3.82 -49.71 -47.87
CA LYS A 793 -3.58 -50.45 -46.62
C LYS A 793 -2.32 -50.05 -45.81
N ASN A 794 -1.60 -49.01 -46.24
CA ASN A 794 -0.26 -48.65 -45.78
C ASN A 794 -0.11 -47.15 -45.43
N GLN A 795 -1.19 -46.41 -45.11
CA GLN A 795 -1.13 -44.95 -44.92
C GLN A 795 -1.76 -44.46 -43.60
N VAL A 796 -1.02 -43.61 -42.87
CA VAL A 796 -1.41 -43.06 -41.56
C VAL A 796 -2.62 -42.13 -41.67
N TYR A 797 -3.52 -42.15 -40.68
CA TYR A 797 -4.72 -41.33 -40.65
C TYR A 797 -4.43 -39.91 -40.11
N VAL A 798 -4.42 -38.92 -41.00
CA VAL A 798 -4.03 -37.53 -40.66
C VAL A 798 -5.21 -36.52 -40.75
N ARG A 799 -6.40 -36.95 -41.20
CA ARG A 799 -7.52 -36.04 -41.52
C ARG A 799 -8.01 -35.23 -40.29
N PRO A 800 -8.00 -33.88 -40.34
CA PRO A 800 -8.34 -33.05 -39.19
C PRO A 800 -9.85 -33.02 -38.89
N GLN A 801 -10.20 -32.86 -37.61
CA GLN A 801 -11.58 -32.58 -37.21
C GLN A 801 -11.93 -31.11 -37.47
N ARG A 802 -12.90 -30.86 -38.37
CA ARG A 802 -13.48 -29.54 -38.62
C ARG A 802 -14.59 -29.26 -37.60
N GLU A 803 -14.41 -28.27 -36.72
CA GLU A 803 -15.51 -27.72 -35.90
C GLU A 803 -16.19 -26.57 -36.65
N ARG A 804 -17.53 -26.56 -36.71
CA ARG A 804 -18.30 -25.37 -37.10
C ARG A 804 -18.42 -24.42 -35.90
N SER A 805 -18.42 -23.12 -36.15
CA SER A 805 -18.57 -22.10 -35.09
C SER A 805 -19.92 -22.23 -34.37
N ASN A 806 -19.89 -22.37 -33.04
CA ASN A 806 -21.11 -22.49 -32.22
C ASN A 806 -21.86 -21.15 -32.22
N ARG A 807 -23.01 -21.07 -32.90
CA ARG A 807 -23.78 -19.84 -33.13
C ARG A 807 -24.38 -19.17 -31.87
N LYS A 808 -24.37 -19.83 -30.69
CA LYS A 808 -24.90 -19.25 -29.44
C LYS A 808 -23.79 -18.52 -28.64
N PRO A 809 -23.89 -17.20 -28.39
CA PRO A 809 -22.81 -16.43 -27.74
C PRO A 809 -22.53 -16.84 -26.28
N LEU A 810 -23.54 -17.31 -25.55
CA LEU A 810 -23.37 -17.87 -24.21
C LEU A 810 -22.46 -19.12 -24.24
N GLN A 811 -22.66 -20.00 -25.20
CA GLN A 811 -21.88 -21.23 -25.37
C GLN A 811 -20.43 -20.93 -25.79
N GLN A 812 -20.22 -19.89 -26.61
CA GLN A 812 -18.88 -19.37 -26.90
C GLN A 812 -18.17 -18.84 -25.65
N ARG A 813 -18.86 -18.04 -24.81
CA ARG A 813 -18.29 -17.53 -23.54
C ARG A 813 -17.94 -18.66 -22.58
N ILE A 814 -18.82 -19.66 -22.41
CA ILE A 814 -18.57 -20.85 -21.58
C ILE A 814 -17.34 -21.62 -22.09
N GLN A 815 -17.22 -21.83 -23.41
CA GLN A 815 -16.08 -22.55 -23.99
C GLN A 815 -14.76 -21.75 -23.85
N GLN A 816 -14.81 -20.41 -23.94
CA GLN A 816 -13.65 -19.55 -23.68
C GLN A 816 -13.22 -19.61 -22.20
N PHE A 817 -14.18 -19.52 -21.27
CA PHE A 817 -13.93 -19.59 -19.82
C PHE A 817 -13.39 -20.97 -19.41
N LYS A 818 -13.96 -22.06 -19.94
CA LYS A 818 -13.43 -23.42 -19.76
C LYS A 818 -11.98 -23.51 -20.23
N ARG A 819 -11.67 -23.02 -21.43
CA ARG A 819 -10.29 -23.04 -21.98
C ARG A 819 -9.32 -22.16 -21.19
N PHE A 820 -9.80 -21.06 -20.59
CA PHE A 820 -9.03 -20.25 -19.65
C PHE A 820 -8.68 -21.06 -18.40
N ILE A 821 -9.65 -21.72 -17.74
CA ILE A 821 -9.40 -22.57 -16.57
C ILE A 821 -8.46 -23.75 -16.92
N GLU A 822 -8.70 -24.46 -18.03
CA GLU A 822 -7.89 -25.62 -18.41
C GLU A 822 -6.41 -25.28 -18.63
N ASN A 823 -6.11 -24.08 -19.18
CA ASN A 823 -4.74 -23.59 -19.34
C ASN A 823 -4.16 -22.99 -18.04
N TYR A 824 -4.93 -22.16 -17.33
CA TYR A 824 -4.43 -21.34 -16.22
C TYR A 824 -4.64 -21.94 -14.82
N ARG A 825 -5.25 -23.13 -14.68
CA ARG A 825 -5.52 -23.82 -13.38
C ARG A 825 -4.36 -23.77 -12.36
N ARG A 826 -3.11 -23.99 -12.81
CA ARG A 826 -1.90 -23.91 -11.98
C ARG A 826 -1.74 -22.53 -11.35
N HIS A 827 -1.85 -21.47 -12.17
CA HIS A 827 -1.76 -20.08 -11.75
C HIS A 827 -2.90 -19.70 -10.81
N ILE A 828 -4.14 -20.11 -11.13
CA ILE A 828 -5.33 -19.82 -10.31
C ILE A 828 -5.16 -20.40 -8.90
N ILE A 829 -4.71 -21.65 -8.77
CA ILE A 829 -4.49 -22.29 -7.45
C ILE A 829 -3.40 -21.55 -6.65
N CYS A 830 -2.25 -21.25 -7.27
CA CYS A 830 -1.18 -20.51 -6.58
C CYS A 830 -1.61 -19.10 -6.13
N ILE A 831 -2.36 -18.38 -6.97
CA ILE A 831 -2.88 -17.05 -6.68
C ILE A 831 -3.93 -17.10 -5.55
N VAL A 832 -4.84 -18.09 -5.56
CA VAL A 832 -5.84 -18.28 -4.51
C VAL A 832 -5.19 -18.60 -3.16
N ILE A 833 -4.19 -19.51 -3.12
CA ILE A 833 -3.46 -19.83 -1.88
C ILE A 833 -2.73 -18.59 -1.34
N MET A 834 -2.03 -17.86 -2.20
CA MET A 834 -1.31 -16.64 -1.82
C MET A 834 -2.26 -15.58 -1.24
N TYR A 835 -3.38 -15.30 -1.91
CA TYR A 835 -4.34 -14.33 -1.39
C TYR A 835 -5.07 -14.81 -0.13
N ALA A 836 -5.41 -16.10 -0.03
CA ALA A 836 -6.00 -16.66 1.19
C ALA A 836 -5.10 -16.47 2.41
N ILE A 837 -3.79 -16.63 2.27
CA ILE A 837 -2.82 -16.32 3.34
C ILE A 837 -2.81 -14.82 3.66
N THR A 838 -2.72 -13.93 2.66
CA THR A 838 -2.71 -12.48 2.92
C THR A 838 -4.00 -11.98 3.58
N ALA A 839 -5.15 -12.54 3.20
CA ALA A 839 -6.46 -12.20 3.75
C ALA A 839 -6.64 -12.79 5.14
N GLY A 840 -6.20 -14.03 5.38
CA GLY A 840 -6.21 -14.64 6.71
C GLY A 840 -5.37 -13.84 7.72
N LEU A 841 -4.17 -13.40 7.33
CA LEU A 841 -3.31 -12.55 8.16
C LEU A 841 -3.91 -11.16 8.43
N ALA A 842 -4.58 -10.55 7.44
CA ALA A 842 -5.30 -9.30 7.65
C ALA A 842 -6.49 -9.47 8.61
N LEU A 843 -7.33 -10.48 8.35
CA LEU A 843 -8.53 -10.78 9.15
C LEU A 843 -8.17 -11.16 10.60
N GLU A 844 -7.07 -11.87 10.82
CA GLU A 844 -6.60 -12.24 12.16
C GLU A 844 -6.17 -11.00 12.97
N ARG A 845 -5.44 -10.05 12.35
CA ARG A 845 -5.14 -8.76 12.99
C ARG A 845 -6.39 -7.90 13.19
N CYS A 846 -7.31 -7.88 12.23
CA CYS A 846 -8.57 -7.14 12.37
C CYS A 846 -9.47 -7.73 13.46
N TYR A 847 -9.51 -9.06 13.61
CA TYR A 847 -10.22 -9.75 14.69
C TYR A 847 -9.61 -9.41 16.06
N TYR A 848 -8.27 -9.48 16.18
CA TYR A 848 -7.58 -9.11 17.41
C TYR A 848 -7.87 -7.66 17.82
N TYR A 849 -7.70 -6.68 16.91
CA TYR A 849 -7.93 -5.28 17.24
C TYR A 849 -9.41 -4.89 17.36
N GLY A 850 -10.32 -5.58 16.67
CA GLY A 850 -11.76 -5.29 16.73
C GLY A 850 -12.47 -5.90 17.94
N LEU A 851 -11.96 -6.99 18.52
CA LEU A 851 -12.67 -7.74 19.57
C LEU A 851 -11.83 -8.11 20.79
N GLN A 852 -10.51 -8.24 20.69
CA GLN A 852 -9.65 -8.69 21.81
C GLN A 852 -8.84 -7.56 22.45
N ALA A 853 -8.49 -6.52 21.69
CA ALA A 853 -7.64 -5.42 22.12
C ALA A 853 -8.33 -4.32 22.94
N GLN A 854 -9.60 -4.49 23.36
CA GLN A 854 -10.34 -3.49 24.15
C GLN A 854 -9.57 -3.02 25.39
N HIS A 855 -8.91 -3.94 26.09
CA HIS A 855 -8.06 -3.69 27.26
C HIS A 855 -6.87 -2.73 27.02
N SER A 856 -6.58 -2.34 25.77
CA SER A 856 -5.50 -1.42 25.40
C SER A 856 -5.97 0.00 25.07
N GLY A 857 -7.28 0.29 25.04
CA GLY A 857 -7.83 1.60 24.64
C GLY A 857 -7.67 1.96 23.15
N MET A 858 -6.73 1.35 22.42
CA MET A 858 -6.48 1.58 20.99
C MET A 858 -7.73 1.54 20.08
N PRO A 859 -8.70 0.61 20.27
CA PRO A 859 -9.90 0.59 19.43
C PRO A 859 -10.83 1.77 19.73
N GLU A 860 -10.87 2.24 20.98
CA GLU A 860 -11.77 3.31 21.43
C GLU A 860 -11.31 4.67 20.89
N THR A 861 -10.00 4.88 20.71
CA THR A 861 -9.46 6.10 20.13
C THR A 861 -9.40 6.09 18.59
N SER A 862 -9.02 4.98 17.95
CA SER A 862 -8.91 4.93 16.48
C SER A 862 -9.19 3.55 15.85
N MET A 863 -10.37 2.98 16.10
CA MET A 863 -10.79 1.68 15.53
C MET A 863 -10.48 1.52 14.03
N VAL A 864 -10.88 2.47 13.19
CA VAL A 864 -10.70 2.33 11.73
C VAL A 864 -9.22 2.40 11.34
N GLY A 865 -8.47 3.36 11.90
CA GLY A 865 -7.05 3.54 11.61
C GLY A 865 -6.21 2.35 12.06
N ILE A 866 -6.45 1.80 13.25
CA ILE A 866 -5.70 0.65 13.78
C ILE A 866 -6.03 -0.64 13.03
N LEU A 867 -7.31 -0.91 12.71
CA LEU A 867 -7.71 -2.07 11.91
C LEU A 867 -7.06 -2.06 10.53
N VAL A 868 -7.18 -0.94 9.80
CA VAL A 868 -6.65 -0.79 8.43
C VAL A 868 -5.13 -0.88 8.42
N SER A 869 -4.43 -0.17 9.31
CA SER A 869 -2.96 -0.18 9.37
C SER A 869 -2.38 -1.52 9.79
N ARG A 870 -2.95 -2.20 10.80
CA ARG A 870 -2.42 -3.48 11.31
C ARG A 870 -2.78 -4.66 10.43
N GLY A 871 -3.97 -4.70 9.84
CA GLY A 871 -4.37 -5.73 8.87
C GLY A 871 -3.47 -5.70 7.63
N SER A 872 -3.30 -4.53 7.01
CA SER A 872 -2.43 -4.36 5.85
C SER A 872 -0.95 -4.63 6.19
N ALA A 873 -0.44 -4.20 7.34
CA ALA A 873 0.93 -4.48 7.79
C ALA A 873 1.24 -5.99 7.83
N ALA A 874 0.31 -6.83 8.27
CA ALA A 874 0.50 -8.28 8.31
C ALA A 874 0.52 -8.91 6.90
N SER A 875 -0.38 -8.49 6.00
CA SER A 875 -0.35 -8.92 4.60
C SER A 875 0.95 -8.51 3.89
N ILE A 876 1.42 -7.28 4.11
CA ILE A 876 2.72 -6.77 3.59
C ILE A 876 3.88 -7.58 4.16
N SER A 877 3.86 -7.90 5.45
CA SER A 877 4.91 -8.67 6.13
C SER A 877 5.08 -10.08 5.59
N PHE A 878 4.02 -10.68 5.04
CA PHE A 878 4.13 -11.92 4.27
C PHE A 878 4.54 -11.67 2.81
N LEU A 879 3.92 -10.70 2.13
CA LEU A 879 4.14 -10.44 0.70
C LEU A 879 5.59 -10.08 0.37
N PHE A 880 6.23 -9.16 1.09
CA PHE A 880 7.59 -8.74 0.75
C PHE A 880 8.59 -9.91 0.83
N PRO A 881 8.78 -10.60 1.97
CA PRO A 881 9.74 -11.69 2.06
C PRO A 881 9.52 -12.82 1.04
N TYR A 882 8.28 -13.27 0.87
CA TYR A 882 7.99 -14.40 -0.02
C TYR A 882 8.14 -14.01 -1.51
N MET A 883 8.13 -12.71 -1.83
CA MET A 883 8.50 -12.21 -3.16
C MET A 883 9.95 -12.55 -3.54
N LEU A 884 10.87 -12.72 -2.59
CA LEU A 884 12.25 -13.16 -2.87
C LEU A 884 12.31 -14.54 -3.53
N LEU A 885 11.39 -15.45 -3.18
CA LEU A 885 11.34 -16.80 -3.75
C LEU A 885 11.06 -16.77 -5.25
N THR A 886 10.29 -15.80 -5.74
CA THR A 886 9.98 -15.61 -7.17
C THR A 886 11.18 -15.21 -8.04
N VAL A 887 12.31 -14.83 -7.41
CA VAL A 887 13.58 -14.46 -8.07
C VAL A 887 14.76 -15.35 -7.64
N CYS A 888 14.48 -16.50 -7.02
CA CYS A 888 15.45 -17.57 -6.74
C CYS A 888 15.63 -18.44 -7.99
N ARG A 889 16.41 -17.98 -8.97
CA ARG A 889 16.44 -18.55 -10.33
C ARG A 889 16.90 -20.01 -10.36
N ASN A 890 17.90 -20.37 -9.57
CA ASN A 890 18.45 -21.72 -9.57
C ASN A 890 17.46 -22.70 -8.92
N LEU A 891 16.82 -22.28 -7.81
CA LEU A 891 15.76 -23.04 -7.16
C LEU A 891 14.55 -23.24 -8.11
N ILE A 892 14.11 -22.18 -8.78
CA ILE A 892 13.02 -22.23 -9.77
C ILE A 892 13.37 -23.18 -10.92
N THR A 893 14.59 -23.14 -11.46
CA THR A 893 15.02 -24.04 -12.54
C THR A 893 15.03 -25.50 -12.09
N ILE A 894 15.60 -25.81 -10.91
CA ILE A 894 15.56 -27.18 -10.35
C ILE A 894 14.11 -27.65 -10.18
N CYS A 895 13.22 -26.83 -9.62
CA CYS A 895 11.83 -27.24 -9.42
C CYS A 895 11.00 -27.34 -10.72
N ARG A 896 11.37 -26.63 -11.80
CA ARG A 896 10.70 -26.65 -13.12
C ARG A 896 10.69 -28.04 -13.75
N GLU A 897 11.73 -28.84 -13.51
CA GLU A 897 11.89 -30.17 -14.11
C GLU A 897 11.26 -31.27 -13.24
N THR A 898 11.05 -31.01 -11.95
CA THR A 898 10.36 -31.93 -11.04
C THR A 898 8.85 -32.00 -11.28
N PHE A 899 8.21 -33.02 -10.69
CA PHE A 899 6.75 -33.18 -10.65
C PHE A 899 5.99 -31.95 -10.12
N LEU A 900 6.64 -31.06 -9.36
CA LEU A 900 6.03 -29.83 -8.82
C LEU A 900 5.50 -28.91 -9.94
N ASN A 901 6.13 -28.90 -11.12
CA ASN A 901 5.68 -28.10 -12.27
C ASN A 901 4.26 -28.51 -12.75
N ARG A 902 3.80 -29.73 -12.45
CA ARG A 902 2.41 -30.15 -12.71
C ARG A 902 1.38 -29.34 -11.91
N TYR A 903 1.79 -28.74 -10.80
CA TYR A 903 0.95 -27.95 -9.88
C TYR A 903 1.30 -26.45 -9.88
N ILE A 904 2.59 -26.11 -9.78
CA ILE A 904 3.10 -24.74 -9.69
C ILE A 904 3.64 -24.31 -11.06
N PRO A 905 3.21 -23.17 -11.62
CA PRO A 905 3.68 -22.70 -12.94
C PRO A 905 5.00 -21.91 -12.79
N PHE A 906 6.12 -22.63 -12.64
CA PHE A 906 7.44 -22.01 -12.43
C PHE A 906 7.84 -21.03 -13.54
N ASP A 907 7.44 -21.29 -14.79
CA ASP A 907 7.65 -20.40 -15.93
C ASP A 907 7.04 -18.98 -15.73
N ALA A 908 6.00 -18.87 -14.90
CA ALA A 908 5.29 -17.62 -14.61
C ALA A 908 5.78 -16.91 -13.32
N ALA A 909 6.89 -17.34 -12.71
CA ALA A 909 7.37 -16.79 -11.43
C ALA A 909 7.59 -15.27 -11.47
N ILE A 910 8.07 -14.72 -12.61
CA ILE A 910 8.29 -13.27 -12.78
C ILE A 910 6.98 -12.49 -12.97
N ASP A 911 5.90 -13.12 -13.42
CA ASP A 911 4.58 -12.49 -13.44
C ASP A 911 3.89 -12.57 -12.07
N LEU A 912 4.11 -13.66 -11.32
CA LEU A 912 3.73 -13.72 -9.91
C LEU A 912 4.48 -12.66 -9.08
N HIS A 913 5.77 -12.43 -9.34
CA HIS A 913 6.57 -11.35 -8.74
C HIS A 913 5.90 -9.99 -8.94
N ARG A 914 5.55 -9.65 -10.18
CA ARG A 914 4.84 -8.40 -10.53
C ARG A 914 3.50 -8.30 -9.81
N HIS A 915 2.75 -9.40 -9.72
CA HIS A 915 1.44 -9.41 -9.08
C HIS A 915 1.54 -9.22 -7.55
N MET A 916 2.48 -9.91 -6.90
CA MET A 916 2.79 -9.72 -5.47
C MET A 916 3.27 -8.30 -5.18
N ALA A 917 4.10 -7.72 -6.06
CA ALA A 917 4.55 -6.33 -5.97
C ALA A 917 3.38 -5.34 -6.04
N MET A 918 2.53 -5.42 -7.07
CA MET A 918 1.37 -4.52 -7.22
C MET A 918 0.41 -4.59 -6.01
N SER A 919 0.21 -5.78 -5.44
CA SER A 919 -0.60 -5.95 -4.23
C SER A 919 0.10 -5.45 -2.97
N ALA A 920 1.42 -5.61 -2.85
CA ALA A 920 2.19 -5.08 -1.73
C ALA A 920 2.23 -3.55 -1.70
N ILE A 921 2.39 -2.86 -2.85
CA ILE A 921 2.33 -1.38 -2.88
C ILE A 921 0.91 -0.86 -2.63
N PHE A 922 -0.13 -1.52 -3.15
CA PHE A 922 -1.52 -1.16 -2.82
C PHE A 922 -1.77 -1.25 -1.32
N LEU A 923 -1.36 -2.37 -0.69
CA LEU A 923 -1.46 -2.53 0.75
C LEU A 923 -0.58 -1.54 1.52
N ALA A 924 0.61 -1.17 1.03
CA ALA A 924 1.48 -0.17 1.66
C ALA A 924 0.86 1.24 1.64
N VAL A 925 0.13 1.61 0.58
CA VAL A 925 -0.66 2.85 0.54
C VAL A 925 -1.81 2.78 1.55
N VAL A 926 -2.56 1.67 1.58
CA VAL A 926 -3.66 1.47 2.56
C VAL A 926 -3.14 1.51 4.01
N HIS A 927 -2.00 0.87 4.28
CA HIS A 927 -1.29 0.90 5.55
C HIS A 927 -0.93 2.34 5.97
N SER A 928 -0.34 3.09 5.04
CA SER A 928 0.07 4.48 5.27
C SER A 928 -1.13 5.38 5.52
N LEU A 929 -2.24 5.22 4.79
CA LEU A 929 -3.49 5.95 5.03
C LEU A 929 -4.11 5.61 6.39
N GLY A 930 -4.10 4.34 6.81
CA GLY A 930 -4.50 3.93 8.15
C GLY A 930 -3.64 4.59 9.24
N HIS A 931 -2.33 4.70 9.01
CA HIS A 931 -1.43 5.44 9.89
C HIS A 931 -1.66 6.97 9.84
N VAL A 932 -1.98 7.58 8.71
CA VAL A 932 -2.34 9.02 8.65
C VAL A 932 -3.57 9.31 9.53
N VAL A 933 -4.59 8.43 9.53
CA VAL A 933 -5.75 8.55 10.43
C VAL A 933 -5.33 8.39 11.90
N ASN A 934 -4.51 7.38 12.22
CA ASN A 934 -3.99 7.20 13.58
C ASN A 934 -3.20 8.43 14.05
N LEU A 935 -2.26 8.95 13.24
CA LEU A 935 -1.42 10.08 13.59
C LEU A 935 -2.20 11.40 13.67
N TYR A 936 -3.29 11.56 12.92
CA TYR A 936 -4.23 12.67 13.11
C TYR A 936 -4.89 12.58 14.49
N VAL A 937 -5.46 11.43 14.85
CA VAL A 937 -6.06 11.20 16.18
C VAL A 937 -5.02 11.43 17.29
N PHE A 938 -3.82 10.85 17.19
CA PHE A 938 -2.75 11.03 18.17
C PHE A 938 -2.14 12.45 18.19
N SER A 939 -2.50 13.33 17.25
CA SER A 939 -2.16 14.76 17.27
C SER A 939 -3.24 15.63 17.92
N ILE A 940 -4.40 15.05 18.27
CA ILE A 940 -5.51 15.70 18.98
C ILE A 940 -5.93 14.97 20.27
N SER A 941 -5.36 13.80 20.56
CA SER A 941 -5.52 13.10 21.85
C SER A 941 -4.53 13.62 22.89
N ASP A 942 -5.04 13.96 24.07
CA ASP A 942 -4.25 14.53 25.17
C ASP A 942 -3.16 13.58 25.68
N LEU A 943 -2.18 14.13 26.38
CA LEU A 943 -1.03 13.37 26.89
C LEU A 943 -1.44 12.21 27.83
N SER A 944 -2.56 12.32 28.55
CA SER A 944 -3.10 11.22 29.37
C SER A 944 -3.46 10.01 28.50
N ILE A 945 -4.25 10.20 27.44
CA ILE A 945 -4.59 9.17 26.45
C ILE A 945 -3.30 8.60 25.83
N LEU A 946 -2.40 9.46 25.36
CA LEU A 946 -1.16 9.02 24.70
C LEU A 946 -0.26 8.17 25.62
N SER A 947 -0.21 8.50 26.92
CA SER A 947 0.54 7.71 27.91
C SER A 947 -0.06 6.31 28.14
N CYS A 948 -1.39 6.18 28.16
CA CYS A 948 -2.04 4.88 28.26
C CYS A 948 -1.90 4.02 26.98
N LEU A 949 -1.83 4.66 25.81
CA LEU A 949 -1.62 3.99 24.53
C LEU A 949 -0.15 3.60 24.29
N PHE A 950 0.81 4.38 24.82
CA PHE A 950 2.24 4.25 24.56
C PHE A 950 3.09 4.50 25.83
N PRO A 951 2.94 3.68 26.90
CA PRO A 951 3.57 3.94 28.20
C PRO A 951 5.11 3.94 28.16
N ASP A 952 5.73 3.16 27.27
CA ASP A 952 7.19 3.14 27.06
C ASP A 952 7.73 4.39 26.32
N VAL A 953 6.83 5.25 25.81
CA VAL A 953 7.17 6.42 24.98
C VAL A 953 6.78 7.74 25.66
N PHE A 954 5.64 7.78 26.36
CA PHE A 954 5.16 8.97 27.06
C PHE A 954 4.83 8.68 28.52
N SER A 955 5.39 9.50 29.42
CA SER A 955 4.97 9.57 30.81
C SER A 955 3.94 10.69 30.96
N ASN A 956 2.83 10.44 31.65
CA ASN A 956 1.85 11.50 31.94
C ASN A 956 2.33 12.37 33.10
N ASN A 957 2.83 13.55 32.75
CA ASN A 957 3.21 14.60 33.68
C ASN A 957 2.13 15.68 33.84
N GLY A 958 0.92 15.45 33.31
CA GLY A 958 -0.19 16.40 33.39
C GLY A 958 -0.12 17.59 32.45
N SER A 959 0.86 17.72 31.55
CA SER A 959 0.92 18.89 30.67
C SER A 959 -0.22 18.98 29.65
N GLU A 960 -0.94 17.86 29.44
CA GLU A 960 -2.11 17.63 28.57
C GLU A 960 -1.90 17.88 27.06
N LEU A 961 -1.09 18.87 26.68
CA LEU A 961 -0.71 19.21 25.31
C LEU A 961 -0.37 17.98 24.43
N PRO A 962 -1.08 17.77 23.30
CA PRO A 962 -0.84 16.64 22.40
C PRO A 962 0.45 16.80 21.59
N MET A 963 1.03 15.67 21.20
CA MET A 963 2.23 15.66 20.33
C MET A 963 1.87 16.08 18.91
N LYS A 964 2.35 17.28 18.51
CA LYS A 964 2.14 17.89 17.19
C LYS A 964 2.56 16.91 16.07
N TRP A 965 1.81 16.83 14.98
CA TRP A 965 2.00 15.86 13.87
C TRP A 965 3.46 15.73 13.35
N SER A 966 4.25 16.81 13.40
CA SER A 966 5.66 16.80 13.01
C SER A 966 6.55 15.93 13.90
N PHE A 967 6.22 15.76 15.18
CA PHE A 967 6.85 14.76 16.06
C PHE A 967 6.60 13.35 15.49
N TRP A 968 5.33 13.01 15.26
CA TRP A 968 4.93 11.70 14.80
C TRP A 968 5.58 11.30 13.46
N PHE A 969 5.60 12.20 12.48
CA PHE A 969 6.14 11.92 11.15
C PHE A 969 7.68 11.96 11.07
N PHE A 970 8.38 12.80 11.84
CA PHE A 970 9.82 13.03 11.65
C PHE A 970 10.71 12.71 12.86
N GLN A 971 10.15 12.62 14.06
CA GLN A 971 10.90 12.33 15.30
C GLN A 971 10.69 10.90 15.80
N THR A 972 9.65 10.18 15.34
CA THR A 972 9.49 8.74 15.62
C THR A 972 10.18 7.88 14.56
N VAL A 973 10.74 6.74 15.00
CA VAL A 973 11.38 5.76 14.09
C VAL A 973 10.39 5.21 13.05
N PRO A 974 9.14 4.79 13.40
CA PRO A 974 8.19 4.29 12.40
C PRO A 974 7.76 5.37 11.39
N GLY A 975 7.57 6.63 11.83
CA GLY A 975 7.21 7.74 10.95
C GLY A 975 8.28 8.02 9.91
N LEU A 976 9.52 8.28 10.36
CA LEU A 976 10.63 8.63 9.49
C LEU A 976 10.97 7.50 8.51
N THR A 977 11.04 6.25 8.99
CA THR A 977 11.27 5.09 8.12
C THR A 977 10.13 4.87 7.14
N GLY A 978 8.88 5.11 7.54
CA GLY A 978 7.70 5.01 6.66
C GLY A 978 7.74 5.99 5.50
N ILE A 979 8.12 7.25 5.74
CA ILE A 979 8.29 8.27 4.68
C ILE A 979 9.40 7.84 3.71
N ILE A 980 10.56 7.41 4.22
CA ILE A 980 11.69 6.98 3.39
C ILE A 980 11.33 5.74 2.57
N LEU A 981 10.63 4.77 3.16
CA LEU A 981 10.10 3.59 2.45
C LEU A 981 9.14 3.99 1.33
N LEU A 982 8.17 4.88 1.59
CA LEU A 982 7.24 5.38 0.57
C LEU A 982 7.97 6.07 -0.60
N PHE A 983 9.00 6.88 -0.31
CA PHE A 983 9.83 7.52 -1.33
C PHE A 983 10.57 6.47 -2.18
N ILE A 984 11.21 5.48 -1.55
CA ILE A 984 11.91 4.41 -2.26
C ILE A 984 10.94 3.55 -3.09
N PHE A 985 9.74 3.24 -2.58
CA PHE A 985 8.70 2.54 -3.34
C PHE A 985 8.24 3.35 -4.54
N ALA A 986 7.99 4.66 -4.39
CA ALA A 986 7.60 5.51 -5.50
C ALA A 986 8.64 5.47 -6.65
N PHE A 987 9.91 5.68 -6.33
CA PHE A 987 10.99 5.60 -7.32
C PHE A 987 11.14 4.20 -7.93
N MET A 988 11.18 3.15 -7.10
CA MET A 988 11.37 1.78 -7.59
C MET A 988 10.23 1.33 -8.50
N TYR A 989 8.96 1.64 -8.19
CA TYR A 989 7.82 1.22 -9.02
C TYR A 989 7.68 2.07 -10.29
N VAL A 990 7.99 3.37 -10.25
CA VAL A 990 8.02 4.22 -11.46
C VAL A 990 9.04 3.67 -12.45
N PHE A 991 10.28 3.42 -12.02
CA PHE A 991 11.35 2.93 -12.91
C PHE A 991 11.22 1.44 -13.27
N ALA A 992 10.54 0.62 -12.46
CA ALA A 992 10.20 -0.76 -12.81
C ALA A 992 8.96 -0.90 -13.73
N SER A 993 8.20 0.18 -13.95
CA SER A 993 7.04 0.18 -14.85
C SER A 993 7.44 -0.20 -16.29
N HIS A 994 6.49 -0.78 -17.04
CA HIS A 994 6.72 -1.18 -18.44
C HIS A 994 7.12 0.00 -19.34
N TYR A 995 6.69 1.23 -19.01
CA TYR A 995 7.06 2.44 -19.74
C TYR A 995 8.53 2.81 -19.49
N PHE A 996 8.92 3.12 -18.25
CA PHE A 996 10.29 3.55 -17.93
C PHE A 996 11.32 2.45 -18.18
N ARG A 997 10.98 1.17 -18.00
CA ARG A 997 11.88 0.05 -18.31
C ARG A 997 12.19 -0.10 -19.80
N ARG A 998 11.34 0.41 -20.71
CA ARG A 998 11.66 0.52 -22.14
C ARG A 998 12.54 1.73 -22.48
N ILE A 999 12.57 2.75 -21.63
CA ILE A 999 13.37 3.97 -21.80
C ILE A 999 14.78 3.79 -21.22
N SER A 1000 14.92 3.25 -19.99
CA SER A 1000 16.22 3.09 -19.32
C SER A 1000 16.32 1.80 -18.50
N PHE A 1001 16.93 0.77 -19.11
CA PHE A 1001 17.22 -0.49 -18.42
C PHE A 1001 18.28 -0.33 -17.31
N ARG A 1002 19.21 0.64 -17.44
CA ARG A 1002 20.17 0.98 -16.39
C ARG A 1002 19.48 1.67 -15.20
N GLY A 1003 18.56 2.60 -15.47
CA GLY A 1003 17.75 3.26 -14.43
C GLY A 1003 16.90 2.25 -13.64
N PHE A 1004 16.25 1.33 -14.35
CA PHE A 1004 15.56 0.19 -13.73
C PHE A 1004 16.44 -0.54 -12.72
N TRP A 1005 17.60 -1.09 -13.11
CA TRP A 1005 18.43 -1.84 -12.17
C TRP A 1005 18.92 -1.02 -10.97
N ILE A 1006 19.37 0.23 -11.18
CA ILE A 1006 19.84 1.11 -10.09
C ILE A 1006 18.73 1.32 -9.04
N THR A 1007 17.52 1.65 -9.47
CA THR A 1007 16.37 1.81 -8.55
C THR A 1007 15.89 0.50 -7.95
N HIS A 1008 15.95 -0.60 -8.68
CA HIS A 1008 15.48 -1.91 -8.20
C HIS A 1008 16.43 -2.52 -7.16
N HIS A 1009 17.74 -2.25 -7.24
CA HIS A 1009 18.71 -2.62 -6.19
C HIS A 1009 18.44 -1.97 -4.82
N LEU A 1010 17.61 -0.93 -4.75
CA LEU A 1010 17.14 -0.37 -3.48
C LEU A 1010 16.30 -1.36 -2.66
N TYR A 1011 15.93 -2.54 -3.20
CA TYR A 1011 15.31 -3.62 -2.42
C TYR A 1011 16.08 -3.96 -1.13
N VAL A 1012 17.41 -3.90 -1.14
CA VAL A 1012 18.24 -4.16 0.05
C VAL A 1012 17.94 -3.14 1.15
N LEU A 1013 17.87 -1.85 0.78
CA LEU A 1013 17.54 -0.76 1.69
C LEU A 1013 16.09 -0.86 2.18
N ILE A 1014 15.15 -1.30 1.32
CA ILE A 1014 13.76 -1.58 1.71
C ILE A 1014 13.70 -2.63 2.83
N TYR A 1015 14.38 -3.78 2.69
CA TYR A 1015 14.34 -4.81 3.74
C TYR A 1015 14.96 -4.32 5.05
N VAL A 1016 16.10 -3.62 5.01
CA VAL A 1016 16.74 -3.04 6.20
C VAL A 1016 15.82 -2.03 6.88
N LEU A 1017 15.26 -1.07 6.13
CA LEU A 1017 14.33 -0.09 6.67
C LEU A 1017 13.02 -0.71 7.17
N THR A 1018 12.52 -1.80 6.57
CA THR A 1018 11.29 -2.48 7.02
C THR A 1018 11.51 -3.23 8.34
N VAL A 1019 12.72 -3.76 8.59
CA VAL A 1019 13.09 -4.30 9.92
C VAL A 1019 13.13 -3.18 10.97
N ILE A 1020 13.78 -2.05 10.66
CA ILE A 1020 13.88 -0.89 11.58
C ILE A 1020 12.51 -0.23 11.83
N HIS A 1021 11.66 -0.15 10.81
CA HIS A 1021 10.31 0.43 10.90
C HIS A 1021 9.45 -0.27 11.95
N GLY A 1022 9.57 -1.60 12.08
CA GLY A 1022 8.90 -2.36 13.12
C GLY A 1022 9.64 -2.42 14.47
N SER A 1023 10.95 -2.17 14.51
CA SER A 1023 11.78 -2.50 15.69
C SER A 1023 11.53 -1.62 16.92
N PHE A 1024 10.91 -0.44 16.74
CA PHE A 1024 10.51 0.43 17.85
C PHE A 1024 9.27 -0.07 18.62
N ALA A 1025 8.67 -1.20 18.21
CA ALA A 1025 7.57 -1.91 18.89
C ALA A 1025 6.26 -1.13 19.18
N LEU A 1026 6.17 0.14 18.78
CA LEU A 1026 5.16 1.16 19.10
C LEU A 1026 3.68 0.71 19.21
N LEU A 1027 3.28 -0.33 18.49
CA LEU A 1027 1.90 -0.88 18.56
C LEU A 1027 1.87 -2.37 18.91
N GLN A 1028 2.87 -3.13 18.47
CA GLN A 1028 3.12 -4.56 18.76
C GLN A 1028 4.60 -4.86 18.46
N GLU A 1029 5.12 -5.93 19.04
CA GLU A 1029 6.44 -6.49 18.73
C GLU A 1029 6.70 -6.68 17.22
N PRO A 1030 7.95 -6.51 16.75
CA PRO A 1030 8.31 -6.61 15.34
C PRO A 1030 8.20 -8.05 14.80
N ARG A 1031 7.10 -8.40 14.13
CA ARG A 1031 6.91 -9.73 13.51
C ARG A 1031 7.53 -9.90 12.11
N PHE A 1032 8.00 -8.83 11.46
CA PHE A 1032 8.50 -8.87 10.08
C PHE A 1032 9.68 -9.84 9.89
N HIS A 1033 10.61 -9.90 10.86
CA HIS A 1033 11.78 -10.76 10.76
C HIS A 1033 11.43 -12.27 10.72
N ILE A 1034 10.31 -12.67 11.34
CA ILE A 1034 9.82 -14.05 11.37
C ILE A 1034 9.46 -14.52 9.94
N PHE A 1035 8.82 -13.64 9.16
CA PHE A 1035 8.52 -13.88 7.75
C PHE A 1035 9.75 -13.73 6.85
N LEU A 1036 10.74 -12.91 7.25
CA LEU A 1036 11.94 -12.63 6.45
C LEU A 1036 12.98 -13.76 6.45
N ILE A 1037 13.22 -14.41 7.60
CA ILE A 1037 14.33 -15.36 7.77
C ILE A 1037 14.24 -16.55 6.79
N PRO A 1038 13.12 -17.31 6.66
CA PRO A 1038 13.07 -18.46 5.77
C PRO A 1038 13.31 -18.16 4.28
N PRO A 1039 12.60 -17.21 3.62
CA PRO A 1039 12.85 -16.90 2.22
C PRO A 1039 14.15 -16.11 2.01
N GLY A 1040 14.60 -15.33 3.00
CA GLY A 1040 15.88 -14.61 2.95
C GLY A 1040 17.08 -15.55 2.88
N LEU A 1041 17.10 -16.62 3.68
CA LEU A 1041 18.14 -17.65 3.63
C LEU A 1041 18.15 -18.41 2.29
N LEU A 1042 16.97 -18.77 1.77
CA LEU A 1042 16.84 -19.43 0.46
C LEU A 1042 17.32 -18.52 -0.69
N PHE A 1043 17.01 -17.22 -0.64
CA PHE A 1043 17.48 -16.24 -1.60
C PHE A 1043 18.99 -16.01 -1.52
N LEU A 1044 19.57 -15.95 -0.32
CA LEU A 1044 21.01 -15.83 -0.14
C LEU A 1044 21.75 -17.05 -0.73
N LEU A 1045 21.26 -18.27 -0.44
CA LEU A 1045 21.81 -19.50 -0.99
C LEU A 1045 21.71 -19.54 -2.53
N ASP A 1046 20.55 -19.16 -3.09
CA ASP A 1046 20.37 -19.04 -4.55
C ASP A 1046 21.39 -18.07 -5.16
N LYS A 1047 21.64 -16.91 -4.52
CA LYS A 1047 22.60 -15.93 -5.05
C LYS A 1047 24.06 -16.36 -4.90
N LEU A 1048 24.42 -17.08 -3.84
CA LEU A 1048 25.74 -17.72 -3.72
C LEU A 1048 25.96 -18.77 -4.82
N ILE A 1049 24.94 -19.59 -5.13
CA ILE A 1049 24.97 -20.56 -6.25
C ILE A 1049 25.00 -19.86 -7.62
N SER A 1050 24.44 -18.65 -7.76
CA SER A 1050 24.59 -17.84 -8.97
C SER A 1050 25.97 -17.20 -9.10
N LEU A 1051 26.63 -16.84 -8.00
CA LEU A 1051 27.95 -16.20 -7.99
C LEU A 1051 29.10 -17.20 -8.21
N SER A 1052 28.94 -18.47 -7.84
CA SER A 1052 29.94 -19.52 -8.10
C SER A 1052 30.00 -19.98 -9.57
N ARG A 1053 29.04 -19.56 -10.42
CA ARG A 1053 28.97 -19.92 -11.84
C ARG A 1053 29.84 -18.97 -12.68
N LYS A 1054 30.83 -19.53 -13.40
CA LYS A 1054 31.68 -18.76 -14.31
C LYS A 1054 30.90 -18.33 -15.55
N LYS A 1055 30.69 -17.02 -15.67
CA LYS A 1055 30.12 -16.33 -16.84
C LYS A 1055 31.12 -16.35 -18.01
N VAL A 1056 30.64 -16.43 -19.25
CA VAL A 1056 31.49 -16.43 -20.45
C VAL A 1056 30.91 -15.51 -21.52
N GLU A 1057 31.67 -14.48 -21.88
CA GLU A 1057 31.32 -13.54 -22.95
C GLU A 1057 31.56 -14.17 -24.32
N ILE A 1058 30.66 -13.90 -25.27
CA ILE A 1058 30.67 -14.49 -26.62
C ILE A 1058 30.30 -13.44 -27.68
N PRO A 1059 31.03 -13.35 -28.80
CA PRO A 1059 30.70 -12.45 -29.90
C PRO A 1059 29.55 -13.02 -30.75
N VAL A 1060 28.66 -12.12 -31.18
CA VAL A 1060 27.67 -12.36 -32.24
C VAL A 1060 28.39 -12.39 -33.59
N LEU A 1061 28.06 -13.36 -34.43
CA LEU A 1061 28.60 -13.57 -35.77
C LEU A 1061 27.67 -13.00 -36.84
N LYS A 1062 26.35 -13.18 -36.67
CA LYS A 1062 25.31 -12.69 -37.57
C LYS A 1062 24.07 -12.28 -36.78
N ALA A 1063 23.43 -11.18 -37.18
CA ALA A 1063 22.12 -10.76 -36.72
C ALA A 1063 21.23 -10.49 -37.92
N GLU A 1064 19.99 -10.99 -37.92
CA GLU A 1064 19.04 -10.82 -39.03
C GLU A 1064 17.63 -10.58 -38.49
N LEU A 1065 16.92 -9.60 -39.03
CA LEU A 1065 15.53 -9.32 -38.67
C LEU A 1065 14.59 -10.05 -39.64
N LEU A 1066 13.91 -11.06 -39.14
CA LEU A 1066 12.94 -11.86 -39.88
C LEU A 1066 11.52 -11.23 -39.79
N PRO A 1067 10.59 -11.60 -40.68
CA PRO A 1067 9.19 -11.17 -40.61
C PRO A 1067 8.54 -11.46 -39.24
N SER A 1068 7.44 -10.74 -38.94
CA SER A 1068 6.69 -10.86 -37.67
C SER A 1068 7.51 -10.52 -36.40
N ASP A 1069 8.43 -9.56 -36.51
CA ASP A 1069 9.23 -9.00 -35.41
C ASP A 1069 10.16 -10.02 -34.70
N VAL A 1070 10.73 -10.96 -35.46
CA VAL A 1070 11.62 -12.01 -34.94
C VAL A 1070 13.08 -11.68 -35.25
N THR A 1071 13.95 -11.65 -34.23
CA THR A 1071 15.40 -11.47 -34.41
C THR A 1071 16.13 -12.80 -34.37
N TYR A 1072 16.79 -13.15 -35.48
CA TYR A 1072 17.72 -14.27 -35.56
C TYR A 1072 19.12 -13.81 -35.14
N LEU A 1073 19.78 -14.57 -34.25
CA LEU A 1073 21.13 -14.30 -33.75
C LEU A 1073 21.99 -15.56 -33.82
N GLU A 1074 23.11 -15.46 -34.51
CA GLU A 1074 24.16 -16.49 -34.58
C GLU A 1074 25.39 -15.99 -33.81
N PHE A 1075 26.02 -16.83 -32.99
CA PHE A 1075 27.12 -16.43 -32.12
C PHE A 1075 28.16 -17.53 -31.94
N LYS A 1076 29.40 -17.14 -31.59
CA LYS A 1076 30.52 -18.08 -31.49
C LYS A 1076 30.36 -19.00 -30.27
N ARG A 1077 30.28 -20.32 -30.52
CA ARG A 1077 30.25 -21.36 -29.47
C ARG A 1077 31.49 -21.28 -28.56
N PRO A 1078 31.34 -21.25 -27.21
CA PRO A 1078 32.48 -21.27 -26.30
C PRO A 1078 33.28 -22.59 -26.39
N PRO A 1079 34.61 -22.56 -26.16
CA PRO A 1079 35.40 -23.77 -26.00
C PRO A 1079 34.90 -24.57 -24.78
N GLY A 1080 34.70 -25.88 -24.94
CA GLY A 1080 34.15 -26.75 -23.90
C GLY A 1080 32.63 -26.68 -23.72
N PHE A 1081 31.91 -25.84 -24.47
CA PHE A 1081 30.44 -25.78 -24.40
C PHE A 1081 29.80 -27.03 -25.02
N VAL A 1082 29.25 -27.92 -24.18
CA VAL A 1082 28.49 -29.10 -24.57
C VAL A 1082 27.03 -28.89 -24.20
N TYR A 1083 26.11 -29.20 -25.11
CA TYR A 1083 24.67 -29.07 -24.92
C TYR A 1083 23.93 -30.24 -25.58
N ARG A 1084 22.66 -30.45 -25.22
CA ARG A 1084 21.74 -31.44 -25.80
C ARG A 1084 20.57 -30.73 -26.49
N SER A 1085 20.07 -31.34 -27.56
CA SER A 1085 18.88 -30.92 -28.29
C SER A 1085 17.67 -30.81 -27.35
N GLY A 1086 16.99 -29.66 -27.37
CA GLY A 1086 15.91 -29.32 -26.44
C GLY A 1086 16.29 -28.27 -25.39
N GLN A 1087 17.57 -28.13 -25.05
CA GLN A 1087 18.03 -27.15 -24.06
C GLN A 1087 17.92 -25.69 -24.55
N TRP A 1088 17.63 -24.78 -23.62
CA TRP A 1088 17.61 -23.33 -23.82
C TRP A 1088 18.76 -22.65 -23.05
N LEU A 1089 18.97 -21.37 -23.38
CA LEU A 1089 20.02 -20.52 -22.83
C LEU A 1089 19.42 -19.21 -22.32
N TYR A 1090 19.82 -18.80 -21.12
CA TYR A 1090 20.10 -17.38 -20.92
C TYR A 1090 21.54 -17.11 -21.37
N LEU A 1091 21.82 -15.89 -21.81
CA LEU A 1091 23.18 -15.33 -21.65
C LEU A 1091 23.42 -15.29 -20.14
N ASP A 1092 24.16 -16.29 -19.65
CA ASP A 1092 23.97 -16.88 -18.31
C ASP A 1092 24.23 -18.41 -18.22
N GLY A 1093 24.33 -19.12 -19.35
CA GLY A 1093 24.65 -20.55 -19.42
C GLY A 1093 23.43 -21.50 -19.54
N PRO A 1094 23.65 -22.78 -19.92
CA PRO A 1094 22.59 -23.75 -20.15
C PRO A 1094 22.18 -24.46 -18.85
N PHE A 1095 20.89 -24.40 -18.52
CA PHE A 1095 20.31 -25.14 -17.40
C PHE A 1095 18.98 -25.77 -17.81
N GLY A 1096 19.07 -26.96 -18.38
CA GLY A 1096 17.96 -27.88 -18.51
C GLY A 1096 18.48 -29.31 -18.72
N GLU A 1097 17.89 -30.30 -18.07
CA GLU A 1097 18.24 -31.69 -18.31
C GLU A 1097 17.64 -32.15 -19.64
N GLY A 1098 18.49 -32.29 -20.65
CA GLY A 1098 18.08 -32.74 -21.98
C GLY A 1098 17.80 -34.24 -21.98
N HIS A 1099 16.64 -34.65 -21.46
CA HIS A 1099 16.05 -35.96 -21.72
C HIS A 1099 15.92 -36.15 -23.23
N GLN A 1100 16.47 -37.24 -23.78
CA GLN A 1100 16.37 -37.58 -25.21
C GLN A 1100 15.66 -38.92 -25.43
N GLU A 1101 14.76 -39.29 -24.50
CA GLU A 1101 14.09 -40.59 -24.41
C GLU A 1101 13.40 -41.04 -25.72
N TRP A 1102 13.09 -40.11 -26.64
CA TRP A 1102 12.63 -40.41 -28.00
C TRP A 1102 13.63 -41.21 -28.87
N THR A 1103 14.91 -41.30 -28.49
CA THR A 1103 15.87 -42.21 -29.17
C THR A 1103 15.64 -43.68 -28.83
N ASP A 1104 14.92 -43.96 -27.74
CA ASP A 1104 14.89 -45.27 -27.09
C ASP A 1104 13.65 -46.08 -27.49
N PHE A 1105 12.73 -45.46 -28.25
CA PHE A 1105 11.54 -46.09 -28.84
C PHE A 1105 11.72 -46.28 -30.35
N GLY A 1106 11.39 -47.46 -30.87
CA GLY A 1106 11.48 -47.77 -32.30
C GLY A 1106 10.66 -46.83 -33.19
N VAL A 1107 9.53 -46.31 -32.67
CA VAL A 1107 8.75 -45.21 -33.27
C VAL A 1107 8.45 -44.17 -32.18
N SER A 1108 8.67 -42.89 -32.52
CA SER A 1108 8.43 -41.75 -31.62
C SER A 1108 7.51 -40.70 -32.24
N VAL A 1109 6.53 -40.24 -31.48
CA VAL A 1109 5.60 -39.16 -31.87
C VAL A 1109 5.95 -37.90 -31.07
N LEU A 1110 6.36 -36.85 -31.76
CA LEU A 1110 6.75 -35.56 -31.19
C LEU A 1110 5.62 -34.53 -31.44
N VAL A 1111 4.98 -34.03 -30.39
CA VAL A 1111 3.86 -33.07 -30.49
C VAL A 1111 4.30 -31.71 -29.95
N GLY A 1112 4.62 -30.78 -30.85
CA GLY A 1112 5.04 -29.41 -30.51
C GLY A 1112 3.93 -28.40 -30.77
N ALA A 1113 3.60 -27.57 -29.76
CA ALA A 1113 2.47 -26.65 -29.89
C ALA A 1113 2.66 -25.25 -29.30
N GLY A 1114 2.23 -24.25 -30.06
CA GLY A 1114 2.45 -22.83 -29.74
C GLY A 1114 3.94 -22.52 -29.54
N ILE A 1115 4.27 -21.74 -28.51
CA ILE A 1115 5.66 -21.41 -28.14
C ILE A 1115 6.54 -22.65 -27.89
N GLY A 1116 5.92 -23.77 -27.48
CA GLY A 1116 6.59 -25.06 -27.24
C GLY A 1116 7.05 -25.77 -28.51
N VAL A 1117 6.84 -25.21 -29.71
CA VAL A 1117 7.43 -25.74 -30.96
C VAL A 1117 8.94 -25.46 -31.05
N THR A 1118 9.40 -24.35 -30.46
CA THR A 1118 10.78 -23.80 -30.61
C THR A 1118 11.89 -24.84 -30.39
N PRO A 1119 11.86 -25.70 -29.34
CA PRO A 1119 12.92 -26.67 -29.09
C PRO A 1119 13.00 -27.79 -30.16
N PHE A 1120 11.87 -28.13 -30.80
CA PHE A 1120 11.84 -29.17 -31.83
C PHE A 1120 12.63 -28.79 -33.09
N ALA A 1121 12.83 -27.50 -33.36
CA ALA A 1121 13.74 -27.05 -34.42
C ALA A 1121 15.16 -27.61 -34.24
N SER A 1122 15.65 -27.71 -32.99
CA SER A 1122 16.94 -28.33 -32.69
C SER A 1122 16.85 -29.87 -32.68
N ILE A 1123 15.76 -30.44 -32.16
CA ILE A 1123 15.60 -31.90 -32.04
C ILE A 1123 15.52 -32.56 -33.43
N LEU A 1124 14.77 -31.96 -34.37
CA LEU A 1124 14.62 -32.49 -35.72
C LEU A 1124 15.92 -32.40 -36.54
N LYS A 1125 16.65 -31.27 -36.44
CA LYS A 1125 17.98 -31.14 -37.08
C LYS A 1125 18.99 -32.14 -36.52
N ASP A 1126 19.01 -32.36 -35.21
CA ASP A 1126 19.87 -33.36 -34.56
C ASP A 1126 19.51 -34.80 -34.97
N LEU A 1127 18.23 -35.15 -35.04
CA LEU A 1127 17.77 -36.48 -35.49
C LEU A 1127 18.17 -36.77 -36.94
N VAL A 1128 17.93 -35.82 -37.86
CA VAL A 1128 18.29 -35.99 -39.28
C VAL A 1128 19.80 -35.94 -39.48
N PHE A 1129 20.54 -35.14 -38.70
CA PHE A 1129 22.01 -35.17 -38.71
C PHE A 1129 22.55 -36.53 -38.23
N LYS A 1130 22.10 -37.04 -37.08
CA LYS A 1130 22.46 -38.39 -36.57
C LYS A 1130 22.17 -39.48 -37.60
N SER A 1131 21.04 -39.38 -38.31
CA SER A 1131 20.68 -40.25 -39.44
C SER A 1131 21.68 -40.15 -40.60
N SER A 1132 22.01 -38.94 -41.07
CA SER A 1132 22.87 -38.74 -42.24
C SER A 1132 24.31 -39.22 -42.03
N VAL A 1133 24.88 -39.06 -40.82
CA VAL A 1133 26.18 -39.68 -40.45
C VAL A 1133 26.08 -41.16 -40.05
N LYS A 1134 24.91 -41.80 -40.27
CA LYS A 1134 24.64 -43.24 -40.02
C LYS A 1134 24.94 -43.68 -38.58
N PHE A 1135 24.66 -42.80 -37.61
CA PHE A 1135 24.78 -43.14 -36.19
C PHE A 1135 23.77 -44.23 -35.82
N LYS A 1136 24.18 -45.22 -35.02
CA LYS A 1136 23.27 -46.30 -34.58
C LYS A 1136 22.45 -45.85 -33.37
N PHE A 1137 21.17 -45.56 -33.58
CA PHE A 1137 20.16 -45.36 -32.53
C PHE A 1137 18.93 -46.24 -32.79
N HIS A 1138 18.07 -46.44 -31.78
CA HIS A 1138 16.99 -47.42 -31.85
C HIS A 1138 15.75 -46.92 -32.62
N CYS A 1139 15.47 -45.61 -32.58
CA CYS A 1139 14.35 -45.01 -33.29
C CYS A 1139 14.49 -45.09 -34.82
N LYS A 1140 13.54 -45.76 -35.49
CA LYS A 1140 13.48 -45.93 -36.96
C LYS A 1140 12.55 -44.93 -37.65
N LYS A 1141 11.55 -44.39 -36.94
CA LYS A 1141 10.58 -43.44 -37.50
C LYS A 1141 10.12 -42.41 -36.47
N VAL A 1142 10.12 -41.15 -36.87
CA VAL A 1142 9.68 -40.01 -36.05
C VAL A 1142 8.49 -39.32 -36.73
N TYR A 1143 7.41 -39.12 -35.99
CA TYR A 1143 6.24 -38.36 -36.45
C TYR A 1143 6.16 -37.03 -35.71
N PHE A 1144 6.34 -35.91 -36.41
CA PHE A 1144 6.27 -34.58 -35.80
C PHE A 1144 4.93 -33.91 -36.11
N LEU A 1145 4.12 -33.72 -35.06
CA LEU A 1145 2.82 -33.05 -35.12
C LEU A 1145 2.97 -31.61 -34.62
N TRP A 1146 3.12 -30.65 -35.53
CA TRP A 1146 3.15 -29.23 -35.19
C TRP A 1146 1.72 -28.70 -35.09
N VAL A 1147 1.27 -28.35 -33.88
CA VAL A 1147 -0.10 -27.84 -33.63
C VAL A 1147 -0.05 -26.36 -33.26
N THR A 1148 -0.43 -25.47 -34.17
CA THR A 1148 -0.49 -24.03 -33.90
C THR A 1148 -1.86 -23.44 -34.21
N ARG A 1149 -2.12 -22.23 -33.73
CA ARG A 1149 -3.28 -21.44 -34.13
C ARG A 1149 -3.02 -20.80 -35.50
N THR A 1150 -1.95 -20.04 -35.60
CA THR A 1150 -1.44 -19.39 -36.83
C THR A 1150 0.08 -19.55 -36.88
N GLN A 1151 0.71 -19.36 -38.04
CA GLN A 1151 2.18 -19.42 -38.17
C GLN A 1151 2.90 -18.13 -37.76
N ARG A 1152 2.16 -17.06 -37.40
CA ARG A 1152 2.74 -15.75 -37.06
C ARG A 1152 3.73 -15.85 -35.89
N GLN A 1153 4.94 -15.28 -36.07
CA GLN A 1153 6.13 -15.37 -35.20
C GLN A 1153 6.84 -16.75 -35.20
N PHE A 1154 6.39 -17.69 -36.03
CA PHE A 1154 6.94 -19.03 -36.20
C PHE A 1154 7.13 -19.39 -37.69
N GLU A 1155 7.17 -18.41 -38.57
CA GLU A 1155 7.36 -18.58 -40.01
C GLU A 1155 8.71 -19.27 -40.31
N TRP A 1156 9.75 -18.86 -39.59
CA TRP A 1156 11.10 -19.47 -39.60
C TRP A 1156 11.10 -20.97 -39.28
N VAL A 1157 10.13 -21.47 -38.51
CA VAL A 1157 10.01 -22.92 -38.24
C VAL A 1157 9.67 -23.68 -39.52
N SER A 1158 8.96 -23.07 -40.47
CA SER A 1158 8.70 -23.67 -41.79
C SER A 1158 9.97 -23.75 -42.64
N GLU A 1159 10.86 -22.75 -42.56
CA GLU A 1159 12.17 -22.78 -43.23
C GLU A 1159 13.06 -23.89 -42.64
N ILE A 1160 13.08 -24.02 -41.31
CA ILE A 1160 13.78 -25.13 -40.62
C ILE A 1160 13.20 -26.49 -41.01
N ILE A 1161 11.87 -26.65 -41.12
CA ILE A 1161 11.25 -27.92 -41.55
C ILE A 1161 11.66 -28.24 -42.99
N ARG A 1162 11.74 -27.25 -43.89
CA ARG A 1162 12.23 -27.45 -45.27
C ARG A 1162 13.66 -27.97 -45.30
N GLU A 1163 14.56 -27.36 -44.52
CA GLU A 1163 15.95 -27.84 -44.38
C GLU A 1163 16.01 -29.28 -43.81
N VAL A 1164 15.17 -29.60 -42.81
CA VAL A 1164 15.06 -30.94 -42.22
C VAL A 1164 14.55 -31.96 -43.25
N GLU A 1165 13.51 -31.64 -44.02
CA GLU A 1165 13.02 -32.49 -45.12
C GLU A 1165 14.11 -32.75 -46.16
N ASP A 1166 14.84 -31.70 -46.56
CA ASP A 1166 15.83 -31.77 -47.64
C ASP A 1166 17.14 -32.44 -47.21
N MET A 1167 17.43 -32.51 -45.90
CA MET A 1167 18.49 -33.34 -45.32
C MET A 1167 18.07 -34.80 -45.06
N ASP A 1168 16.77 -35.13 -45.02
CA ASP A 1168 16.29 -36.46 -44.62
C ASP A 1168 16.29 -37.49 -45.77
N VAL A 1169 17.49 -37.95 -46.11
CA VAL A 1169 17.74 -38.99 -47.12
C VAL A 1169 17.15 -40.36 -46.73
N GLN A 1170 16.87 -40.60 -45.44
CA GLN A 1170 16.37 -41.90 -44.95
C GLN A 1170 14.85 -41.94 -44.72
N ASN A 1171 14.14 -40.81 -44.90
CA ASN A 1171 12.72 -40.68 -44.55
C ASN A 1171 12.48 -41.09 -43.08
N LEU A 1172 13.33 -40.61 -42.17
CA LEU A 1172 13.17 -40.78 -40.72
C LEU A 1172 11.98 -39.97 -40.20
N VAL A 1173 11.80 -38.73 -40.66
CA VAL A 1173 10.87 -37.75 -40.12
C VAL A 1173 9.64 -37.60 -41.03
N SER A 1174 8.45 -37.69 -40.44
CA SER A 1174 7.17 -37.36 -41.09
C SER A 1174 6.54 -36.17 -40.37
N VAL A 1175 6.48 -35.00 -41.00
CA VAL A 1175 5.89 -33.80 -40.41
C VAL A 1175 4.44 -33.62 -40.85
N HIS A 1176 3.58 -33.26 -39.91
CA HIS A 1176 2.18 -32.92 -40.15
C HIS A 1176 1.84 -31.62 -39.42
N ILE A 1177 1.45 -30.59 -40.16
CA ILE A 1177 1.19 -29.24 -39.63
C ILE A 1177 -0.32 -29.10 -39.43
N TYR A 1178 -0.76 -28.72 -38.22
CA TYR A 1178 -2.17 -28.49 -37.88
C TYR A 1178 -2.40 -27.02 -37.52
N ILE A 1179 -3.11 -26.33 -38.40
CA ILE A 1179 -3.61 -24.97 -38.21
C ILE A 1179 -4.99 -25.03 -37.56
N THR A 1180 -5.09 -24.52 -36.32
CA THR A 1180 -6.27 -24.63 -35.45
C THR A 1180 -7.07 -23.33 -35.29
N GLN A 1181 -6.73 -22.28 -36.04
CA GLN A 1181 -7.59 -21.11 -36.20
C GLN A 1181 -8.90 -21.51 -36.91
N LEU A 1182 -10.00 -20.79 -36.62
CA LEU A 1182 -11.26 -20.91 -37.35
C LEU A 1182 -11.20 -20.13 -38.67
N PRO A 1183 -11.89 -20.55 -39.75
CA PRO A 1183 -11.87 -19.88 -41.05
C PRO A 1183 -12.21 -18.39 -40.97
N GLU A 1184 -13.21 -18.01 -40.16
CA GLU A 1184 -13.63 -16.60 -39.98
C GLU A 1184 -12.54 -15.71 -39.35
N LYS A 1185 -11.41 -16.29 -38.92
CA LYS A 1185 -10.30 -15.60 -38.26
C LYS A 1185 -8.93 -15.91 -38.88
N PHE A 1186 -8.87 -16.50 -40.08
CA PHE A 1186 -7.60 -16.64 -40.80
C PHE A 1186 -6.95 -15.26 -41.05
N ASP A 1187 -5.64 -15.16 -40.83
CA ASP A 1187 -4.85 -14.04 -41.35
C ASP A 1187 -4.55 -14.26 -42.86
N LEU A 1188 -3.96 -13.28 -43.56
CA LEU A 1188 -3.68 -13.42 -44.99
C LEU A 1188 -2.75 -14.62 -45.26
N ARG A 1189 -1.70 -14.80 -44.45
CA ARG A 1189 -0.80 -15.96 -44.53
C ARG A 1189 -1.56 -17.28 -44.42
N THR A 1190 -2.46 -17.41 -43.44
CA THR A 1190 -3.29 -18.62 -43.27
C THR A 1190 -4.27 -18.81 -44.43
N THR A 1191 -4.77 -17.72 -45.01
CA THR A 1191 -5.63 -17.74 -46.20
C THR A 1191 -4.85 -18.24 -47.42
N MET A 1192 -3.63 -17.75 -47.65
CA MET A 1192 -2.77 -18.22 -48.75
C MET A 1192 -2.27 -19.65 -48.55
N LEU A 1193 -1.94 -20.05 -47.32
CA LEU A 1193 -1.68 -21.46 -46.97
C LEU A 1193 -2.88 -22.34 -47.32
N TYR A 1194 -4.11 -21.94 -46.96
CA TYR A 1194 -5.32 -22.71 -47.27
C TYR A 1194 -5.57 -22.82 -48.79
N VAL A 1195 -5.44 -21.70 -49.49
CA VAL A 1195 -5.63 -21.63 -50.95
C VAL A 1195 -4.58 -22.45 -51.70
N CYS A 1196 -3.29 -22.30 -51.38
CA CYS A 1196 -2.21 -23.01 -52.07
C CYS A 1196 -2.16 -24.51 -51.76
N GLU A 1197 -2.64 -24.94 -50.59
CA GLU A 1197 -2.62 -26.35 -50.17
C GLU A 1197 -3.86 -27.15 -50.65
N ARG A 1198 -4.92 -26.47 -51.13
CA ARG A 1198 -6.17 -27.11 -51.59
C ARG A 1198 -6.65 -26.76 -52.99
N HIS A 1199 -6.37 -25.55 -53.47
CA HIS A 1199 -6.96 -25.00 -54.70
C HIS A 1199 -5.92 -24.68 -55.78
N PHE A 1200 -4.64 -24.90 -55.51
CA PHE A 1200 -3.55 -24.88 -56.49
C PHE A 1200 -2.87 -26.25 -56.56
N GLN A 1201 -2.29 -26.57 -57.72
CA GLN A 1201 -1.53 -27.79 -57.95
C GLN A 1201 -0.19 -27.75 -57.21
N LYS A 1202 0.23 -28.88 -56.62
CA LYS A 1202 1.55 -29.03 -56.00
C LYS A 1202 2.60 -29.37 -57.05
N LEU A 1203 3.62 -28.51 -57.20
CA LEU A 1203 4.79 -28.82 -58.03
C LEU A 1203 5.70 -29.79 -57.27
N TRP A 1204 5.99 -30.95 -57.86
CA TRP A 1204 6.89 -31.98 -57.30
C TRP A 1204 6.52 -32.38 -55.85
N ASN A 1205 5.21 -32.49 -55.57
CA ASN A 1205 4.61 -32.71 -54.25
C ASN A 1205 4.89 -31.63 -53.18
N ARG A 1206 5.55 -30.51 -53.52
CA ARG A 1206 5.75 -29.36 -52.64
C ARG A 1206 4.62 -28.34 -52.77
N SER A 1207 4.32 -27.65 -51.67
CA SER A 1207 3.32 -26.57 -51.62
C SER A 1207 3.92 -25.24 -52.14
N LEU A 1208 3.26 -24.57 -53.09
CA LEU A 1208 3.76 -23.34 -53.75
C LEU A 1208 4.10 -22.20 -52.79
N PHE A 1209 3.46 -22.13 -51.62
CA PHE A 1209 3.64 -21.04 -50.66
C PHE A 1209 4.74 -21.30 -49.62
N THR A 1210 5.21 -22.54 -49.44
CA THR A 1210 6.16 -22.91 -48.38
C THR A 1210 7.35 -23.75 -48.85
N GLY A 1211 7.28 -24.37 -50.04
CA GLY A 1211 8.30 -25.31 -50.53
C GLY A 1211 8.35 -26.65 -49.78
N LEU A 1212 7.40 -26.90 -48.86
CA LEU A 1212 7.33 -28.12 -48.04
C LEU A 1212 6.62 -29.27 -48.77
N ARG A 1213 7.15 -30.48 -48.64
CA ARG A 1213 6.46 -31.74 -48.99
C ARG A 1213 5.39 -32.10 -47.94
N SER A 1214 5.62 -31.72 -46.69
CA SER A 1214 4.71 -32.01 -45.57
C SER A 1214 3.34 -31.32 -45.72
N ILE A 1215 2.29 -32.06 -45.41
CA ILE A 1215 0.90 -31.62 -45.62
C ILE A 1215 0.46 -30.67 -44.49
N THR A 1216 -0.22 -29.59 -44.87
CA THR A 1216 -0.84 -28.64 -43.93
C THR A 1216 -2.34 -28.92 -43.78
N HIS A 1217 -2.76 -29.21 -42.55
CA HIS A 1217 -4.11 -29.58 -42.17
C HIS A 1217 -4.80 -28.43 -41.42
N PHE A 1218 -6.09 -28.22 -41.71
CA PHE A 1218 -6.90 -27.16 -41.10
C PHE A 1218 -8.00 -27.77 -40.24
N GLY A 1219 -7.97 -27.48 -38.93
CA GLY A 1219 -8.79 -28.12 -37.90
C GLY A 1219 -7.95 -28.82 -36.83
N ARG A 1220 -8.59 -29.55 -35.90
CA ARG A 1220 -7.88 -30.21 -34.79
C ARG A 1220 -7.25 -31.54 -35.20
N PRO A 1221 -6.06 -31.90 -34.65
CA PRO A 1221 -5.45 -33.20 -34.88
C PRO A 1221 -6.32 -34.35 -34.33
N PRO A 1222 -6.52 -35.44 -35.09
CA PRO A 1222 -7.41 -36.53 -34.74
C PRO A 1222 -6.71 -37.57 -33.85
N PHE A 1223 -6.08 -37.16 -32.73
CA PHE A 1223 -5.08 -37.94 -31.99
C PHE A 1223 -5.44 -39.43 -31.80
N LEU A 1224 -6.68 -39.76 -31.39
CA LEU A 1224 -7.10 -41.16 -31.20
C LEU A 1224 -7.04 -41.99 -32.50
N ALA A 1225 -7.51 -41.44 -33.63
CA ALA A 1225 -7.48 -42.12 -34.92
C ALA A 1225 -6.06 -42.17 -35.52
N PHE A 1226 -5.28 -41.10 -35.32
CA PHE A 1226 -3.87 -41.06 -35.69
C PHE A 1226 -3.07 -42.17 -34.98
N LEU A 1227 -3.17 -42.25 -33.64
CA LEU A 1227 -2.50 -43.30 -32.86
C LEU A 1227 -3.00 -44.70 -33.23
N SER A 1228 -4.31 -44.89 -33.48
CA SER A 1228 -4.85 -46.17 -33.98
C SER A 1228 -4.21 -46.58 -35.32
N SER A 1229 -4.07 -45.64 -36.27
CA SER A 1229 -3.41 -45.93 -37.56
C SER A 1229 -1.90 -46.16 -37.46
N LEU A 1230 -1.23 -45.70 -36.40
CA LEU A 1230 0.17 -46.07 -36.17
C LEU A 1230 0.32 -47.54 -35.78
N GLN A 1231 -0.68 -48.15 -35.11
CA GLN A 1231 -0.68 -49.60 -34.83
C GLN A 1231 -0.81 -50.41 -36.13
N GLU A 1232 -1.56 -49.90 -37.10
CA GLU A 1232 -1.78 -50.55 -38.40
C GLU A 1232 -0.57 -50.42 -39.35
N VAL A 1233 0.19 -49.31 -39.25
CA VAL A 1233 1.35 -49.03 -40.11
C VAL A 1233 2.67 -49.60 -39.54
N HIS A 1234 2.79 -49.75 -38.21
CA HIS A 1234 3.96 -50.32 -37.52
C HIS A 1234 3.57 -51.51 -36.63
N PRO A 1235 3.02 -52.61 -37.19
CA PRO A 1235 2.54 -53.75 -36.41
C PRO A 1235 3.64 -54.50 -35.65
N GLU A 1236 4.91 -54.29 -35.98
CA GLU A 1236 6.07 -54.90 -35.32
C GLU A 1236 6.55 -54.14 -34.07
N VAL A 1237 5.88 -53.05 -33.67
CA VAL A 1237 6.35 -52.13 -32.63
C VAL A 1237 5.48 -52.20 -31.37
N GLU A 1238 5.90 -52.98 -30.38
CA GLU A 1238 5.19 -53.16 -29.09
C GLU A 1238 4.98 -51.85 -28.31
N LYS A 1239 5.92 -50.91 -28.41
CA LYS A 1239 5.96 -49.68 -27.59
C LYS A 1239 6.26 -48.46 -28.44
N ILE A 1240 5.40 -47.45 -28.35
CA ILE A 1240 5.52 -46.18 -29.07
C ILE A 1240 5.63 -45.03 -28.06
N GLY A 1241 6.69 -44.22 -28.17
CA GLY A 1241 6.90 -43.05 -27.32
C GLY A 1241 6.12 -41.85 -27.86
N VAL A 1242 5.38 -41.15 -26.99
CA VAL A 1242 4.56 -39.98 -27.37
C VAL A 1242 4.93 -38.80 -26.48
N PHE A 1243 5.71 -37.87 -27.03
CA PHE A 1243 6.28 -36.73 -26.33
C PHE A 1243 5.50 -35.47 -26.69
N SER A 1244 4.98 -34.73 -25.72
CA SER A 1244 4.18 -33.52 -26.00
C SER A 1244 4.62 -32.31 -25.19
N CYS A 1245 5.05 -31.24 -25.88
CA CYS A 1245 5.36 -29.94 -25.30
C CYS A 1245 4.42 -28.86 -25.84
N GLY A 1246 3.72 -28.17 -24.94
CA GLY A 1246 2.74 -27.15 -25.32
C GLY A 1246 1.64 -26.92 -24.26
N PRO A 1247 0.51 -26.30 -24.65
CA PRO A 1247 -0.55 -25.92 -23.71
C PRO A 1247 -1.12 -27.11 -22.92
N PRO A 1248 -1.37 -26.99 -21.60
CA PRO A 1248 -1.86 -28.10 -20.77
C PRO A 1248 -3.17 -28.74 -21.24
N GLY A 1249 -4.04 -27.98 -21.91
CA GLY A 1249 -5.26 -28.52 -22.51
C GLY A 1249 -5.00 -29.40 -23.74
N LEU A 1250 -3.90 -29.18 -24.47
CA LEU A 1250 -3.51 -30.03 -25.61
C LEU A 1250 -2.82 -31.30 -25.12
N THR A 1251 -1.82 -31.18 -24.23
CA THR A 1251 -1.05 -32.34 -23.76
C THR A 1251 -1.93 -33.34 -23.00
N LYS A 1252 -2.91 -32.85 -22.22
CA LYS A 1252 -3.95 -33.69 -21.62
C LYS A 1252 -4.85 -34.42 -22.64
N ASN A 1253 -5.06 -33.87 -23.84
CA ASN A 1253 -5.80 -34.56 -24.90
C ASN A 1253 -4.95 -35.64 -25.58
N VAL A 1254 -3.63 -35.43 -25.69
CA VAL A 1254 -2.67 -36.47 -26.14
C VAL A 1254 -2.59 -37.60 -25.11
N GLU A 1255 -2.40 -37.26 -23.83
CA GLU A 1255 -2.41 -38.17 -22.69
C GLU A 1255 -3.68 -39.03 -22.69
N LYS A 1256 -4.85 -38.40 -22.78
CA LYS A 1256 -6.15 -39.09 -22.83
C LYS A 1256 -6.29 -40.00 -24.05
N ALA A 1257 -5.76 -39.61 -25.22
CA ALA A 1257 -5.77 -40.47 -26.40
C ALA A 1257 -4.88 -41.71 -26.19
N CYS A 1258 -3.69 -41.56 -25.62
CA CYS A 1258 -2.81 -42.67 -25.25
C CYS A 1258 -3.48 -43.60 -24.23
N GLN A 1259 -4.09 -43.04 -23.17
CA GLN A 1259 -4.89 -43.79 -22.18
C GLN A 1259 -6.12 -44.48 -22.76
N GLN A 1260 -6.66 -44.02 -23.89
CA GLN A 1260 -7.75 -44.70 -24.61
C GLN A 1260 -7.25 -45.81 -25.54
N MET A 1261 -6.07 -45.65 -26.14
CA MET A 1261 -5.42 -46.70 -26.93
C MET A 1261 -4.89 -47.84 -26.05
N ASN A 1262 -4.28 -47.52 -24.90
CA ASN A 1262 -3.74 -48.49 -23.94
C ASN A 1262 -4.80 -49.34 -23.21
N LYS A 1263 -6.09 -49.18 -23.56
CA LYS A 1263 -7.20 -50.07 -23.17
C LYS A 1263 -7.51 -51.14 -24.23
N ARG A 1264 -6.66 -51.25 -25.26
CA ARG A 1264 -6.70 -52.28 -26.31
C ARG A 1264 -5.39 -53.07 -26.19
N ASP A 1265 -5.48 -54.38 -26.08
CA ASP A 1265 -4.35 -55.26 -25.76
C ASP A 1265 -3.44 -55.55 -26.98
N HIS A 1266 -2.89 -54.49 -27.58
CA HIS A 1266 -2.06 -54.54 -28.80
C HIS A 1266 -0.70 -53.86 -28.59
N THR A 1267 -0.57 -52.57 -28.91
CA THR A 1267 0.69 -51.81 -28.71
C THR A 1267 0.51 -50.70 -27.67
N HIS A 1268 1.55 -50.44 -26.88
CA HIS A 1268 1.51 -49.58 -25.72
C HIS A 1268 2.10 -48.19 -26.01
N PHE A 1269 1.26 -47.15 -25.87
CA PHE A 1269 1.65 -45.75 -26.05
C PHE A 1269 2.08 -45.15 -24.71
N LEU A 1270 3.38 -44.90 -24.56
CA LEU A 1270 3.94 -44.25 -23.36
C LEU A 1270 3.94 -42.73 -23.60
N HIS A 1271 3.25 -41.99 -22.74
CA HIS A 1271 3.07 -40.54 -22.88
C HIS A 1271 3.98 -39.76 -21.93
N HIS A 1272 4.78 -38.87 -22.49
CA HIS A 1272 5.75 -38.04 -21.79
C HIS A 1272 5.35 -36.56 -21.94
N TYR A 1273 5.26 -35.84 -20.82
CA TYR A 1273 4.92 -34.42 -20.79
C TYR A 1273 6.21 -33.60 -20.73
N GLU A 1274 6.62 -33.12 -21.90
CA GLU A 1274 7.84 -32.32 -22.07
C GLU A 1274 7.55 -30.85 -21.80
N ASN A 1275 8.45 -30.19 -21.07
CA ASN A 1275 8.42 -28.75 -20.82
C ASN A 1275 9.84 -28.19 -20.94
N PHE A 1276 10.47 -28.49 -22.08
CA PHE A 1276 11.79 -28.03 -22.51
C PHE A 1276 12.04 -26.57 -22.12
#